data_AF-A0A6N7M1H8-F1
#
_entry.id   AF-A0A6N7M1H8-F1
#
_cell.length_a   1.000
_cell.length_b   1.000
_cell.length_c   1.000
_cell.angle_alpha   90.00
_cell.angle_beta   90.00
_cell.angle_gamma   90.00
#
_symmetry.space_group_name_H-M   'P 1'
#
loop_
_entity.id
_entity.type
_entity.pdbx_description
1 polymer ?
#
loop_
_entity_poly.entity_id
_entity_poly.type
_entity_poly.pdbx_seq_one_letter_code
_entity_poly.pdbx_strand_id
1 'polypeptide(L)'
;MSKIVMAAAIRGARKIVGEAEEFLNKAIKEKGKDQKVEFPETAYFLPMVYALLGIEVKNLGDMIPVLKEAKSLLREEPSQSLWLPYLGDALDSGIATLFGEEIIVALRYLYGKEPQPDCVGFYTDTWMRSYGIQLVDGRMPGFAVILGAAKDNKAAVEIVREFQKRSIICFVGSSSNGKSIIDQLKEENVQMGWETYIVPYGRDTITAIYAANWAIRAALTFGGLKKGEALKCLKYCQNRTFAFGLTLGELDDVKYATGAGAINMGFPIIADTDIPEVKPSGICTYEHLVKELDYKKLVPTCIQVRGVKVKVAEIPIPVSYSAAFEGESVRKEQMYVQFGGKYSTAFEYVTSRDLDKVEDEKIEVIGPEVDEAEEGGAMPLGIYVEVAGRKMQKDFEPILERQIHTFLNEAMGIFHMGQRDMCWLRISKDAKKKGFKIRHFGVIIHARLHDTFRAIVDKAQVTIYTRQEDVEKYHAQAKKAYEERDERMAGMTDESVDTFYSCTLCVPKGESIVLADGSFDKIENVIETMAEERDVEVLSFENPHLTTKPIRELFVNPAPRKLAHIMTTNNNLIRLTANHKVLVDKPEGLIWTEAGALRKGDRLLSARTADLNGRNQDKDKSLYLIDLLPDEVKVFDNQFLQQLKSAILERYGKFGNAARELGIEWRKLYYAFYFPKTTAYRICFYRLTIDEIRSICQEIGWDWEIAKQRINKFGVPKAPGCELKRLILDEDIMYLAGLIASDGHVRHRGKGTYVQFTNSEKALIDKFGQIVKSLFGVLPKTYVVRPLKSSAKGLTIIGRKPINVSLVYNPLIGKLMLGLGIGHKRKRGEKSESWTGEKISQLSPKLTSAFIKGFFDGDGHVTDTHILITTGTYKGAQHIFLLLKKLGISTYITKIKRGYQVGTRSFGDYIRFREVISSNHPRKRKKMDGMKTSFDKNHVVRTDTVPLKCGKILKELLEKYKKKIEITKLAVDYKSIEAWTKIKCRASKGKLKLLLHSLKGKIDENDRLYQELLKWVESEITFEKVKSVEKVRYNEKEVYNFSVPGTHNYLVNWIVAKNCQSFAPNHLCIVKPERLGLCGAYSYIDAKASFELNPTGPNQPVKKGECLDPVRGEWKGVNEFIYQKSNKTLDRFHGYSIISCPETSCGCFECIIAILPETNGFMIVNREFAGMTPIGMTFSTLAGSVGGGAQTPGFMGIGRLYIVSRKFISADGGIKRIVWMTKELKEALGDKFKKRCEEEGDPDLIDKIADETVATTTEELLSYLQKVKHPALEMEPLI
;
A
#
# COMPACT_ATOMS: atom_id res chain seq x y z
N MET A 1 -36.16 4.83 12.81
CA MET A 1 -35.70 6.08 12.19
C MET A 1 -36.38 7.23 12.91
N SER A 2 -35.63 8.28 13.27
CA SER A 2 -36.18 9.43 14.00
C SER A 2 -36.66 10.52 13.05
N LYS A 3 -37.95 10.84 13.10
CA LYS A 3 -38.54 11.95 12.34
C LYS A 3 -38.02 13.31 12.78
N ILE A 4 -37.72 13.47 14.07
CA ILE A 4 -37.22 14.72 14.66
C ILE A 4 -35.87 15.08 14.04
N VAL A 5 -34.94 14.13 14.01
CA VAL A 5 -33.58 14.31 13.47
C VAL A 5 -33.62 14.66 11.98
N MET A 6 -34.47 13.97 11.22
CA MET A 6 -34.52 14.13 9.77
C MET A 6 -35.21 15.43 9.35
N ALA A 7 -36.26 15.84 10.08
CA ALA A 7 -36.86 17.16 9.88
C ALA A 7 -35.89 18.29 10.22
N ALA A 8 -35.13 18.17 11.32
CA ALA A 8 -34.10 19.14 11.71
C ALA A 8 -32.99 19.28 10.64
N ALA A 9 -32.49 18.15 10.12
CA ALA A 9 -31.49 18.16 9.05
C ALA A 9 -31.99 18.86 7.77
N ILE A 10 -33.24 18.61 7.35
CA ILE A 10 -33.84 19.24 6.16
C ILE A 10 -34.05 20.75 6.37
N ARG A 11 -34.51 21.17 7.55
CA ARG A 11 -34.64 22.60 7.89
C ARG A 11 -33.29 23.31 7.89
N GLY A 12 -32.28 22.71 8.51
CA GLY A 12 -30.91 23.24 8.52
C GLY A 12 -30.34 23.35 7.10
N ALA A 13 -30.54 22.35 6.25
CA ALA A 13 -30.11 22.38 4.85
C ALA A 13 -30.73 23.53 4.06
N ARG A 14 -32.05 23.76 4.22
CA ARG A 14 -32.75 24.88 3.58
C ARG A 14 -32.19 26.23 4.04
N LYS A 15 -31.92 26.37 5.34
CA LYS A 15 -31.32 27.57 5.91
C LYS A 15 -29.95 27.85 5.28
N ILE A 16 -29.05 26.86 5.28
CA ILE A 16 -27.67 27.00 4.80
C ILE A 16 -27.64 27.28 3.28
N VAL A 17 -28.43 26.57 2.49
CA VAL A 17 -28.49 26.81 1.03
C VAL A 17 -29.12 28.17 0.72
N GLY A 18 -30.10 28.63 1.51
CA GLY A 18 -30.64 29.98 1.42
C GLY A 18 -29.60 31.06 1.73
N GLU A 19 -28.83 30.90 2.82
CA GLU A 19 -27.73 31.81 3.17
C GLU A 19 -26.64 31.82 2.09
N ALA A 20 -26.30 30.67 1.50
CA ALA A 20 -25.34 30.57 0.40
C ALA A 20 -25.84 31.32 -0.85
N GLU A 21 -27.13 31.21 -1.18
CA GLU A 21 -27.75 31.95 -2.28
C GLU A 21 -27.70 33.46 -2.06
N GLU A 22 -28.15 33.93 -0.90
CA GLU A 22 -28.15 35.35 -0.57
C GLU A 22 -26.74 35.94 -0.63
N PHE A 23 -25.76 35.22 -0.08
CA PHE A 23 -24.37 35.68 -0.07
C PHE A 23 -23.76 35.66 -1.47
N LEU A 24 -24.01 34.63 -2.27
CA LEU A 24 -23.54 34.55 -3.66
C LEU A 24 -24.15 35.67 -4.53
N ASN A 25 -25.47 35.90 -4.41
CA ASN A 25 -26.16 36.97 -5.14
C ASN A 25 -25.61 38.35 -4.76
N LYS A 26 -25.35 38.58 -3.48
CA LYS A 26 -24.68 39.79 -3.00
C LYS A 26 -23.28 39.94 -3.60
N ALA A 27 -22.47 38.88 -3.57
CA ALA A 27 -21.12 38.89 -4.11
C ALA A 27 -21.08 39.15 -5.62
N ILE A 28 -21.98 38.53 -6.39
CA ILE A 28 -22.11 38.76 -7.84
C ILE A 28 -22.53 40.21 -8.11
N LYS A 29 -23.46 40.77 -7.32
CA LYS A 29 -23.90 42.16 -7.47
C LYS A 29 -22.78 43.16 -7.17
N GLU A 30 -21.94 42.88 -6.17
CA GLU A 30 -20.86 43.78 -5.74
C GLU A 30 -19.59 43.67 -6.59
N LYS A 31 -19.19 42.45 -6.98
CA LYS A 31 -17.87 42.16 -7.60
C LYS A 31 -17.95 41.64 -9.04
N GLY A 32 -19.15 41.36 -9.56
CA GLY A 32 -19.36 40.81 -10.90
C GLY A 32 -19.11 39.30 -11.00
N LYS A 33 -19.61 38.66 -12.07
CA LYS A 33 -19.55 37.19 -12.24
C LYS A 33 -18.13 36.66 -12.49
N ASP A 34 -17.28 37.45 -13.13
CA ASP A 34 -15.93 37.03 -13.52
C ASP A 34 -14.90 37.14 -12.37
N GLN A 35 -15.32 37.64 -11.21
CA GLN A 35 -14.47 37.71 -10.02
C GLN A 35 -13.96 36.32 -9.64
N LYS A 36 -12.63 36.17 -9.61
CA LYS A 36 -11.95 34.93 -9.21
C LYS A 36 -12.25 34.58 -7.75
N VAL A 37 -12.48 33.30 -7.48
CA VAL A 37 -12.60 32.72 -6.13
C VAL A 37 -11.79 31.44 -6.04
N GLU A 38 -11.02 31.29 -4.98
CA GLU A 38 -10.22 30.10 -4.71
C GLU A 38 -10.00 29.92 -3.20
N PHE A 39 -9.77 28.68 -2.78
CA PHE A 39 -9.19 28.39 -1.47
C PHE A 39 -7.66 28.49 -1.54
N PRO A 40 -6.97 28.73 -0.41
CA PRO A 40 -5.50 28.77 -0.38
C PRO A 40 -4.91 27.39 -0.70
N GLU A 41 -3.87 27.37 -1.55
CA GLU A 41 -2.99 26.22 -1.81
C GLU A 41 -3.75 24.89 -2.10
N THR A 42 -4.72 24.91 -3.02
CA THR A 42 -5.41 23.70 -3.49
C THR A 42 -5.45 23.60 -5.01
N ALA A 43 -5.17 22.40 -5.53
CA ALA A 43 -5.34 22.08 -6.95
C ALA A 43 -6.78 21.62 -7.29
N TYR A 44 -7.65 21.51 -6.28
CA TYR A 44 -8.97 20.90 -6.38
C TYR A 44 -10.12 21.92 -6.35
N PHE A 45 -9.84 23.20 -6.61
CA PHE A 45 -10.83 24.29 -6.62
C PHE A 45 -11.67 24.29 -5.32
N LEU A 46 -12.99 24.11 -5.43
CA LEU A 46 -13.88 23.75 -4.33
C LEU A 46 -13.95 22.21 -4.23
N PRO A 47 -13.25 21.58 -3.26
CA PRO A 47 -12.99 20.15 -3.34
C PRO A 47 -14.22 19.23 -3.27
N MET A 48 -15.26 19.57 -2.51
CA MET A 48 -16.47 18.76 -2.44
C MET A 48 -17.22 18.80 -3.79
N VAL A 49 -17.43 20.00 -4.32
CA VAL A 49 -18.04 20.23 -5.64
C VAL A 49 -17.23 19.58 -6.76
N TYR A 50 -15.90 19.73 -6.73
CA TYR A 50 -15.01 19.16 -7.73
C TYR A 50 -15.06 17.63 -7.72
N ALA A 51 -15.05 17.02 -6.53
CA ALA A 51 -15.12 15.57 -6.39
C ALA A 51 -16.48 15.00 -6.86
N LEU A 52 -17.59 15.61 -6.43
CA LEU A 52 -18.93 15.06 -6.66
C LEU A 52 -19.53 15.47 -8.01
N LEU A 53 -19.37 16.73 -8.42
CA LEU A 53 -19.99 17.26 -9.65
C LEU A 53 -19.00 17.37 -10.82
N GLY A 54 -17.68 17.33 -10.55
CA GLY A 54 -16.66 17.48 -11.59
C GLY A 54 -16.50 18.92 -12.12
N ILE A 55 -17.14 19.89 -11.46
CA ILE A 55 -17.14 21.30 -11.82
C ILE A 55 -15.86 21.97 -11.30
N GLU A 56 -15.18 22.71 -12.17
CA GLU A 56 -14.03 23.55 -11.80
C GLU A 56 -14.49 24.97 -11.52
N VAL A 57 -14.78 25.27 -10.26
CA VAL A 57 -15.22 26.61 -9.85
C VAL A 57 -14.01 27.54 -9.79
N LYS A 58 -13.91 28.49 -10.72
CA LYS A 58 -12.80 29.47 -10.82
C LYS A 58 -13.26 30.89 -10.50
N ASN A 59 -14.52 31.20 -10.77
CA ASN A 59 -15.11 32.52 -10.54
C ASN A 59 -16.51 32.41 -9.89
N LEU A 60 -17.08 33.56 -9.52
CA LEU A 60 -18.43 33.63 -8.91
C LEU A 60 -19.53 33.10 -9.85
N GLY A 61 -19.38 33.25 -11.17
CA GLY A 61 -20.31 32.71 -12.15
C GLY A 61 -20.39 31.18 -12.14
N ASP A 62 -19.26 30.51 -11.91
CA ASP A 62 -19.16 29.04 -11.86
C ASP A 62 -19.87 28.44 -10.64
N MET A 63 -20.19 29.24 -9.61
CA MET A 63 -20.95 28.80 -8.43
C MET A 63 -22.46 28.70 -8.67
N ILE A 64 -22.99 29.38 -9.69
CA ILE A 64 -24.42 29.35 -10.04
C ILE A 64 -24.91 27.93 -10.35
N PRO A 65 -24.25 27.13 -11.22
CA PRO A 65 -24.67 25.76 -11.48
C PRO A 65 -24.56 24.87 -10.23
N VAL A 66 -23.61 25.14 -9.33
CA VAL A 66 -23.48 24.42 -8.05
C VAL A 66 -24.67 24.70 -7.13
N LEU A 67 -25.04 25.98 -6.99
CA LEU A 67 -26.19 26.38 -6.19
C LEU A 67 -27.50 25.79 -6.74
N LYS A 68 -27.63 25.72 -8.06
CA LYS A 68 -28.78 25.08 -8.72
C LYS A 68 -28.86 23.59 -8.37
N GLU A 69 -27.73 22.89 -8.38
CA GLU A 69 -27.67 21.48 -7.99
C GLU A 69 -28.01 21.29 -6.50
N ALA A 70 -27.43 22.11 -5.61
CA ALA A 70 -27.74 22.09 -4.18
C ALA A 70 -29.25 22.27 -3.92
N LYS A 71 -29.90 23.19 -4.62
CA LYS A 71 -31.36 23.39 -4.53
C LYS A 71 -32.17 22.18 -5.02
N SER A 72 -31.68 21.46 -6.03
CA SER A 72 -32.37 20.27 -6.56
C SER A 72 -32.39 19.10 -5.57
N LEU A 73 -31.44 19.09 -4.62
CA LEU A 73 -31.29 18.09 -3.57
C LEU A 73 -32.07 18.44 -2.29
N LEU A 74 -32.64 19.64 -2.18
CA LEU A 74 -33.48 20.03 -1.03
C LEU A 74 -34.84 19.33 -1.10
N ARG A 75 -35.19 18.58 -0.04
CA ARG A 75 -36.45 17.83 0.06
C ARG A 75 -37.45 18.50 1.01
N GLU A 76 -38.65 17.94 1.11
CA GLU A 76 -39.70 18.40 2.03
C GLU A 76 -39.58 17.74 3.40
N GLU A 77 -39.97 18.47 4.45
CA GLU A 77 -40.02 17.91 5.80
C GLU A 77 -41.05 16.76 5.86
N PRO A 78 -40.77 15.68 6.63
CA PRO A 78 -41.70 14.57 6.75
C PRO A 78 -43.07 15.03 7.30
N SER A 79 -44.14 14.72 6.58
CA SER A 79 -45.50 15.14 6.93
C SER A 79 -45.94 14.66 8.33
N GLN A 80 -46.88 15.36 8.97
CA GLN A 80 -47.43 14.96 10.27
C GLN A 80 -48.32 13.71 10.21
N SER A 81 -48.96 13.46 9.06
CA SER A 81 -49.98 12.42 8.89
C SER A 81 -49.50 11.16 8.14
N LEU A 82 -48.45 11.24 7.32
CA LEU A 82 -47.96 10.14 6.48
C LEU A 82 -46.46 9.86 6.74
N TRP A 83 -46.14 8.62 7.12
CA TRP A 83 -44.78 8.19 7.45
C TRP A 83 -44.13 7.44 6.27
N LEU A 84 -43.48 8.16 5.36
CA LEU A 84 -42.67 7.59 4.27
C LEU A 84 -41.20 7.43 4.70
N PRO A 85 -40.38 6.56 4.06
CA PRO A 85 -38.95 6.51 4.32
C PRO A 85 -38.26 7.83 3.96
N TYR A 86 -37.74 8.56 4.96
CA TYR A 86 -37.20 9.92 4.79
C TYR A 86 -35.67 10.00 5.00
N LEU A 87 -34.98 8.86 5.17
CA LEU A 87 -33.52 8.85 5.34
C LEU A 87 -32.81 9.33 4.08
N GLY A 88 -33.23 8.86 2.89
CA GLY A 88 -32.68 9.34 1.62
C GLY A 88 -32.84 10.85 1.45
N ASP A 89 -34.02 11.37 1.79
CA ASP A 89 -34.31 12.80 1.65
C ASP A 89 -33.45 13.69 2.56
N ALA A 90 -33.21 13.24 3.79
CA ALA A 90 -32.32 13.93 4.71
C ALA A 90 -30.85 13.88 4.28
N LEU A 91 -30.42 12.79 3.64
CA LEU A 91 -29.05 12.62 3.14
C LEU A 91 -28.78 13.41 1.86
N ASP A 92 -29.75 13.50 0.95
CA ASP A 92 -29.72 14.41 -0.20
C ASP A 92 -29.59 15.85 0.30
N SER A 93 -30.41 16.23 1.28
CA SER A 93 -30.35 17.54 1.93
C SER A 93 -29.02 17.76 2.68
N GLY A 94 -28.40 16.69 3.18
CA GLY A 94 -27.06 16.71 3.76
C GLY A 94 -25.97 17.05 2.72
N ILE A 95 -26.03 16.51 1.50
CA ILE A 95 -25.09 16.88 0.42
C ILE A 95 -25.33 18.31 -0.04
N ALA A 96 -26.60 18.72 -0.15
CA ALA A 96 -26.95 20.12 -0.41
C ALA A 96 -26.33 21.07 0.62
N THR A 97 -26.34 20.66 1.89
CA THR A 97 -25.69 21.38 2.99
C THR A 97 -24.20 21.54 2.76
N LEU A 98 -23.47 20.46 2.45
CA LEU A 98 -22.02 20.53 2.21
C LEU A 98 -21.68 21.46 1.03
N PHE A 99 -22.48 21.47 -0.05
CA PHE A 99 -22.31 22.42 -1.15
C PHE A 99 -22.57 23.87 -0.72
N GLY A 100 -23.63 24.11 0.07
CA GLY A 100 -23.94 25.43 0.62
C GLY A 100 -22.83 25.95 1.54
N GLU A 101 -22.34 25.10 2.45
CA GLU A 101 -21.22 25.40 3.34
C GLU A 101 -19.96 25.77 2.54
N GLU A 102 -19.60 24.96 1.56
CA GLU A 102 -18.41 25.17 0.72
C GLU A 102 -18.49 26.49 -0.06
N ILE A 103 -19.67 26.84 -0.60
CA ILE A 103 -19.90 28.15 -1.23
C ILE A 103 -19.72 29.27 -0.21
N ILE A 104 -20.35 29.17 0.96
CA ILE A 104 -20.27 30.21 2.00
C ILE A 104 -18.83 30.45 2.42
N VAL A 105 -18.06 29.40 2.73
CA VAL A 105 -16.67 29.57 3.18
C VAL A 105 -15.76 30.09 2.05
N ALA A 106 -15.98 29.69 0.79
CA ALA A 106 -15.24 30.24 -0.35
C ALA A 106 -15.50 31.74 -0.53
N LEU A 107 -16.75 32.17 -0.35
CA LEU A 107 -17.10 33.60 -0.33
C LEU A 107 -16.49 34.30 0.88
N ARG A 108 -16.45 33.68 2.07
CA ARG A 108 -15.78 34.28 3.23
C ARG A 108 -14.29 34.50 2.98
N TYR A 109 -13.61 33.58 2.31
CA TYR A 109 -12.22 33.80 1.85
C TYR A 109 -12.10 35.00 0.89
N LEU A 110 -13.02 35.13 -0.08
CA LEU A 110 -13.06 36.29 -0.99
C LEU A 110 -13.21 37.64 -0.26
N TYR A 111 -13.90 37.65 0.88
CA TYR A 111 -14.11 38.83 1.72
C TYR A 111 -13.10 38.95 2.88
N GLY A 112 -12.07 38.09 2.95
CA GLY A 112 -11.06 38.12 4.02
C GLY A 112 -11.61 37.81 5.43
N LYS A 113 -12.70 37.04 5.51
CA LYS A 113 -13.34 36.64 6.78
C LYS A 113 -12.83 35.30 7.32
N GLU A 114 -11.98 34.62 6.57
CA GLU A 114 -11.36 33.33 6.93
C GLU A 114 -9.82 33.47 6.77
N PRO A 115 -9.02 32.84 7.64
CA PRO A 115 -9.42 32.00 8.77
C PRO A 115 -10.00 32.83 9.94
N GLN A 116 -10.86 32.19 10.73
CA GLN A 116 -11.42 32.80 11.94
C GLN A 116 -10.37 32.87 13.07
N PRO A 117 -10.54 33.74 14.08
CA PRO A 117 -9.61 33.87 15.19
C PRO A 117 -9.33 32.52 15.90
N ASP A 118 -8.05 32.27 16.19
CA ASP A 118 -7.50 31.04 16.79
C ASP A 118 -7.70 29.77 15.95
N CYS A 119 -8.05 29.87 14.66
CA CYS A 119 -8.33 28.74 13.79
C CYS A 119 -7.37 28.68 12.60
N VAL A 120 -7.17 27.49 12.03
CA VAL A 120 -6.35 27.26 10.84
C VAL A 120 -7.09 27.62 9.55
N GLY A 121 -8.42 27.49 9.53
CA GLY A 121 -9.24 27.64 8.33
C GLY A 121 -9.11 26.45 7.38
N PHE A 122 -9.12 26.70 6.08
CA PHE A 122 -9.04 25.67 5.04
C PHE A 122 -7.72 24.90 5.10
N TYR A 123 -7.83 23.57 5.17
CA TYR A 123 -6.67 22.68 5.19
C TYR A 123 -6.06 22.56 3.78
N THR A 124 -4.87 23.10 3.56
CA THR A 124 -4.24 23.12 2.22
C THR A 124 -3.85 21.74 1.71
N ASP A 125 -3.58 21.61 0.40
CA ASP A 125 -3.12 20.35 -0.19
C ASP A 125 -1.75 19.93 0.36
N THR A 126 -0.97 20.88 0.87
CA THR A 126 0.29 20.61 1.58
C THR A 126 0.03 19.80 2.85
N TRP A 127 -0.88 20.27 3.72
CA TRP A 127 -1.27 19.54 4.93
C TRP A 127 -1.96 18.22 4.60
N MET A 128 -2.78 18.17 3.53
CA MET A 128 -3.35 16.93 3.01
C MET A 128 -2.27 15.89 2.68
N ARG A 129 -1.21 16.27 1.98
CA ARG A 129 -0.15 15.32 1.61
C ARG A 129 0.67 14.90 2.84
N SER A 130 1.03 15.84 3.71
CA SER A 130 1.87 15.59 4.89
C SER A 130 1.22 14.67 5.92
N TYR A 131 -0.08 14.87 6.21
CA TYR A 131 -0.79 14.10 7.24
C TYR A 131 -1.74 13.05 6.67
N GLY A 132 -2.25 13.25 5.45
CA GLY A 132 -3.10 12.27 4.78
C GLY A 132 -2.34 10.99 4.40
N ILE A 133 -1.01 11.05 4.18
CA ILE A 133 -0.18 9.84 4.01
C ILE A 133 -0.22 8.95 5.25
N GLN A 134 -0.32 9.53 6.45
CA GLN A 134 -0.39 8.78 7.70
C GLN A 134 -1.71 8.01 7.86
N LEU A 135 -2.80 8.50 7.26
CA LEU A 135 -4.05 7.72 7.15
C LEU A 135 -3.90 6.52 6.22
N VAL A 136 -3.06 6.64 5.18
CA VAL A 136 -2.87 5.60 4.17
C VAL A 136 -1.91 4.51 4.67
N ASP A 137 -0.82 4.89 5.33
CA ASP A 137 0.18 3.97 5.89
C ASP A 137 -0.22 3.38 7.25
N GLY A 138 -1.24 3.96 7.90
CA GLY A 138 -1.85 3.49 9.13
C GLY A 138 -1.17 3.98 10.41
N ARG A 139 -0.20 4.91 10.33
CA ARG A 139 0.35 5.62 11.50
C ARG A 139 -0.73 6.45 12.20
N MET A 140 -1.68 6.97 11.43
CA MET A 140 -2.87 7.63 11.94
C MET A 140 -4.10 6.73 11.67
N PRO A 141 -4.68 6.07 12.68
CA PRO A 141 -5.76 5.11 12.48
C PRO A 141 -7.07 5.74 11.96
N GLY A 142 -7.26 7.04 12.18
CA GLY A 142 -8.45 7.78 11.82
C GLY A 142 -8.42 9.22 12.35
N PHE A 143 -9.52 9.94 12.21
CA PHE A 143 -9.66 11.30 12.74
C PHE A 143 -11.04 11.57 13.33
N ALA A 144 -11.08 12.44 14.34
CA ALA A 144 -12.29 12.89 15.02
C ALA A 144 -12.60 14.34 14.65
N VAL A 145 -13.83 14.63 14.22
CA VAL A 145 -14.31 16.01 14.04
C VAL A 145 -15.16 16.37 15.25
N ILE A 146 -14.66 17.25 16.13
CA ILE A 146 -15.33 17.65 17.37
C ILE A 146 -16.05 18.97 17.15
N LEU A 147 -17.36 18.99 17.37
CA LEU A 147 -18.22 20.16 17.20
C LEU A 147 -18.84 20.59 18.54
N GLY A 148 -18.59 21.83 18.96
CA GLY A 148 -19.21 22.42 20.15
C GLY A 148 -18.27 22.47 21.36
N ALA A 149 -18.81 22.31 22.57
CA ALA A 149 -18.06 22.39 23.82
C ALA A 149 -18.46 21.27 24.77
N ALA A 150 -17.46 20.69 25.46
CA ALA A 150 -17.67 19.69 26.50
C ALA A 150 -18.34 20.31 27.74
N LYS A 151 -18.89 19.47 28.62
CA LYS A 151 -19.51 19.89 29.89
C LYS A 151 -18.62 20.77 30.77
N ASP A 152 -17.30 20.54 30.74
CA ASP A 152 -16.29 21.30 31.49
C ASP A 152 -14.92 21.18 30.80
N ASN A 153 -13.96 22.04 31.21
CA ASN A 153 -12.65 22.10 30.58
C ASN A 153 -11.82 20.81 30.78
N LYS A 154 -11.93 20.16 31.94
CA LYS A 154 -11.16 18.93 32.22
C LYS A 154 -11.61 17.80 31.31
N ALA A 155 -12.90 17.68 31.07
CA ALA A 155 -13.48 16.71 30.15
C ALA A 155 -13.02 16.96 28.71
N ALA A 156 -12.94 18.22 28.26
CA ALA A 156 -12.41 18.56 26.94
C ALA A 156 -10.95 18.09 26.77
N VAL A 157 -10.10 18.34 27.76
CA VAL A 157 -8.70 17.90 27.74
C VAL A 157 -8.62 16.37 27.74
N GLU A 158 -9.40 15.69 28.58
CA GLU A 158 -9.40 14.22 28.67
C GLU A 158 -9.78 13.57 27.33
N ILE A 159 -10.84 14.04 26.67
CA ILE A 159 -11.29 13.52 25.36
C ILE A 159 -10.18 13.62 24.32
N VAL A 160 -9.55 14.79 24.18
CA VAL A 160 -8.54 15.04 23.16
C VAL A 160 -7.26 14.25 23.45
N ARG A 161 -6.82 14.15 24.72
CA ARG A 161 -5.66 13.34 25.10
C ARG A 161 -5.90 11.85 24.86
N GLU A 162 -7.11 11.35 25.09
CA GLU A 162 -7.45 9.95 24.78
C GLU A 162 -7.40 9.65 23.27
N PHE A 163 -7.77 10.60 22.41
CA PHE A 163 -7.58 10.43 20.96
C PHE A 163 -6.09 10.47 20.55
N GLN A 164 -5.28 11.37 21.11
CA GLN A 164 -3.83 11.44 20.84
C GLN A 164 -3.06 10.17 21.27
N LYS A 165 -3.40 9.59 22.43
CA LYS A 165 -2.84 8.29 22.88
C LYS A 165 -3.04 7.17 21.87
N ARG A 166 -4.08 7.30 21.05
CA ARG A 166 -4.48 6.34 20.02
C ARG A 166 -4.05 6.80 18.61
N SER A 167 -3.21 7.84 18.53
CA SER A 167 -2.74 8.48 17.31
C SER A 167 -3.86 8.93 16.38
N ILE A 168 -5.02 9.31 16.94
CA ILE A 168 -6.17 9.85 16.20
C ILE A 168 -6.08 11.38 16.23
N ILE A 169 -6.08 12.01 15.05
CA ILE A 169 -6.10 13.48 14.94
C ILE A 169 -7.49 14.04 15.24
N CYS A 170 -7.55 15.15 15.97
CA CYS A 170 -8.77 15.85 16.32
C CYS A 170 -8.89 17.15 15.53
N PHE A 171 -9.90 17.27 14.67
CA PHE A 171 -10.34 18.53 14.09
C PHE A 171 -11.37 19.16 15.02
N VAL A 172 -11.04 20.28 15.66
CA VAL A 172 -11.84 20.88 16.74
C VAL A 172 -12.44 22.22 16.32
N GLY A 173 -13.70 22.48 16.69
CA GLY A 173 -14.36 23.72 16.33
C GLY A 173 -15.86 23.76 16.66
N SER A 174 -16.60 24.66 16.02
CA SER A 174 -18.00 24.98 16.35
C SER A 174 -18.17 25.47 17.80
N SER A 175 -19.37 25.88 18.17
CA SER A 175 -19.72 26.33 19.52
C SER A 175 -21.07 25.80 19.96
N SER A 176 -21.25 25.71 21.27
CA SER A 176 -22.51 25.36 21.94
C SER A 176 -22.73 26.40 23.02
N ASN A 177 -23.83 27.15 22.96
CA ASN A 177 -24.13 28.25 23.89
C ASN A 177 -23.01 29.32 23.99
N GLY A 178 -22.36 29.61 22.85
CA GLY A 178 -21.32 30.64 22.76
C GLY A 178 -19.93 30.22 23.23
N LYS A 179 -19.74 29.00 23.75
CA LYS A 179 -18.42 28.45 24.11
C LYS A 179 -18.01 27.34 23.13
N SER A 180 -16.72 27.29 22.78
CA SER A 180 -16.13 26.24 21.94
C SER A 180 -15.14 25.38 22.74
N ILE A 181 -14.92 24.15 22.30
CA ILE A 181 -13.82 23.31 22.81
C ILE A 181 -12.45 23.98 22.63
N ILE A 182 -12.30 24.84 21.62
CA ILE A 182 -11.08 25.64 21.40
C ILE A 182 -10.82 26.55 22.62
N ASP A 183 -11.87 27.16 23.18
CA ASP A 183 -11.75 28.04 24.36
C ASP A 183 -11.38 27.21 25.60
N GLN A 184 -12.01 26.04 25.76
CA GLN A 184 -11.73 25.12 26.87
C GLN A 184 -10.27 24.62 26.87
N LEU A 185 -9.74 24.27 25.69
CA LEU A 185 -8.36 23.83 25.53
C LEU A 185 -7.37 24.98 25.72
N LYS A 186 -7.73 26.19 25.29
CA LYS A 186 -6.92 27.40 25.47
C LYS A 186 -6.87 27.83 26.95
N GLU A 187 -8.00 27.78 27.66
CA GLU A 187 -8.09 28.05 29.11
C GLU A 187 -7.19 27.09 29.93
N GLU A 188 -7.03 25.84 29.49
CA GLU A 188 -6.16 24.83 30.11
C GLU A 188 -4.72 24.82 29.56
N ASN A 189 -4.35 25.80 28.72
CA ASN A 189 -3.02 25.93 28.09
C ASN A 189 -2.58 24.68 27.28
N VAL A 190 -3.53 24.01 26.62
CA VAL A 190 -3.22 22.89 25.71
C VAL A 190 -2.73 23.42 24.37
N GLN A 191 -1.59 22.92 23.91
CA GLN A 191 -1.03 23.29 22.60
C GLN A 191 -1.84 22.65 21.46
N MET A 192 -2.35 23.49 20.57
CA MET A 192 -3.13 23.11 19.39
C MET A 192 -2.32 23.37 18.11
N GLY A 193 -2.43 22.47 17.14
CA GLY A 193 -1.75 22.50 15.85
C GLY A 193 -1.75 21.15 15.15
N TRP A 194 -1.27 21.11 13.92
CA TRP A 194 -1.09 19.85 13.16
C TRP A 194 -0.10 18.91 13.85
N GLU A 195 1.03 19.44 14.31
CA GLU A 195 2.08 18.68 14.98
C GLU A 195 1.61 18.03 16.29
N THR A 196 0.64 18.63 16.97
CA THR A 196 0.04 18.05 18.19
C THR A 196 -1.22 17.25 17.91
N TYR A 197 -1.63 17.05 16.66
CA TYR A 197 -2.84 16.32 16.29
C TYR A 197 -4.15 16.96 16.85
N ILE A 198 -4.13 18.26 17.17
CA ILE A 198 -5.31 19.00 17.66
C ILE A 198 -5.47 20.24 16.80
N VAL A 199 -6.24 20.15 15.72
CA VAL A 199 -6.29 21.17 14.67
C VAL A 199 -7.60 21.95 14.74
N PRO A 200 -7.57 23.25 15.11
CA PRO A 200 -8.77 24.08 15.15
C PRO A 200 -9.21 24.48 13.74
N TYR A 201 -10.41 24.07 13.30
CA TYR A 201 -10.91 24.39 11.94
C TYR A 201 -11.64 25.73 11.84
N GLY A 202 -12.48 26.07 12.83
CA GLY A 202 -13.31 27.26 12.82
C GLY A 202 -14.29 27.31 14.00
N ARG A 203 -14.87 28.48 14.28
CA ARG A 203 -15.70 28.76 15.47
C ARG A 203 -17.19 28.43 15.26
N ASP A 204 -17.64 28.31 14.01
CA ASP A 204 -19.01 27.96 13.65
C ASP A 204 -19.12 26.57 12.99
N THR A 205 -20.33 26.04 12.92
CA THR A 205 -20.58 24.71 12.35
C THR A 205 -20.34 24.63 10.83
N ILE A 206 -20.56 25.72 10.09
CA ILE A 206 -20.38 25.76 8.62
C ILE A 206 -18.91 25.47 8.25
N THR A 207 -17.96 25.91 9.06
CA THR A 207 -16.52 25.64 8.84
C THR A 207 -16.11 24.17 9.00
N ALA A 208 -16.99 23.29 9.50
CA ALA A 208 -16.72 21.85 9.57
C ALA A 208 -16.51 21.22 8.17
N ILE A 209 -16.99 21.90 7.11
CA ILE A 209 -16.73 21.54 5.71
C ILE A 209 -15.23 21.41 5.40
N TYR A 210 -14.32 22.09 6.12
CA TYR A 210 -12.88 21.92 5.91
C TYR A 210 -12.40 20.48 6.19
N ALA A 211 -12.94 19.83 7.23
CA ALA A 211 -12.63 18.43 7.53
C ALA A 211 -13.23 17.47 6.49
N ALA A 212 -14.42 17.76 5.98
CA ALA A 212 -15.04 17.01 4.89
C ALA A 212 -14.27 17.18 3.57
N ASN A 213 -13.82 18.39 3.26
CA ASN A 213 -12.96 18.72 2.11
C ASN A 213 -11.61 18.02 2.20
N TRP A 214 -11.09 17.85 3.41
CA TRP A 214 -9.90 17.07 3.65
C TRP A 214 -10.18 15.57 3.38
N ALA A 215 -11.23 14.99 3.96
CA ALA A 215 -11.62 13.61 3.67
C ALA A 215 -11.79 13.29 2.17
N ILE A 216 -12.48 14.16 1.41
CA ILE A 216 -12.78 13.92 0.00
C ILE A 216 -11.55 14.10 -0.90
N ARG A 217 -10.65 15.03 -0.56
CA ARG A 217 -9.37 15.19 -1.28
C ARG A 217 -8.44 14.02 -1.10
N ALA A 218 -8.50 13.30 0.03
CA ALA A 218 -7.76 12.05 0.18
C ALA A 218 -8.17 11.02 -0.90
N ALA A 219 -9.44 11.01 -1.31
CA ALA A 219 -9.94 10.15 -2.38
C ALA A 219 -9.37 10.54 -3.76
N LEU A 220 -9.26 11.84 -4.04
CA LEU A 220 -8.69 12.35 -5.29
C LEU A 220 -7.17 12.18 -5.34
N THR A 221 -6.49 12.45 -4.22
CA THR A 221 -5.02 12.47 -4.14
C THR A 221 -4.44 11.06 -4.04
N PHE A 222 -4.88 10.28 -3.06
CA PHE A 222 -4.32 8.95 -2.77
C PHE A 222 -5.14 7.83 -3.43
N GLY A 223 -6.44 8.02 -3.59
CA GLY A 223 -7.30 7.08 -4.31
C GLY A 223 -7.17 7.15 -5.84
N GLY A 224 -6.55 8.22 -6.37
CA GLY A 224 -6.41 8.44 -7.81
C GLY A 224 -7.73 8.56 -8.56
N LEU A 225 -8.82 8.87 -7.84
CA LEU A 225 -10.16 8.99 -8.41
C LEU A 225 -10.29 10.29 -9.20
N LYS A 226 -11.13 10.25 -10.24
CA LYS A 226 -11.32 11.41 -11.11
C LYS A 226 -12.47 12.29 -10.60
N LYS A 227 -12.38 13.58 -10.91
CA LYS A 227 -13.45 14.55 -10.66
C LYS A 227 -14.79 14.06 -11.26
N GLY A 228 -15.89 14.25 -10.53
CA GLY A 228 -17.23 13.81 -10.94
C GLY A 228 -17.54 12.33 -10.72
N GLU A 229 -16.60 11.52 -10.22
CA GLU A 229 -16.87 10.12 -9.83
C GLU A 229 -17.49 10.03 -8.41
N ALA A 230 -18.61 10.73 -8.19
CA ALA A 230 -19.22 10.95 -6.88
C ALA A 230 -19.31 9.69 -6.00
N LEU A 231 -19.94 8.62 -6.53
CA LEU A 231 -20.12 7.37 -5.78
C LEU A 231 -18.79 6.71 -5.40
N LYS A 232 -17.77 6.77 -6.28
CA LYS A 232 -16.45 6.20 -5.97
C LYS A 232 -15.75 7.01 -4.90
N CYS A 233 -15.85 8.34 -4.95
CA CYS A 233 -15.28 9.23 -3.93
C CYS A 233 -15.94 9.03 -2.56
N LEU A 234 -17.28 8.95 -2.50
CA LEU A 234 -18.01 8.68 -1.25
C LEU A 234 -17.70 7.29 -0.69
N LYS A 235 -17.68 6.25 -1.53
CA LYS A 235 -17.21 4.91 -1.12
C LYS A 235 -15.74 4.94 -0.71
N TYR A 236 -14.93 5.85 -1.26
CA TYR A 236 -13.56 6.00 -0.83
C TYR A 236 -13.49 6.47 0.62
N CYS A 237 -14.18 7.56 0.92
CA CYS A 237 -14.30 8.13 2.26
C CYS A 237 -14.83 7.09 3.27
N GLN A 238 -15.96 6.45 2.95
CA GLN A 238 -16.57 5.42 3.79
C GLN A 238 -15.59 4.32 4.22
N ASN A 239 -14.74 3.86 3.30
CA ASN A 239 -14.00 2.64 3.51
C ASN A 239 -12.48 2.87 3.79
N ARG A 240 -11.85 3.99 3.39
CA ARG A 240 -10.41 4.29 3.67
C ARG A 240 -10.22 5.43 4.66
N THR A 241 -11.17 6.36 4.74
CA THR A 241 -11.05 7.53 5.60
C THR A 241 -11.82 7.26 6.89
N PHE A 242 -11.14 6.79 7.92
CA PHE A 242 -11.75 6.44 9.21
C PHE A 242 -12.08 7.70 10.04
N ALA A 243 -13.02 8.50 9.55
CA ALA A 243 -13.49 9.71 10.22
C ALA A 243 -14.82 9.49 10.96
N PHE A 244 -15.03 10.22 12.04
CA PHE A 244 -16.29 10.28 12.79
C PHE A 244 -16.51 11.67 13.39
N GLY A 245 -17.77 12.07 13.56
CA GLY A 245 -18.15 13.31 14.21
C GLY A 245 -18.45 13.09 15.69
N LEU A 246 -17.98 13.98 16.55
CA LEU A 246 -18.32 14.06 17.96
C LEU A 246 -18.95 15.43 18.24
N THR A 247 -20.26 15.46 18.50
CA THR A 247 -20.98 16.70 18.82
C THR A 247 -21.14 16.83 20.33
N LEU A 248 -20.65 17.93 20.89
CA LEU A 248 -20.64 18.22 22.33
C LEU A 248 -21.56 19.42 22.66
N GLY A 249 -22.47 19.23 23.59
CA GLY A 249 -23.48 20.22 23.98
C GLY A 249 -24.67 20.28 23.00
N GLU A 250 -25.52 21.29 23.14
CA GLU A 250 -26.81 21.37 22.44
C GLU A 250 -26.67 21.37 20.90
N LEU A 251 -27.55 20.60 20.23
CA LEU A 251 -27.60 20.47 18.77
C LEU A 251 -28.68 21.38 18.17
N ASP A 252 -28.27 22.25 17.26
CA ASP A 252 -29.16 23.05 16.41
C ASP A 252 -29.41 22.38 15.05
N ASP A 253 -30.39 22.90 14.29
CA ASP A 253 -30.74 22.39 12.95
C ASP A 253 -29.53 22.41 11.99
N VAL A 254 -28.57 23.33 12.17
CA VAL A 254 -27.34 23.42 11.34
C VAL A 254 -26.44 22.22 11.60
N LYS A 255 -26.18 21.86 12.87
CA LYS A 255 -25.40 20.68 13.26
C LYS A 255 -26.05 19.39 12.75
N TYR A 256 -27.38 19.30 12.78
CA TYR A 256 -28.09 18.15 12.20
C TYR A 256 -27.89 18.05 10.68
N ALA A 257 -27.90 19.17 9.96
CA ALA A 257 -27.72 19.21 8.51
C ALA A 257 -26.29 18.84 8.08
N THR A 258 -25.27 19.43 8.71
CA THR A 258 -23.86 19.09 8.50
C THR A 258 -23.59 17.62 8.85
N GLY A 259 -24.18 17.15 9.96
CA GLY A 259 -24.11 15.74 10.39
C GLY A 259 -24.70 14.79 9.34
N ALA A 260 -25.83 15.13 8.72
CA ALA A 260 -26.41 14.34 7.64
C ALA A 260 -25.49 14.25 6.41
N GLY A 261 -24.79 15.35 6.07
CA GLY A 261 -23.76 15.35 5.03
C GLY A 261 -22.59 14.41 5.36
N ALA A 262 -22.07 14.46 6.59
CA ALA A 262 -21.00 13.58 7.06
C ALA A 262 -21.43 12.09 7.06
N ILE A 263 -22.67 11.80 7.46
CA ILE A 263 -23.24 10.45 7.39
C ILE A 263 -23.26 9.96 5.94
N ASN A 264 -23.59 10.80 4.97
CA ASN A 264 -23.59 10.45 3.55
C ASN A 264 -22.17 10.13 3.01
N MET A 265 -21.12 10.71 3.63
CA MET A 265 -19.72 10.35 3.38
C MET A 265 -19.28 9.05 4.08
N GLY A 266 -20.15 8.44 4.89
CA GLY A 266 -19.89 7.24 5.67
C GLY A 266 -19.33 7.50 7.06
N PHE A 267 -19.42 8.72 7.59
CA PHE A 267 -18.89 9.11 8.89
C PHE A 267 -19.99 9.12 9.95
N PRO A 268 -19.93 8.26 10.98
CA PRO A 268 -20.93 8.22 12.03
C PRO A 268 -20.79 9.43 12.95
N ILE A 269 -21.90 9.82 13.58
CA ILE A 269 -21.98 10.93 14.51
C ILE A 269 -22.30 10.42 15.92
N ILE A 270 -21.55 10.88 16.90
CA ILE A 270 -21.73 10.57 18.31
C ILE A 270 -22.05 11.86 19.05
N ALA A 271 -23.10 11.88 19.86
CA ALA A 271 -23.53 13.05 20.63
C ALA A 271 -23.53 12.77 22.14
N ASP A 272 -23.16 13.78 22.94
CA ASP A 272 -23.22 13.73 24.40
C ASP A 272 -24.56 14.22 24.99
N THR A 273 -25.50 14.58 24.13
CA THR A 273 -26.85 15.02 24.48
C THR A 273 -27.90 13.94 24.24
N ASP A 274 -29.01 13.99 24.99
CA ASP A 274 -30.10 13.03 24.86
C ASP A 274 -30.93 13.27 23.59
N ILE A 275 -30.47 12.68 22.48
CA ILE A 275 -31.12 12.78 21.16
C ILE A 275 -31.60 11.40 20.67
N PRO A 276 -32.56 11.36 19.73
CA PRO A 276 -32.95 10.10 19.10
C PRO A 276 -31.82 9.49 18.26
N GLU A 277 -31.57 8.19 18.41
CA GLU A 277 -30.51 7.49 17.68
C GLU A 277 -30.96 7.00 16.29
N VAL A 278 -30.00 6.85 15.39
CA VAL A 278 -30.16 6.24 14.06
C VAL A 278 -29.19 5.08 13.94
N LYS A 279 -29.62 3.92 14.46
CA LYS A 279 -28.85 2.66 14.51
C LYS A 279 -28.81 1.80 13.25
N PRO A 280 -29.73 1.92 12.26
CA PRO A 280 -29.62 1.11 11.05
C PRO A 280 -28.24 1.29 10.38
N SER A 281 -27.66 0.21 9.84
CA SER A 281 -26.38 0.27 9.11
C SER A 281 -26.59 0.33 7.60
N GLY A 282 -25.54 0.70 6.86
CA GLY A 282 -25.53 0.59 5.38
C GLY A 282 -24.74 1.70 4.69
N ILE A 283 -24.83 2.92 5.22
CA ILE A 283 -24.00 4.07 4.75
C ILE A 283 -22.80 4.25 5.66
N CYS A 284 -22.99 4.34 6.98
CA CYS A 284 -21.92 4.08 7.93
C CYS A 284 -21.69 2.58 8.08
N THR A 285 -20.49 2.21 8.54
CA THR A 285 -20.09 0.82 8.76
C THR A 285 -21.00 0.11 9.77
N TYR A 286 -21.32 0.79 10.88
CA TYR A 286 -22.25 0.32 11.90
C TYR A 286 -23.41 1.35 12.01
N GLU A 287 -23.59 1.99 13.16
CA GLU A 287 -24.64 2.99 13.39
C GLU A 287 -24.33 4.35 12.75
N HIS A 288 -25.34 5.13 12.35
CA HIS A 288 -25.16 6.47 11.78
C HIS A 288 -25.13 7.58 12.83
N LEU A 289 -26.00 7.50 13.84
CA LEU A 289 -26.13 8.48 14.93
C LEU A 289 -26.35 7.76 16.26
N VAL A 290 -25.43 7.96 17.20
CA VAL A 290 -25.43 7.31 18.52
C VAL A 290 -25.34 8.38 19.61
N LYS A 291 -26.04 8.17 20.74
CA LYS A 291 -25.86 9.00 21.93
C LYS A 291 -25.01 8.28 22.96
N GLU A 292 -24.11 8.99 23.62
CA GLU A 292 -23.32 8.50 24.74
C GLU A 292 -23.20 9.59 25.81
N LEU A 293 -23.87 9.39 26.93
CA LEU A 293 -23.92 10.36 28.03
C LEU A 293 -22.75 10.17 29.01
N ASP A 294 -22.11 8.99 29.00
CA ASP A 294 -20.93 8.71 29.82
C ASP A 294 -19.65 9.16 29.10
N TYR A 295 -19.12 10.29 29.54
CA TYR A 295 -17.89 10.89 29.03
C TYR A 295 -16.67 9.95 29.06
N LYS A 296 -16.63 8.95 29.96
CA LYS A 296 -15.54 7.96 29.98
C LYS A 296 -15.65 6.93 28.85
N LYS A 297 -16.86 6.69 28.35
CA LYS A 297 -17.14 5.75 27.26
C LYS A 297 -17.19 6.41 25.90
N LEU A 298 -17.29 7.74 25.87
CA LEU A 298 -17.45 8.53 24.65
C LEU A 298 -16.36 8.25 23.60
N VAL A 299 -15.07 8.27 23.98
CA VAL A 299 -13.96 7.92 23.05
C VAL A 299 -13.99 6.45 22.62
N PRO A 300 -14.13 5.45 23.53
CA PRO A 300 -14.35 4.06 23.15
C PRO A 300 -15.52 3.85 22.18
N THR A 301 -16.66 4.50 22.42
CA THR A 301 -17.86 4.42 21.58
C THR A 301 -17.59 4.98 20.19
N CYS A 302 -16.90 6.12 20.05
CA CYS A 302 -16.50 6.65 18.75
C CYS A 302 -15.66 5.65 17.93
N ILE A 303 -14.68 5.02 18.59
CA ILE A 303 -13.77 4.03 17.96
C ILE A 303 -14.56 2.79 17.52
N GLN A 304 -15.46 2.31 18.38
CA GLN A 304 -16.28 1.14 18.12
C GLN A 304 -17.27 1.37 16.97
N VAL A 305 -18.05 2.45 17.03
CA VAL A 305 -19.07 2.79 16.03
C VAL A 305 -18.46 3.08 14.66
N ARG A 306 -17.23 3.63 14.61
CA ARG A 306 -16.52 3.81 13.34
C ARG A 306 -15.83 2.52 12.85
N GLY A 307 -15.44 1.64 13.75
CA GLY A 307 -14.66 0.44 13.45
C GLY A 307 -13.15 0.67 13.33
N VAL A 308 -12.61 1.66 14.06
CA VAL A 308 -11.16 1.99 14.03
C VAL A 308 -10.37 0.94 14.81
N LYS A 309 -9.32 0.37 14.19
CA LYS A 309 -8.40 -0.56 14.86
C LYS A 309 -7.14 0.19 15.31
N VAL A 310 -7.01 0.42 16.61
CA VAL A 310 -5.87 1.12 17.20
C VAL A 310 -4.86 0.11 17.75
N LYS A 311 -3.56 0.32 17.49
CA LYS A 311 -2.47 -0.37 18.19
C LYS A 311 -1.92 0.56 19.25
N VAL A 312 -2.00 0.15 20.52
CA VAL A 312 -1.35 0.88 21.61
C VAL A 312 -0.03 0.15 21.91
N ALA A 313 1.11 0.81 21.68
CA ALA A 313 2.40 0.29 22.10
C ALA A 313 2.57 0.58 23.59
N GLU A 314 2.47 -0.44 24.44
CA GLU A 314 2.68 -0.29 25.87
C GLU A 314 4.19 -0.38 26.18
N ILE A 315 4.83 0.78 26.34
CA ILE A 315 6.18 0.88 26.93
C ILE A 315 5.99 1.11 28.43
N PRO A 316 6.73 0.42 29.32
CA PRO A 316 6.57 0.55 30.77
C PRO A 316 7.19 1.87 31.27
N ILE A 317 6.53 2.98 30.96
CA ILE A 317 6.86 4.34 31.39
C ILE A 317 5.61 5.03 31.94
N PRO A 318 5.75 6.02 32.85
CA PRO A 318 4.63 6.65 33.55
C PRO A 318 3.90 7.73 32.74
N VAL A 319 4.35 7.99 31.51
CA VAL A 319 3.73 8.95 30.59
C VAL A 319 3.22 8.23 29.35
N SER A 320 2.28 8.84 28.64
CA SER A 320 1.78 8.31 27.38
C SER A 320 2.91 8.24 26.34
N TYR A 321 2.90 7.21 25.50
CA TYR A 321 3.85 7.01 24.42
C TYR A 321 3.13 6.82 23.08
N SER A 322 3.38 7.68 22.10
CA SER A 322 2.72 7.68 20.79
C SER A 322 3.46 8.62 19.83
N ALA A 323 3.43 8.31 18.53
CA ALA A 323 3.92 9.21 17.48
C ALA A 323 3.25 10.60 17.50
N ALA A 324 2.04 10.71 18.07
CA ALA A 324 1.34 12.00 18.20
C ALA A 324 2.01 12.99 19.18
N PHE A 325 2.91 12.52 20.04
CA PHE A 325 3.65 13.39 20.98
C PHE A 325 5.00 13.86 20.42
N GLU A 326 5.46 13.31 19.29
CA GLU A 326 6.78 13.63 18.71
C GLU A 326 6.96 15.13 18.43
N GLY A 327 5.87 15.81 18.05
CA GLY A 327 5.86 17.25 17.78
C GLY A 327 5.61 18.16 18.99
N GLU A 328 5.46 17.62 20.21
CA GLU A 328 5.27 18.44 21.41
C GLU A 328 6.56 19.19 21.79
N SER A 329 6.46 20.51 21.95
CA SER A 329 7.58 21.33 22.43
C SER A 329 7.47 21.58 23.93
N VAL A 330 8.54 21.33 24.71
CA VAL A 330 8.60 21.71 26.13
C VAL A 330 9.20 23.11 26.25
N ARG A 331 8.36 24.11 26.54
CA ARG A 331 8.79 25.52 26.72
C ARG A 331 9.37 25.76 28.12
N LYS A 332 10.07 26.89 28.31
CA LYS A 332 10.82 27.19 29.55
C LYS A 332 9.92 27.19 30.79
N GLU A 333 8.70 27.69 30.66
CA GLU A 333 7.69 27.75 31.70
C GLU A 333 7.14 26.37 32.12
N GLN A 334 7.12 25.42 31.18
CA GLN A 334 6.65 24.04 31.37
C GLN A 334 7.78 23.08 31.75
N MET A 335 9.03 23.50 31.60
CA MET A 335 10.23 22.70 31.83
C MET A 335 10.48 22.48 33.32
N TYR A 336 10.77 21.23 33.70
CA TYR A 336 11.28 20.88 35.02
C TYR A 336 12.80 20.83 35.03
N VAL A 337 13.41 20.13 34.07
CA VAL A 337 14.87 20.07 33.93
C VAL A 337 15.23 20.01 32.44
N GLN A 338 16.40 20.53 32.09
CA GLN A 338 16.97 20.41 30.75
C GLN A 338 18.40 19.87 30.77
N PHE A 339 18.80 19.25 29.67
CA PHE A 339 20.13 18.65 29.48
C PHE A 339 20.66 19.07 28.11
N GLY A 340 21.94 19.41 28.00
CA GLY A 340 22.55 19.73 26.71
C GLY A 340 22.24 21.13 26.18
N GLY A 341 22.42 21.30 24.87
CA GLY A 341 22.41 22.62 24.23
C GLY A 341 23.48 23.54 24.83
N LYS A 342 23.16 24.82 25.04
CA LYS A 342 24.08 25.79 25.68
C LYS A 342 24.10 25.74 27.21
N TYR A 343 23.35 24.84 27.84
CA TYR A 343 23.04 24.91 29.28
C TYR A 343 23.80 23.90 30.13
N SER A 344 24.12 22.74 29.58
CA SER A 344 24.96 21.72 30.23
C SER A 344 25.62 20.84 29.16
N THR A 345 26.62 20.06 29.56
CA THR A 345 27.23 19.07 28.67
C THR A 345 26.30 17.89 28.50
N ALA A 346 25.94 17.55 27.26
CA ALA A 346 25.21 16.32 26.99
C ALA A 346 25.73 15.61 25.75
N PHE A 347 25.65 14.28 25.73
CA PHE A 347 25.92 13.49 24.55
C PHE A 347 25.08 12.23 24.49
N GLU A 348 24.84 11.74 23.28
CA GLU A 348 24.29 10.41 23.00
C GLU A 348 25.25 9.64 22.10
N TYR A 349 25.62 8.43 22.51
CA TYR A 349 26.64 7.63 21.83
C TYR A 349 26.20 6.18 21.72
N VAL A 350 26.17 5.65 20.49
CA VAL A 350 26.01 4.22 20.23
C VAL A 350 27.34 3.61 19.84
N THR A 351 27.69 2.49 20.45
CA THR A 351 28.85 1.69 20.07
C THR A 351 28.55 0.20 20.02
N SER A 352 29.19 -0.49 19.10
CA SER A 352 29.13 -1.93 18.98
C SER A 352 30.14 -2.61 19.90
N ARG A 353 29.70 -3.69 20.56
CA ARG A 353 30.53 -4.54 21.42
C ARG A 353 30.35 -6.00 21.06
N ASP A 354 31.30 -6.82 21.51
CA ASP A 354 31.17 -8.27 21.43
C ASP A 354 30.00 -8.76 22.31
N LEU A 355 29.34 -9.83 21.88
CA LEU A 355 28.10 -10.36 22.51
C LEU A 355 28.26 -10.75 23.99
N ASP A 356 29.47 -11.10 24.41
CA ASP A 356 29.84 -11.45 25.78
C ASP A 356 30.03 -10.23 26.68
N LYS A 357 30.23 -9.03 26.09
CA LYS A 357 30.43 -7.78 26.82
C LYS A 357 29.16 -6.95 27.03
N VAL A 358 28.03 -7.38 26.47
CA VAL A 358 26.73 -6.69 26.59
C VAL A 358 25.73 -7.58 27.32
N GLU A 359 25.11 -7.01 28.35
CA GLU A 359 23.98 -7.60 29.09
C GLU A 359 22.67 -7.00 28.56
N ASP A 360 21.79 -7.83 28.02
CA ASP A 360 20.51 -7.35 27.48
C ASP A 360 19.56 -6.91 28.62
N GLU A 361 18.71 -5.92 28.34
CA GLU A 361 17.79 -5.28 29.30
C GLU A 361 18.48 -4.53 30.47
N LYS A 362 19.82 -4.45 30.46
CA LYS A 362 20.54 -3.69 31.48
C LYS A 362 20.41 -2.19 31.21
N ILE A 363 19.68 -1.53 32.10
CA ILE A 363 19.50 -0.08 32.12
C ILE A 363 19.98 0.44 33.46
N GLU A 364 21.04 1.25 33.44
CA GLU A 364 21.70 1.79 34.62
C GLU A 364 21.78 3.32 34.53
N VAL A 365 21.51 4.00 35.65
CA VAL A 365 21.67 5.46 35.79
C VAL A 365 22.76 5.69 36.82
N ILE A 366 23.84 6.35 36.40
CA ILE A 366 25.01 6.64 37.20
C ILE A 366 25.05 8.15 37.48
N GLY A 367 24.52 8.51 38.64
CA GLY A 367 24.42 9.88 39.11
C GLY A 367 23.03 10.27 39.62
N PRO A 368 22.82 11.57 39.89
CA PRO A 368 21.54 12.08 40.36
C PRO A 368 20.41 11.83 39.36
N GLU A 369 19.26 11.43 39.86
CA GLU A 369 18.03 11.20 39.10
C GLU A 369 17.22 12.51 39.00
N VAL A 370 16.17 12.56 38.16
CA VAL A 370 15.35 13.77 37.94
C VAL A 370 14.72 14.31 39.23
N ASP A 371 14.44 13.44 40.21
CA ASP A 371 13.85 13.84 41.49
C ASP A 371 14.82 14.70 42.33
N GLU A 372 16.12 14.61 42.04
CA GLU A 372 17.20 15.35 42.71
C GLU A 372 17.57 16.64 41.95
N ALA A 373 16.92 16.91 40.80
CA ALA A 373 17.14 18.11 40.01
C ALA A 373 16.36 19.31 40.58
N GLU A 374 16.98 20.50 40.57
CA GLU A 374 16.28 21.75 40.84
C GLU A 374 15.30 22.08 39.70
N GLU A 375 14.07 22.49 40.06
CA GLU A 375 13.06 22.87 39.07
C GLU A 375 13.50 24.10 38.26
N GLY A 376 13.49 23.96 36.93
CA GLY A 376 14.00 24.95 35.99
C GLY A 376 15.52 24.88 35.77
N GLY A 377 16.21 23.97 36.46
CA GLY A 377 17.66 23.78 36.40
C GLY A 377 18.15 23.04 35.15
N ALA A 378 19.48 22.93 35.03
CA ALA A 378 20.15 22.16 33.99
C ALA A 378 21.06 21.10 34.62
N MET A 379 21.15 19.92 34.01
CA MET A 379 21.99 18.81 34.47
C MET A 379 22.78 18.24 33.28
N PRO A 380 23.99 17.69 33.50
CA PRO A 380 24.72 17.01 32.44
C PRO A 380 24.07 15.65 32.14
N LEU A 381 24.19 15.17 30.89
CA LEU A 381 23.59 13.90 30.47
C LEU A 381 24.45 13.16 29.45
N GLY A 382 24.88 11.95 29.76
CA GLY A 382 25.53 11.05 28.80
C GLY A 382 24.68 9.81 28.56
N ILE A 383 24.06 9.66 27.39
CA ILE A 383 23.34 8.45 26.98
C ILE A 383 24.32 7.54 26.25
N TYR A 384 24.77 6.47 26.92
CA TYR A 384 25.74 5.52 26.39
C TYR A 384 25.06 4.19 26.09
N VAL A 385 24.94 3.86 24.80
CA VAL A 385 24.23 2.68 24.32
C VAL A 385 25.22 1.68 23.74
N GLU A 386 25.30 0.52 24.37
CA GLU A 386 26.11 -0.60 23.88
C GLU A 386 25.20 -1.61 23.21
N VAL A 387 25.42 -1.83 21.93
CA VAL A 387 24.69 -2.82 21.14
C VAL A 387 25.60 -3.97 20.77
N ALA A 388 25.07 -5.18 20.84
CA ALA A 388 25.74 -6.35 20.32
C ALA A 388 24.79 -7.12 19.42
N GLY A 389 25.33 -7.62 18.31
CA GLY A 389 24.57 -8.47 17.43
C GLY A 389 25.47 -9.13 16.41
N ARG A 390 25.10 -10.34 15.97
CA ARG A 390 25.93 -11.13 15.04
C ARG A 390 26.11 -10.47 13.69
N LYS A 391 25.20 -9.58 13.33
CA LYS A 391 25.24 -8.80 12.09
C LYS A 391 25.68 -7.37 12.32
N MET A 392 25.89 -6.94 13.56
CA MET A 392 26.28 -5.57 13.90
C MET A 392 27.67 -5.26 13.31
N GLN A 393 27.80 -4.08 12.72
CA GLN A 393 29.06 -3.54 12.20
C GLN A 393 29.22 -2.12 12.71
N LYS A 394 30.47 -1.64 12.79
CA LYS A 394 30.77 -0.26 13.21
C LYS A 394 30.03 0.78 12.36
N ASP A 395 29.80 0.48 11.09
CA ASP A 395 29.10 1.38 10.16
C ASP A 395 27.60 1.53 10.46
N PHE A 396 27.00 0.73 11.36
CA PHE A 396 25.59 0.89 11.76
C PHE A 396 25.42 1.70 13.03
N GLU A 397 26.50 1.94 13.78
CA GLU A 397 26.46 2.70 15.02
C GLU A 397 25.78 4.08 14.80
N PRO A 398 26.12 4.85 13.75
CA PRO A 398 25.46 6.16 13.50
C PRO A 398 23.97 6.04 13.15
N ILE A 399 23.56 4.92 12.52
CA ILE A 399 22.16 4.69 12.12
C ILE A 399 21.28 4.49 13.35
N LEU A 400 21.76 3.70 14.32
CA LEU A 400 21.07 3.42 15.56
C LEU A 400 21.06 4.65 16.47
N GLU A 401 22.18 5.38 16.52
CA GLU A 401 22.35 6.62 17.31
C GLU A 401 21.29 7.66 16.93
N ARG A 402 21.06 7.85 15.63
CA ARG A 402 20.06 8.82 15.13
C ARG A 402 18.63 8.54 15.58
N GLN A 403 18.28 7.29 15.85
CA GLN A 403 16.90 6.92 16.19
C GLN A 403 16.53 7.27 17.63
N ILE A 404 17.52 7.55 18.49
CA ILE A 404 17.31 8.02 19.85
C ILE A 404 16.43 9.28 19.85
N HIS A 405 16.63 10.18 18.90
CA HIS A 405 15.79 11.37 18.73
C HIS A 405 14.30 11.05 18.62
N THR A 406 13.89 10.22 17.65
CA THR A 406 12.48 9.85 17.46
C THR A 406 11.97 9.07 18.66
N PHE A 407 12.76 8.12 19.17
CA PHE A 407 12.34 7.27 20.28
C PHE A 407 11.99 8.08 21.52
N LEU A 408 12.77 9.10 21.86
CA LEU A 408 12.54 9.92 23.04
C LEU A 408 11.40 10.94 22.85
N ASN A 409 11.23 11.51 21.66
CA ASN A 409 10.16 12.47 21.38
C ASN A 409 8.75 11.84 21.33
N GLU A 410 8.63 10.53 21.06
CA GLU A 410 7.34 9.82 21.13
C GLU A 410 6.76 9.74 22.58
N ALA A 411 7.51 10.16 23.61
CA ALA A 411 7.05 10.21 24.99
C ALA A 411 6.46 11.60 25.34
N MET A 412 5.22 11.62 25.83
CA MET A 412 4.50 12.84 26.19
C MET A 412 5.25 13.66 27.26
N GLY A 413 5.42 14.96 26.99
CA GLY A 413 6.09 15.89 27.89
C GLY A 413 7.62 15.77 27.94
N ILE A 414 8.22 15.07 26.97
CA ILE A 414 9.66 14.97 26.72
C ILE A 414 9.96 15.67 25.40
N PHE A 415 11.09 16.35 25.33
CA PHE A 415 11.59 16.97 24.10
C PHE A 415 13.05 16.59 23.92
N HIS A 416 13.43 16.18 22.72
CA HIS A 416 14.80 15.88 22.31
C HIS A 416 15.10 16.54 20.96
N MET A 417 16.22 17.23 20.85
CA MET A 417 16.68 17.88 19.62
C MET A 417 18.21 17.76 19.51
N GLY A 418 18.74 17.81 18.30
CA GLY A 418 20.18 17.61 18.07
C GLY A 418 20.57 16.14 17.98
N GLN A 419 21.88 15.91 17.90
CA GLN A 419 22.49 14.59 17.76
C GLN A 419 23.89 14.57 18.37
N ARG A 420 24.44 13.39 18.67
CA ARG A 420 25.81 13.22 19.21
C ARG A 420 26.02 14.04 20.49
N ASP A 421 27.01 14.94 20.51
CA ASP A 421 27.37 15.84 21.62
C ASP A 421 26.66 17.21 21.57
N MET A 422 25.78 17.40 20.60
CA MET A 422 24.95 18.61 20.46
C MET A 422 23.49 18.33 20.81
N CYS A 423 23.20 17.23 21.50
CA CYS A 423 21.84 16.91 21.90
C CYS A 423 21.33 17.89 22.95
N TRP A 424 20.03 18.14 22.93
CA TRP A 424 19.32 19.03 23.83
C TRP A 424 17.99 18.39 24.21
N LEU A 425 17.83 18.12 25.51
CA LEU A 425 16.67 17.43 26.06
C LEU A 425 15.96 18.27 27.10
N ARG A 426 14.65 18.11 27.21
CA ARG A 426 13.83 18.68 28.27
C ARG A 426 12.83 17.68 28.82
N ILE A 427 12.63 17.71 30.13
CA ILE A 427 11.55 17.02 30.82
C ILE A 427 10.58 18.07 31.35
N SER A 428 9.29 17.93 31.05
CA SER A 428 8.26 18.83 31.56
C SER A 428 7.90 18.57 33.03
N LYS A 429 7.35 19.59 33.70
CA LYS A 429 6.81 19.50 35.07
C LYS A 429 5.68 18.46 35.16
N ASP A 430 4.87 18.32 34.11
CA ASP A 430 3.80 17.32 34.06
C ASP A 430 4.34 15.89 33.96
N ALA A 431 5.35 15.66 33.12
CA ALA A 431 6.02 14.36 33.03
C ALA A 431 6.65 13.95 34.38
N LYS A 432 7.33 14.89 35.06
CA LYS A 432 7.89 14.66 36.40
C LYS A 432 6.80 14.35 37.42
N LYS A 433 5.70 15.11 37.42
CA LYS A 433 4.55 14.89 38.32
C LYS A 433 3.91 13.51 38.14
N LYS A 434 3.90 12.99 36.91
CA LYS A 434 3.43 11.63 36.60
C LYS A 434 4.41 10.53 37.04
N GLY A 435 5.62 10.88 37.46
CA GLY A 435 6.64 9.97 37.94
C GLY A 435 7.72 9.62 36.90
N PHE A 436 7.81 10.37 35.79
CA PHE A 436 8.88 10.18 34.80
C PHE A 436 10.26 10.43 35.44
N LYS A 437 11.26 9.69 34.97
CA LYS A 437 12.63 9.58 35.48
C LYS A 437 13.59 9.41 34.30
N ILE A 438 14.84 9.85 34.44
CA ILE A 438 15.94 9.69 33.49
C ILE A 438 16.13 8.22 33.12
N ARG A 439 15.99 7.28 34.08
CA ARG A 439 15.99 5.83 33.78
C ARG A 439 15.03 5.43 32.64
N HIS A 440 13.89 6.11 32.51
CA HIS A 440 12.90 5.79 31.47
C HIS A 440 13.40 6.11 30.05
N PHE A 441 14.39 6.99 29.86
CA PHE A 441 15.06 7.14 28.57
C PHE A 441 15.70 5.83 28.12
N GLY A 442 16.36 5.12 29.04
CA GLY A 442 16.96 3.81 28.75
C GLY A 442 15.92 2.73 28.44
N VAL A 443 14.76 2.77 29.12
CA VAL A 443 13.64 1.86 28.87
C VAL A 443 13.09 2.04 27.45
N ILE A 444 12.90 3.30 27.05
CA ILE A 444 12.41 3.65 25.72
C ILE A 444 13.41 3.21 24.65
N ILE A 445 14.68 3.59 24.79
CA ILE A 445 15.73 3.28 23.80
C ILE A 445 15.89 1.76 23.64
N HIS A 446 15.95 1.01 24.74
CA HIS A 446 16.04 -0.46 24.70
C HIS A 446 14.84 -1.08 23.97
N ALA A 447 13.61 -0.73 24.37
CA ALA A 447 12.40 -1.30 23.80
C ALA A 447 12.29 -1.01 22.30
N ARG A 448 12.60 0.23 21.88
CA ARG A 448 12.47 0.66 20.48
C ARG A 448 13.61 0.14 19.60
N LEU A 449 14.84 0.01 20.11
CA LEU A 449 15.92 -0.65 19.37
C LEU A 449 15.59 -2.11 19.07
N HIS A 450 15.01 -2.82 20.03
CA HIS A 450 14.56 -4.21 19.84
C HIS A 450 13.33 -4.34 18.94
N ASP A 451 12.39 -3.40 19.00
CA ASP A 451 11.22 -3.41 18.11
C ASP A 451 11.61 -3.08 16.66
N THR A 452 12.47 -2.07 16.48
CA THR A 452 12.81 -1.51 15.16
C THR A 452 13.96 -2.26 14.48
N PHE A 453 14.99 -2.68 15.23
CA PHE A 453 16.25 -3.21 14.70
C PHE A 453 16.58 -4.64 15.15
N ARG A 454 15.56 -5.43 15.50
CA ARG A 454 15.69 -6.85 15.93
C ARG A 454 16.59 -7.73 15.05
N ALA A 455 16.73 -7.40 13.76
CA ALA A 455 17.53 -8.17 12.82
C ALA A 455 19.06 -7.92 12.95
N ILE A 456 19.45 -6.84 13.62
CA ILE A 456 20.82 -6.33 13.73
C ILE A 456 21.26 -6.28 15.19
N VAL A 457 20.38 -5.80 16.09
CA VAL A 457 20.62 -5.69 17.53
C VAL A 457 20.06 -6.94 18.20
N ASP A 458 20.95 -7.80 18.71
CA ASP A 458 20.57 -9.00 19.48
C ASP A 458 20.48 -8.68 20.98
N LYS A 459 21.32 -7.77 21.47
CA LYS A 459 21.34 -7.26 22.84
C LYS A 459 21.56 -5.76 22.84
N ALA A 460 20.89 -5.06 23.75
CA ALA A 460 21.14 -3.64 24.01
C ALA A 460 21.28 -3.40 25.51
N GLN A 461 22.32 -2.66 25.88
CA GLN A 461 22.56 -2.15 27.22
C GLN A 461 22.60 -0.62 27.15
N VAL A 462 21.89 0.05 28.05
CA VAL A 462 21.86 1.51 28.11
C VAL A 462 22.36 1.97 29.47
N THR A 463 23.43 2.77 29.46
CA THR A 463 23.96 3.41 30.66
C THR A 463 23.78 4.91 30.53
N ILE A 464 23.18 5.55 31.52
CA ILE A 464 22.93 6.98 31.51
C ILE A 464 23.75 7.64 32.62
N TYR A 465 24.61 8.58 32.24
CA TYR A 465 25.47 9.31 33.16
C TYR A 465 24.88 10.70 33.44
N THR A 466 24.80 11.09 34.71
CA THR A 466 24.31 12.41 35.13
C THR A 466 25.24 13.12 36.12
N ARG A 467 26.38 12.50 36.48
CA ARG A 467 27.48 13.17 37.19
C ARG A 467 28.41 13.85 36.19
N GLN A 468 28.76 15.11 36.46
CA GLN A 468 29.59 15.93 35.57
C GLN A 468 30.91 15.23 35.17
N GLU A 469 31.65 14.68 36.14
CA GLU A 469 32.94 14.01 35.90
C GLU A 469 32.80 12.78 34.98
N ASP A 470 31.75 11.99 35.16
CA ASP A 470 31.47 10.81 34.32
C ASP A 470 31.07 11.24 32.91
N VAL A 471 30.21 12.26 32.79
CA VAL A 471 29.76 12.80 31.50
C VAL A 471 30.95 13.34 30.71
N GLU A 472 31.83 14.14 31.32
CA GLU A 472 33.02 14.69 30.65
C GLU A 472 33.99 13.58 30.17
N LYS A 473 34.21 12.57 31.01
CA LYS A 473 35.07 11.43 30.69
C LYS A 473 34.57 10.66 29.46
N TYR A 474 33.30 10.28 29.44
CA TYR A 474 32.74 9.52 28.33
C TYR A 474 32.43 10.39 27.11
N HIS A 475 32.18 11.69 27.30
CA HIS A 475 32.08 12.67 26.23
C HIS A 475 33.39 12.77 25.44
N ALA A 476 34.55 12.84 26.11
CA ALA A 476 35.85 12.83 25.43
C ALA A 476 36.07 11.57 24.57
N GLN A 477 35.62 10.40 25.07
CA GLN A 477 35.66 9.15 24.31
C GLN A 477 34.72 9.19 23.09
N ALA A 478 33.49 9.67 23.27
CA ALA A 478 32.50 9.78 22.21
C ALA A 478 32.95 10.78 21.14
N LYS A 479 33.49 11.94 21.53
CA LYS A 479 34.02 12.98 20.64
C LYS A 479 35.14 12.45 19.76
N LYS A 480 36.10 11.69 20.32
CA LYS A 480 37.14 11.04 19.52
C LYS A 480 36.55 10.08 18.48
N ALA A 481 35.54 9.30 18.86
CA ALA A 481 34.86 8.41 17.92
C ALA A 481 34.09 9.20 16.83
N TYR A 482 33.51 10.36 17.16
CA TYR A 482 32.88 11.25 16.18
C TYR A 482 33.90 11.85 15.22
N GLU A 483 35.05 12.30 15.72
CA GLU A 483 36.16 12.83 14.92
C GLU A 483 36.74 11.76 14.00
N GLU A 484 36.97 10.52 14.47
CA GLU A 484 37.41 9.40 13.63
C GLU A 484 36.37 9.05 12.54
N ARG A 485 35.06 9.14 12.85
CA ARG A 485 33.97 8.97 11.89
C ARG A 485 33.98 10.10 10.84
N ASP A 486 34.19 11.34 11.27
CA ASP A 486 34.22 12.54 10.42
C ASP A 486 35.49 12.60 9.53
N GLU A 487 36.68 12.25 10.05
CA GLU A 487 37.94 12.20 9.30
C GLU A 487 37.92 11.16 8.18
N ARG A 488 37.33 10.00 8.45
CA ARG A 488 37.12 8.95 7.43
C ARG A 488 36.23 9.46 6.28
N MET A 489 35.30 10.37 6.56
CA MET A 489 34.50 11.03 5.52
C MET A 489 35.29 12.13 4.80
N ALA A 490 36.05 12.95 5.52
CA ALA A 490 36.77 14.12 5.00
C ALA A 490 37.90 13.78 4.01
N GLY A 491 38.45 12.55 4.07
CA GLY A 491 39.46 12.08 3.12
C GLY A 491 38.94 11.70 1.71
N MET A 492 37.63 11.72 1.47
CA MET A 492 37.01 11.32 0.20
C MET A 492 36.43 12.55 -0.52
N THR A 493 36.96 12.90 -1.70
CA THR A 493 36.42 13.98 -2.57
C THR A 493 35.54 13.44 -3.69
N ASP A 494 34.68 14.28 -4.29
CA ASP A 494 33.86 13.91 -5.44
C ASP A 494 34.73 13.45 -6.64
N GLU A 495 35.95 13.99 -6.79
CA GLU A 495 36.94 13.55 -7.79
C GLU A 495 37.55 12.18 -7.47
N SER A 496 37.77 11.87 -6.18
CA SER A 496 38.45 10.64 -5.74
C SER A 496 37.63 9.34 -5.93
N VAL A 497 36.32 9.44 -6.21
CA VAL A 497 35.43 8.27 -6.38
C VAL A 497 34.81 8.22 -7.77
N ASP A 498 34.79 7.05 -8.42
CA ASP A 498 34.19 6.90 -9.77
C ASP A 498 32.66 6.66 -9.76
N THR A 499 32.06 6.52 -8.58
CA THR A 499 30.68 6.03 -8.39
C THR A 499 29.98 6.75 -7.24
N PHE A 500 28.75 7.25 -7.47
CA PHE A 500 27.76 7.79 -6.51
C PHE A 500 26.66 6.75 -6.18
N TYR A 501 25.56 7.07 -5.46
CA TYR A 501 24.50 6.09 -5.08
C TYR A 501 23.02 6.61 -5.18
N SER A 502 22.00 5.72 -5.36
CA SER A 502 20.53 6.00 -5.66
C SER A 502 19.48 4.88 -5.29
N CYS A 503 18.14 4.99 -5.48
CA CYS A 503 17.10 4.01 -4.99
C CYS A 503 16.18 3.36 -6.07
N THR A 504 15.73 2.04 -6.04
CA THR A 504 14.48 1.43 -6.70
C THR A 504 14.33 -0.15 -6.77
N LEU A 505 13.10 -0.77 -6.80
CA LEU A 505 12.76 -2.25 -7.06
C LEU A 505 11.36 -2.55 -7.75
N CYS A 506 11.21 -3.46 -8.77
CA CYS A 506 9.92 -3.70 -9.53
C CYS A 506 9.69 -5.11 -10.20
N VAL A 507 8.48 -5.43 -10.71
CA VAL A 507 8.06 -6.68 -11.41
C VAL A 507 7.39 -6.42 -12.78
N PRO A 508 7.64 -7.17 -13.86
CA PRO A 508 7.09 -6.88 -15.20
C PRO A 508 5.65 -7.34 -15.45
N LYS A 509 5.03 -6.75 -16.49
CA LYS A 509 3.68 -7.06 -16.97
C LYS A 509 3.52 -8.54 -17.32
N GLY A 510 2.37 -9.10 -16.95
CA GLY A 510 1.93 -10.45 -17.30
C GLY A 510 2.56 -11.57 -16.47
N GLU A 511 3.34 -11.25 -15.44
CA GLU A 511 3.73 -12.22 -14.40
C GLU A 511 2.56 -12.52 -13.48
N SER A 512 2.41 -13.78 -13.07
CA SER A 512 1.30 -14.20 -12.22
C SER A 512 1.65 -14.02 -10.75
N ILE A 513 0.81 -13.27 -10.04
CA ILE A 513 0.84 -13.11 -8.59
C ILE A 513 -0.08 -14.16 -7.98
N VAL A 514 0.38 -14.83 -6.92
CA VAL A 514 -0.42 -15.85 -6.22
C VAL A 514 -1.23 -15.18 -5.10
N LEU A 515 -2.55 -15.31 -5.19
CA LEU A 515 -3.50 -14.79 -4.21
C LEU A 515 -3.66 -15.72 -3.01
N ALA A 516 -4.33 -15.24 -1.97
CA ALA A 516 -4.51 -15.93 -0.69
C ALA A 516 -5.03 -17.38 -0.78
N ASP A 517 -5.93 -17.65 -1.72
CA ASP A 517 -6.56 -18.96 -1.93
C ASP A 517 -5.74 -19.89 -2.87
N GLY A 518 -4.58 -19.42 -3.34
CA GLY A 518 -3.76 -20.12 -4.32
C GLY A 518 -4.20 -19.95 -5.76
N SER A 519 -5.24 -19.15 -6.02
CA SER A 519 -5.51 -18.64 -7.36
C SER A 519 -4.38 -17.71 -7.81
N PHE A 520 -4.32 -17.45 -9.10
CA PHE A 520 -3.32 -16.55 -9.66
C PHE A 520 -3.94 -15.65 -10.71
N ASP A 521 -3.47 -14.40 -10.72
CA ASP A 521 -3.82 -13.44 -11.76
C ASP A 521 -2.57 -12.64 -12.14
N LYS A 522 -2.61 -11.95 -13.27
CA LYS A 522 -1.51 -11.13 -13.73
C LYS A 522 -1.35 -9.91 -12.84
N ILE A 523 -0.12 -9.46 -12.62
CA ILE A 523 0.15 -8.30 -11.76
C ILE A 523 -0.64 -7.04 -12.19
N GLU A 524 -0.81 -6.78 -13.49
CA GLU A 524 -1.63 -5.66 -13.96
C GLU A 524 -3.10 -5.80 -13.57
N ASN A 525 -3.67 -7.00 -13.65
CA ASN A 525 -5.06 -7.27 -13.28
C ASN A 525 -5.24 -7.15 -11.76
N VAL A 526 -4.26 -7.65 -10.97
CA VAL A 526 -4.28 -7.54 -9.51
C VAL A 526 -4.29 -6.08 -9.08
N ILE A 527 -3.53 -5.23 -9.77
CA ILE A 527 -3.48 -3.78 -9.53
C ILE A 527 -4.81 -3.12 -9.91
N GLU A 528 -5.39 -3.46 -11.07
CA GLU A 528 -6.71 -2.99 -11.49
C GLU A 528 -7.80 -3.39 -10.47
N THR A 529 -7.84 -4.66 -10.05
CA THR A 529 -8.81 -5.14 -9.05
C THR A 529 -8.59 -4.47 -7.69
N MET A 530 -7.35 -4.20 -7.28
CA MET A 530 -7.10 -3.50 -6.02
C MET A 530 -7.59 -2.05 -6.04
N ALA A 531 -7.55 -1.39 -7.21
CA ALA A 531 -8.13 -0.07 -7.40
C ALA A 531 -9.66 -0.07 -7.23
N GLU A 532 -10.32 -1.20 -7.52
CA GLU A 532 -11.79 -1.35 -7.46
C GLU A 532 -12.31 -1.94 -6.13
N GLU A 533 -11.70 -3.03 -5.62
CA GLU A 533 -12.29 -3.89 -4.58
C GLU A 533 -11.58 -3.87 -3.20
N ARG A 534 -10.51 -3.07 -3.01
CA ARG A 534 -9.80 -2.80 -1.72
C ARG A 534 -9.17 -3.96 -0.94
N ASP A 535 -9.75 -5.15 -0.92
CA ASP A 535 -9.30 -6.29 -0.10
C ASP A 535 -8.81 -7.44 -0.99
N VAL A 536 -7.75 -7.18 -1.75
CA VAL A 536 -7.00 -8.24 -2.42
C VAL A 536 -5.92 -8.76 -1.47
N GLU A 537 -5.99 -10.04 -1.15
CA GLU A 537 -5.02 -10.71 -0.29
C GLU A 537 -4.08 -11.61 -1.10
N VAL A 538 -2.80 -11.62 -0.73
CA VAL A 538 -1.76 -12.45 -1.34
C VAL A 538 -1.20 -13.45 -0.36
N LEU A 539 -0.69 -14.56 -0.90
CA LEU A 539 0.16 -15.46 -0.12
C LEU A 539 1.51 -14.80 0.11
N SER A 540 1.97 -14.89 1.35
CA SER A 540 3.22 -14.34 1.83
C SER A 540 3.94 -15.34 2.72
N PHE A 541 5.26 -15.27 2.78
CA PHE A 541 6.09 -16.13 3.61
C PHE A 541 6.41 -15.46 4.96
N GLU A 542 6.00 -16.11 6.04
CA GLU A 542 6.30 -15.73 7.43
C GLU A 542 7.01 -16.92 8.09
N ASN A 543 8.34 -16.86 8.08
CA ASN A 543 9.22 -17.99 8.39
C ASN A 543 8.79 -18.79 9.66
N PRO A 544 8.51 -20.11 9.55
CA PRO A 544 8.68 -21.00 8.39
C PRO A 544 7.42 -21.26 7.55
N HIS A 545 6.29 -20.64 7.86
CA HIS A 545 4.98 -20.91 7.26
C HIS A 545 4.59 -19.90 6.18
N LEU A 546 3.60 -20.27 5.38
CA LEU A 546 2.89 -19.30 4.54
C LEU A 546 1.73 -18.68 5.33
N THR A 547 1.50 -17.40 5.08
CA THR A 547 0.38 -16.65 5.65
C THR A 547 -0.30 -15.82 4.58
N THR A 548 -1.51 -15.39 4.87
CA THR A 548 -2.26 -14.45 4.03
C THR A 548 -2.01 -13.04 4.53
N LYS A 549 -1.70 -12.11 3.61
CA LYS A 549 -1.53 -10.69 3.92
C LYS A 549 -2.24 -9.83 2.86
N PRO A 550 -2.86 -8.70 3.25
CA PRO A 550 -3.48 -7.79 2.29
C PRO A 550 -2.41 -7.05 1.47
N ILE A 551 -2.74 -6.74 0.21
CA ILE A 551 -1.98 -5.77 -0.59
C ILE A 551 -2.34 -4.35 -0.12
N ARG A 552 -1.36 -3.45 -0.09
CA ARG A 552 -1.51 -2.04 0.25
C ARG A 552 -1.09 -1.13 -0.91
N GLU A 553 -0.07 -0.31 -0.75
CA GLU A 553 0.31 0.72 -1.73
C GLU A 553 0.67 0.12 -3.09
N LEU A 554 0.37 0.84 -4.17
CA LEU A 554 0.62 0.41 -5.55
C LEU A 554 1.70 1.27 -6.18
N PHE A 555 2.59 0.63 -6.94
CA PHE A 555 3.67 1.30 -7.67
C PHE A 555 3.65 0.87 -9.14
N VAL A 556 3.56 1.84 -10.04
CA VAL A 556 3.77 1.64 -11.48
C VAL A 556 5.01 2.43 -11.87
N ASN A 557 6.05 1.74 -12.33
CA ASN A 557 7.37 2.29 -12.60
C ASN A 557 7.76 2.03 -14.08
N PRO A 558 8.62 2.86 -14.69
CA PRO A 558 9.12 2.62 -16.03
C PRO A 558 9.95 1.34 -16.10
N ALA A 559 9.79 0.62 -17.21
CA ALA A 559 10.47 -0.65 -17.37
C ALA A 559 11.96 -0.53 -17.74
N PRO A 560 12.85 -1.37 -17.18
CA PRO A 560 14.23 -1.43 -17.63
C PRO A 560 14.31 -2.05 -19.04
N ARG A 561 15.37 -1.70 -19.79
CA ARG A 561 15.62 -2.24 -21.15
C ARG A 561 15.73 -3.77 -21.18
N LYS A 562 16.19 -4.39 -20.09
CA LYS A 562 16.38 -5.84 -19.96
C LYS A 562 15.83 -6.34 -18.63
N LEU A 563 15.22 -7.52 -18.65
CA LEU A 563 14.75 -8.27 -17.48
C LEU A 563 15.63 -9.49 -17.23
N ALA A 564 15.67 -9.95 -15.98
CA ALA A 564 16.21 -11.25 -15.62
C ALA A 564 15.14 -12.32 -15.84
N HIS A 565 15.41 -13.26 -16.73
CA HIS A 565 14.63 -14.45 -16.99
C HIS A 565 15.23 -15.61 -16.23
N ILE A 566 14.58 -16.04 -15.16
CA ILE A 566 15.04 -17.11 -14.28
C ILE A 566 14.25 -18.36 -14.63
N MET A 567 14.91 -19.33 -15.25
CA MET A 567 14.33 -20.64 -15.51
C MET A 567 14.71 -21.59 -14.37
N THR A 568 13.74 -22.24 -13.75
CA THR A 568 13.98 -23.27 -12.73
C THR A 568 14.08 -24.67 -13.35
N THR A 569 14.49 -25.68 -12.58
CA THR A 569 14.69 -27.05 -13.09
C THR A 569 13.40 -27.76 -13.50
N ASN A 570 12.26 -27.35 -12.95
CA ASN A 570 10.95 -27.80 -13.41
C ASN A 570 10.47 -27.01 -14.67
N ASN A 571 11.35 -26.16 -15.23
CA ASN A 571 11.09 -25.23 -16.33
C ASN A 571 9.92 -24.27 -16.08
N ASN A 572 9.69 -23.86 -14.82
CA ASN A 572 8.92 -22.67 -14.51
C ASN A 572 9.80 -21.43 -14.70
N LEU A 573 9.27 -20.43 -15.39
CA LEU A 573 9.95 -19.18 -15.74
C LEU A 573 9.46 -18.08 -14.83
N ILE A 574 10.39 -17.35 -14.23
CA ILE A 574 10.12 -16.11 -13.50
C ILE A 574 10.81 -14.97 -14.23
N ARG A 575 10.09 -13.89 -14.53
CA ARG A 575 10.67 -12.68 -15.14
C ARG A 575 10.63 -11.56 -14.12
N LEU A 576 11.79 -10.97 -13.80
CA LEU A 576 11.92 -9.91 -12.81
C LEU A 576 12.88 -8.84 -13.30
N THR A 577 12.83 -7.64 -12.70
CA THR A 577 13.95 -6.69 -12.86
C THR A 577 15.19 -7.26 -12.17
N ALA A 578 16.39 -6.96 -12.67
CA ALA A 578 17.62 -7.60 -12.19
C ALA A 578 17.87 -7.39 -10.67
N ASN A 579 17.48 -6.24 -10.14
CA ASN A 579 17.57 -5.86 -8.74
C ASN A 579 16.46 -6.48 -7.86
N HIS A 580 15.38 -7.01 -8.44
CA HIS A 580 14.30 -7.60 -7.64
C HIS A 580 14.82 -8.84 -6.88
N LYS A 581 14.55 -8.92 -5.57
CA LYS A 581 15.05 -10.02 -4.75
C LYS A 581 14.08 -11.19 -4.66
N VAL A 582 14.64 -12.40 -4.68
CA VAL A 582 13.96 -13.65 -4.36
C VAL A 582 14.65 -14.34 -3.19
N LEU A 583 13.92 -15.15 -2.43
CA LEU A 583 14.49 -15.83 -1.27
C LEU A 583 15.23 -17.10 -1.69
N VAL A 584 16.50 -17.24 -1.29
CA VAL A 584 17.39 -18.35 -1.68
C VAL A 584 17.91 -19.07 -0.45
N ASP A 585 17.89 -20.40 -0.48
CA ASP A 585 18.42 -21.24 0.60
C ASP A 585 19.93 -21.49 0.45
N LYS A 586 20.67 -21.09 1.48
CA LYS A 586 22.13 -21.23 1.61
C LYS A 586 22.48 -21.94 2.95
N PRO A 587 23.71 -22.45 3.15
CA PRO A 587 24.10 -23.12 4.40
C PRO A 587 23.95 -22.28 5.68
N GLU A 588 23.93 -20.95 5.56
CA GLU A 588 23.74 -19.99 6.64
C GLU A 588 22.25 -19.76 6.96
N GLY A 589 21.35 -20.04 6.01
CA GLY A 589 19.91 -19.85 6.12
C GLY A 589 19.29 -19.33 4.82
N LEU A 590 18.06 -18.82 4.95
CA LEU A 590 17.34 -18.19 3.84
C LEU A 590 17.82 -16.75 3.65
N ILE A 591 18.30 -16.41 2.45
CA ILE A 591 18.89 -15.11 2.11
C ILE A 591 18.19 -14.52 0.89
N TRP A 592 17.83 -13.25 0.97
CA TRP A 592 17.29 -12.50 -0.16
C TRP A 592 18.38 -12.21 -1.20
N THR A 593 18.26 -12.77 -2.41
CA THR A 593 19.24 -12.64 -3.49
C THR A 593 18.62 -11.96 -4.71
N GLU A 594 19.37 -11.09 -5.37
CA GLU A 594 18.98 -10.45 -6.64
C GLU A 594 18.67 -11.45 -7.75
N ALA A 595 17.58 -11.24 -8.46
CA ALA A 595 17.23 -11.96 -9.67
C ALA A 595 18.38 -11.98 -10.70
N GLY A 596 19.11 -10.87 -10.84
CA GLY A 596 20.25 -10.72 -11.73
C GLY A 596 21.55 -11.37 -11.24
N ALA A 597 21.67 -11.61 -9.92
CA ALA A 597 22.85 -12.26 -9.32
C ALA A 597 22.69 -13.77 -9.13
N LEU A 598 21.47 -14.30 -9.34
CA LEU A 598 21.19 -15.73 -9.28
C LEU A 598 22.09 -16.51 -10.24
N ARG A 599 22.59 -17.64 -9.77
CA ARG A 599 23.43 -18.55 -10.55
C ARG A 599 22.73 -19.88 -10.76
N LYS A 600 23.11 -20.58 -11.83
CA LYS A 600 22.68 -21.97 -12.06
C LYS A 600 23.01 -22.81 -10.83
N GLY A 601 21.99 -23.44 -10.26
CA GLY A 601 22.10 -24.29 -9.09
C GLY A 601 21.64 -23.68 -7.77
N ASP A 602 21.42 -22.36 -7.70
CA ASP A 602 20.78 -21.72 -6.57
C ASP A 602 19.39 -22.31 -6.31
N ARG A 603 18.94 -22.30 -5.05
CA ARG A 603 17.67 -22.92 -4.64
C ARG A 603 16.72 -21.86 -4.12
N LEU A 604 15.72 -21.52 -4.91
CA LEU A 604 14.72 -20.52 -4.59
C LEU A 604 13.66 -21.12 -3.68
N LEU A 605 13.22 -20.36 -2.68
CA LEU A 605 12.07 -20.72 -1.86
C LEU A 605 10.79 -20.66 -2.73
N SER A 606 10.00 -21.72 -2.65
CA SER A 606 8.73 -21.83 -3.37
C SER A 606 7.65 -22.37 -2.45
N ALA A 607 6.41 -21.97 -2.64
CA ALA A 607 5.29 -22.64 -1.97
C ALA A 607 5.00 -24.00 -2.63
N ARG A 608 4.69 -24.99 -1.81
CA ARG A 608 4.30 -26.35 -2.23
C ARG A 608 2.78 -26.45 -2.43
N THR A 609 2.02 -25.81 -1.55
CA THR A 609 0.56 -25.74 -1.57
C THR A 609 0.13 -24.33 -1.13
N ALA A 610 -1.08 -23.95 -1.51
CA ALA A 610 -1.73 -22.73 -1.06
C ALA A 610 -2.80 -22.98 0.02
N ASP A 611 -3.08 -24.25 0.33
CA ASP A 611 -4.09 -24.60 1.33
C ASP A 611 -3.55 -24.40 2.76
N LEU A 612 -3.80 -23.22 3.33
CA LEU A 612 -3.49 -22.89 4.71
C LEU A 612 -4.67 -23.34 5.60
N ASN A 613 -4.53 -24.51 6.23
CA ASN A 613 -5.49 -25.07 7.21
C ASN A 613 -6.90 -25.41 6.68
N GLY A 614 -7.06 -25.82 5.42
CA GLY A 614 -8.36 -26.25 4.88
C GLY A 614 -9.33 -25.11 4.57
N ARG A 615 -8.90 -23.84 4.68
CA ARG A 615 -9.70 -22.64 4.37
C ARG A 615 -10.25 -22.61 2.94
N ASN A 616 -9.67 -23.41 2.04
CA ASN A 616 -10.13 -23.54 0.65
C ASN A 616 -11.33 -24.48 0.46
N GLN A 617 -11.83 -25.12 1.53
CA GLN A 617 -12.96 -26.06 1.45
C GLN A 617 -14.34 -25.40 1.70
N ASP A 618 -14.40 -24.25 2.39
CA ASP A 618 -15.66 -23.66 2.87
C ASP A 618 -16.19 -22.45 2.06
N LYS A 619 -15.70 -22.22 0.84
CA LYS A 619 -16.27 -21.22 -0.09
C LYS A 619 -17.08 -21.88 -1.22
N ASP A 620 -17.96 -22.84 -0.90
CA ASP A 620 -18.96 -23.32 -1.86
C ASP A 620 -20.13 -22.33 -1.95
N LYS A 621 -19.83 -21.07 -2.33
CA LYS A 621 -20.85 -20.15 -2.82
C LYS A 621 -21.26 -20.67 -4.20
N SER A 622 -22.53 -21.06 -4.37
CA SER A 622 -23.06 -21.56 -5.64
C SER A 622 -22.78 -20.55 -6.77
N LEU A 623 -21.80 -20.85 -7.62
CA LEU A 623 -21.46 -20.01 -8.78
C LEU A 623 -22.52 -20.20 -9.86
N TYR A 624 -23.28 -19.16 -10.17
CA TYR A 624 -24.30 -19.25 -11.22
C TYR A 624 -23.68 -19.08 -12.60
N LEU A 625 -24.14 -19.88 -13.58
CA LEU A 625 -23.66 -19.80 -14.97
C LEU A 625 -23.92 -18.43 -15.61
N ILE A 626 -24.92 -17.70 -15.13
CA ILE A 626 -25.21 -16.33 -15.58
C ILE A 626 -24.06 -15.36 -15.27
N ASP A 627 -23.28 -15.61 -14.21
CA ASP A 627 -22.11 -14.78 -13.85
C ASP A 627 -20.91 -15.03 -14.78
N LEU A 628 -20.93 -16.12 -15.56
CA LEU A 628 -19.95 -16.42 -16.61
C LEU A 628 -20.39 -15.90 -17.99
N LEU A 629 -21.64 -15.44 -18.13
CA LEU A 629 -22.14 -14.89 -19.37
C LEU A 629 -21.75 -13.42 -19.48
N PRO A 630 -21.33 -12.95 -20.67
CA PRO A 630 -21.12 -11.53 -20.86
C PRO A 630 -22.39 -10.73 -20.65
N ASP A 631 -22.24 -9.55 -20.07
CA ASP A 631 -23.33 -8.66 -19.68
C ASP A 631 -24.25 -8.26 -20.85
N GLU A 632 -23.75 -8.28 -22.10
CA GLU A 632 -24.55 -8.01 -23.29
C GLU A 632 -25.50 -9.15 -23.73
N VAL A 633 -25.40 -10.33 -23.10
CA VAL A 633 -26.31 -11.46 -23.38
C VAL A 633 -27.72 -11.07 -22.94
N LYS A 634 -28.71 -11.41 -23.76
CA LYS A 634 -30.11 -11.01 -23.53
C LYS A 634 -30.91 -12.11 -22.85
N VAL A 635 -31.82 -11.73 -21.97
CA VAL A 635 -32.72 -12.68 -21.29
C VAL A 635 -34.01 -12.85 -22.09
N PHE A 636 -34.42 -14.11 -22.27
CA PHE A 636 -35.60 -14.56 -23.01
C PHE A 636 -36.59 -15.32 -22.12
N ASP A 637 -36.32 -15.39 -20.82
CA ASP A 637 -37.18 -16.04 -19.84
C ASP A 637 -38.48 -15.25 -19.65
N ASN A 638 -39.52 -15.64 -20.38
CA ASN A 638 -40.80 -14.94 -20.34
C ASN A 638 -41.47 -15.00 -18.97
N GLN A 639 -41.27 -16.07 -18.21
CA GLN A 639 -41.88 -16.20 -16.89
C GLN A 639 -41.25 -15.19 -15.93
N PHE A 640 -39.92 -15.14 -15.90
CA PHE A 640 -39.19 -14.14 -15.13
C PHE A 640 -39.51 -12.71 -15.61
N LEU A 641 -39.53 -12.47 -16.93
CA LEU A 641 -39.81 -11.14 -17.48
C LEU A 641 -41.25 -10.66 -17.20
N GLN A 642 -42.24 -11.56 -17.10
CA GLN A 642 -43.59 -11.14 -16.66
C GLN A 642 -43.61 -10.78 -15.18
N GLN A 643 -42.88 -11.49 -14.31
CA GLN A 643 -42.76 -11.10 -12.91
C GLN A 643 -42.06 -9.74 -12.78
N LEU A 644 -40.97 -9.55 -13.54
CA LEU A 644 -40.24 -8.29 -13.59
C LEU A 644 -41.13 -7.14 -14.11
N LYS A 645 -41.95 -7.41 -15.13
CA LYS A 645 -42.94 -6.46 -15.66
C LYS A 645 -43.91 -6.00 -14.58
N SER A 646 -44.49 -6.93 -13.83
CA SER A 646 -45.44 -6.61 -12.75
C SER A 646 -44.77 -5.75 -11.68
N ALA A 647 -43.56 -6.11 -11.24
CA ALA A 647 -42.81 -5.35 -10.24
C ALA A 647 -42.43 -3.93 -10.72
N ILE A 648 -42.05 -3.78 -11.99
CA ILE A 648 -41.80 -2.46 -12.59
C ILE A 648 -43.07 -1.61 -12.61
N LEU A 649 -44.21 -2.19 -13.01
CA LEU A 649 -45.48 -1.45 -13.04
C LEU A 649 -46.00 -1.10 -11.65
N GLU A 650 -45.82 -1.99 -10.68
CA GLU A 650 -46.16 -1.73 -9.28
C GLU A 650 -45.35 -0.56 -8.71
N ARG A 651 -44.04 -0.52 -9.00
CA ARG A 651 -43.15 0.53 -8.49
C ARG A 651 -43.29 1.87 -9.22
N TYR A 652 -43.39 1.85 -10.55
CA TYR A 652 -43.30 3.07 -11.38
C TYR A 652 -44.63 3.47 -12.05
N GLY A 653 -45.69 2.67 -11.91
CA GLY A 653 -47.02 2.89 -12.47
C GLY A 653 -47.14 2.67 -13.98
N LYS A 654 -46.28 3.31 -14.79
CA LYS A 654 -46.26 3.22 -16.26
C LYS A 654 -44.82 3.08 -16.78
N PHE A 655 -44.65 2.37 -17.90
CA PHE A 655 -43.32 2.19 -18.53
C PHE A 655 -42.62 3.49 -18.92
N GLY A 656 -43.37 4.57 -19.18
CA GLY A 656 -42.82 5.91 -19.44
C GLY A 656 -41.93 6.41 -18.29
N ASN A 657 -42.41 6.24 -17.06
CA ASN A 657 -41.69 6.66 -15.86
C ASN A 657 -40.52 5.71 -15.59
N ALA A 658 -40.77 4.40 -15.65
CA ALA A 658 -39.72 3.39 -15.50
C ALA A 658 -38.57 3.59 -16.49
N ALA A 659 -38.86 3.89 -17.76
CA ALA A 659 -37.83 4.13 -18.77
C ALA A 659 -36.93 5.34 -18.46
N ARG A 660 -37.52 6.41 -17.92
CA ARG A 660 -36.80 7.63 -17.53
C ARG A 660 -35.89 7.38 -16.32
N GLU A 661 -36.43 6.74 -15.29
CA GLU A 661 -35.71 6.45 -14.04
C GLU A 661 -34.61 5.39 -14.23
N LEU A 662 -34.89 4.35 -15.03
CA LEU A 662 -33.94 3.26 -15.28
C LEU A 662 -32.87 3.60 -16.33
N GLY A 663 -32.98 4.75 -17.02
CA GLY A 663 -32.08 5.12 -18.12
C GLY A 663 -32.17 4.21 -19.35
N ILE A 664 -33.28 3.47 -19.52
CA ILE A 664 -33.50 2.53 -20.64
C ILE A 664 -34.47 3.16 -21.63
N GLU A 665 -34.16 3.12 -22.93
CA GLU A 665 -35.05 3.63 -23.97
C GLU A 665 -36.47 3.07 -23.81
N TRP A 666 -37.47 3.95 -23.69
CA TRP A 666 -38.87 3.56 -23.48
C TRP A 666 -39.35 2.50 -24.46
N ARG A 667 -38.98 2.68 -25.74
CA ARG A 667 -39.29 1.76 -26.81
C ARG A 667 -38.76 0.36 -26.51
N LYS A 668 -37.51 0.25 -26.07
CA LYS A 668 -36.86 -1.00 -25.71
C LYS A 668 -37.53 -1.66 -24.50
N LEU A 669 -37.75 -0.90 -23.43
CA LEU A 669 -38.41 -1.39 -22.22
C LEU A 669 -39.84 -1.89 -22.51
N TYR A 670 -40.62 -1.11 -23.27
CA TYR A 670 -41.98 -1.48 -23.68
C TYR A 670 -42.00 -2.76 -24.52
N TYR A 671 -41.18 -2.84 -25.57
CA TYR A 671 -41.14 -4.01 -26.45
C TYR A 671 -40.56 -5.26 -25.78
N ALA A 672 -39.71 -5.12 -24.76
CA ALA A 672 -39.17 -6.26 -24.00
C ALA A 672 -40.27 -7.09 -23.31
N PHE A 673 -41.38 -6.45 -22.91
CA PHE A 673 -42.46 -7.06 -22.12
C PHE A 673 -43.76 -7.33 -22.89
N TYR A 674 -44.05 -6.59 -23.98
CA TYR A 674 -45.35 -6.67 -24.67
C TYR A 674 -45.37 -7.43 -26.01
N PHE A 675 -44.23 -7.70 -26.65
CA PHE A 675 -44.22 -8.32 -27.99
C PHE A 675 -43.56 -9.71 -28.05
N PRO A 676 -44.29 -10.79 -27.72
CA PRO A 676 -43.83 -12.16 -27.95
C PRO A 676 -44.14 -12.72 -29.36
N LYS A 677 -44.91 -12.02 -30.22
CA LYS A 677 -45.46 -12.56 -31.49
C LYS A 677 -44.93 -11.95 -32.81
N THR A 678 -43.72 -11.38 -32.83
CA THR A 678 -43.09 -10.89 -34.09
C THR A 678 -41.93 -11.77 -34.55
N THR A 679 -41.44 -11.57 -35.77
CA THR A 679 -40.30 -12.31 -36.33
C THR A 679 -39.11 -12.31 -35.38
N ALA A 680 -38.47 -13.49 -35.22
CA ALA A 680 -37.37 -13.76 -34.29
C ALA A 680 -36.25 -12.69 -34.27
N TYR A 681 -36.02 -12.01 -35.39
CA TYR A 681 -35.04 -10.94 -35.53
C TYR A 681 -35.41 -9.63 -34.80
N ARG A 682 -36.69 -9.22 -34.83
CA ARG A 682 -37.16 -7.99 -34.16
C ARG A 682 -37.22 -8.17 -32.64
N ILE A 683 -37.58 -9.37 -32.16
CA ILE A 683 -37.60 -9.70 -30.72
C ILE A 683 -36.19 -9.59 -30.11
N CYS A 684 -35.15 -10.09 -30.79
CA CYS A 684 -33.77 -9.97 -30.30
C CYS A 684 -33.30 -8.53 -30.10
N PHE A 685 -33.83 -7.55 -30.83
CA PHE A 685 -33.37 -6.16 -30.72
C PHE A 685 -33.82 -5.53 -29.40
N TYR A 686 -35.05 -5.83 -28.96
CA TYR A 686 -35.69 -5.16 -27.82
C TYR A 686 -35.63 -5.93 -26.50
N ARG A 687 -35.16 -7.19 -26.46
CA ARG A 687 -34.91 -7.88 -25.18
C ARG A 687 -33.84 -7.17 -24.34
N LEU A 688 -34.03 -7.24 -23.02
CA LEU A 688 -33.14 -6.70 -22.00
C LEU A 688 -31.88 -7.56 -21.86
N THR A 689 -30.75 -6.91 -21.65
CA THR A 689 -29.47 -7.56 -21.35
C THR A 689 -29.40 -8.00 -19.88
N ILE A 690 -28.41 -8.83 -19.53
CA ILE A 690 -28.16 -9.23 -18.13
C ILE A 690 -27.85 -7.99 -17.29
N ASP A 691 -27.03 -7.07 -17.80
CA ASP A 691 -26.71 -5.81 -17.14
C ASP A 691 -27.96 -4.94 -16.89
N GLU A 692 -28.82 -4.78 -17.90
CA GLU A 692 -30.07 -4.05 -17.75
C GLU A 692 -30.99 -4.69 -16.72
N ILE A 693 -31.08 -6.03 -16.68
CA ILE A 693 -31.89 -6.73 -15.69
C ILE A 693 -31.29 -6.62 -14.29
N ARG A 694 -29.96 -6.69 -14.17
CA ARG A 694 -29.25 -6.53 -12.88
C ARG A 694 -29.51 -5.14 -12.32
N SER A 695 -29.37 -4.11 -13.15
CA SER A 695 -29.69 -2.72 -12.82
C SER A 695 -31.16 -2.56 -12.44
N ILE A 696 -32.10 -3.13 -13.21
CA ILE A 696 -33.52 -3.09 -12.86
C ILE A 696 -33.78 -3.78 -11.52
N CYS A 697 -33.19 -4.96 -11.26
CA CYS A 697 -33.38 -5.69 -10.00
C CYS A 697 -32.88 -4.85 -8.82
N GLN A 698 -31.70 -4.24 -8.96
CA GLN A 698 -31.16 -3.34 -7.95
C GLN A 698 -32.09 -2.15 -7.69
N GLU A 699 -32.58 -1.52 -8.76
CA GLU A 699 -33.48 -0.38 -8.66
C GLU A 699 -34.81 -0.76 -8.02
N ILE A 700 -35.45 -1.87 -8.39
CA ILE A 700 -36.70 -2.32 -7.79
C ILE A 700 -36.55 -2.98 -6.41
N GLY A 701 -35.32 -3.16 -5.91
CA GLY A 701 -35.03 -3.79 -4.62
C GLY A 701 -35.12 -5.32 -4.61
N TRP A 702 -35.01 -5.97 -5.78
CA TRP A 702 -34.91 -7.42 -5.90
C TRP A 702 -33.49 -7.90 -5.66
N ASP A 703 -33.35 -8.95 -4.85
CA ASP A 703 -32.07 -9.61 -4.65
C ASP A 703 -31.62 -10.30 -5.95
N TRP A 704 -30.47 -9.86 -6.47
CA TRP A 704 -29.87 -10.42 -7.68
C TRP A 704 -29.56 -11.91 -7.52
N GLU A 705 -29.13 -12.38 -6.35
CA GLU A 705 -28.83 -13.80 -6.11
C GLU A 705 -30.08 -14.68 -6.23
N ILE A 706 -31.25 -14.16 -5.89
CA ILE A 706 -32.54 -14.85 -6.10
C ILE A 706 -32.94 -14.80 -7.57
N ALA A 707 -32.71 -13.67 -8.25
CA ALA A 707 -33.01 -13.54 -9.67
C ALA A 707 -32.22 -14.54 -10.53
N LYS A 708 -30.92 -14.73 -10.25
CA LYS A 708 -30.05 -15.71 -10.92
C LYS A 708 -30.59 -17.15 -10.86
N GLN A 709 -31.25 -17.51 -9.77
CA GLN A 709 -31.86 -18.84 -9.58
C GLN A 709 -33.08 -19.09 -10.46
N ARG A 710 -33.71 -18.04 -10.97
CA ARG A 710 -34.96 -18.11 -11.73
C ARG A 710 -34.76 -17.96 -13.23
N ILE A 711 -33.71 -17.25 -13.66
CA ILE A 711 -33.47 -16.96 -15.08
C ILE A 711 -32.77 -18.15 -15.75
N ASN A 712 -33.47 -18.81 -16.67
CA ASN A 712 -32.91 -19.98 -17.38
C ASN A 712 -32.85 -19.86 -18.91
N LYS A 713 -33.46 -18.83 -19.51
CA LYS A 713 -33.49 -18.64 -20.98
C LYS A 713 -32.74 -17.39 -21.40
N PHE A 714 -31.75 -17.59 -22.27
CA PHE A 714 -30.87 -16.55 -22.77
C PHE A 714 -30.85 -16.52 -24.29
N GLY A 715 -30.41 -15.41 -24.89
CA GLY A 715 -30.33 -15.30 -26.33
C GLY A 715 -29.26 -14.33 -26.79
N VAL A 716 -28.77 -14.58 -28.00
CA VAL A 716 -27.85 -13.72 -28.73
C VAL A 716 -28.45 -13.43 -30.11
N PRO A 717 -27.99 -12.39 -30.84
CA PRO A 717 -28.53 -12.07 -32.16
C PRO A 717 -28.50 -13.29 -33.10
N LYS A 718 -29.66 -13.62 -33.70
CA LYS A 718 -29.90 -14.80 -34.59
C LYS A 718 -29.97 -16.18 -33.91
N ALA A 719 -29.86 -16.28 -32.59
CA ALA A 719 -30.16 -17.48 -31.81
C ALA A 719 -30.97 -17.11 -30.54
N PRO A 720 -32.25 -16.74 -30.69
CA PRO A 720 -33.10 -16.38 -29.56
C PRO A 720 -33.49 -17.59 -28.71
N GLY A 721 -33.46 -17.45 -27.38
CA GLY A 721 -34.13 -18.39 -26.47
C GLY A 721 -33.45 -19.74 -26.28
N CYS A 722 -32.13 -19.78 -26.15
CA CYS A 722 -31.40 -20.94 -25.65
C CYS A 722 -31.69 -21.14 -24.15
N GLU A 723 -32.19 -22.32 -23.79
CA GLU A 723 -32.52 -22.67 -22.40
C GLU A 723 -31.35 -23.41 -21.73
N LEU A 724 -31.00 -22.98 -20.51
CA LEU A 724 -30.10 -23.69 -19.60
C LEU A 724 -30.95 -24.55 -18.66
N LYS A 725 -30.75 -25.86 -18.70
CA LYS A 725 -31.42 -26.81 -17.80
C LYS A 725 -30.76 -26.90 -16.42
N ARG A 726 -29.52 -26.40 -16.31
CA ARG A 726 -28.75 -26.27 -15.07
C ARG A 726 -28.28 -24.83 -14.95
N LEU A 727 -28.38 -24.26 -13.76
CA LEU A 727 -28.07 -22.83 -13.52
C LEU A 727 -26.79 -22.62 -12.70
N ILE A 728 -26.35 -23.65 -11.99
CA ILE A 728 -25.16 -23.63 -11.13
C ILE A 728 -24.02 -24.31 -11.86
N LEU A 729 -22.82 -23.74 -11.75
CA LEU A 729 -21.58 -24.32 -12.25
C LEU A 729 -21.18 -25.53 -11.38
N ASP A 730 -20.85 -26.63 -12.03
CA ASP A 730 -20.51 -27.89 -11.37
C ASP A 730 -19.38 -28.63 -12.10
N GLU A 731 -19.00 -29.78 -11.54
CA GLU A 731 -17.91 -30.61 -12.05
C GLU A 731 -18.13 -31.12 -13.47
N ASP A 732 -19.36 -31.47 -13.86
CA ASP A 732 -19.63 -31.96 -15.23
C ASP A 732 -19.42 -30.82 -16.24
N ILE A 733 -19.87 -29.61 -15.91
CA ILE A 733 -19.68 -28.42 -16.77
C ILE A 733 -18.20 -28.04 -16.87
N MET A 734 -17.45 -28.09 -15.76
CA MET A 734 -16.01 -27.84 -15.78
C MET A 734 -15.24 -28.93 -16.52
N TYR A 735 -15.64 -30.19 -16.39
CA TYR A 735 -15.09 -31.30 -17.18
C TYR A 735 -15.33 -31.09 -18.68
N LEU A 736 -16.53 -30.66 -19.06
CA LEU A 736 -16.86 -30.27 -20.43
C LEU A 736 -15.94 -29.13 -20.93
N ALA A 737 -15.72 -28.10 -20.11
CA ALA A 737 -14.82 -27.00 -20.42
C ALA A 737 -13.37 -27.49 -20.65
N GLY A 738 -12.89 -28.45 -19.84
CA GLY A 738 -11.58 -29.08 -20.00
C GLY A 738 -11.45 -29.85 -21.33
N LEU A 739 -12.49 -30.62 -21.71
CA LEU A 739 -12.51 -31.30 -23.01
C LEU A 739 -12.50 -30.30 -24.18
N ILE A 740 -13.17 -29.16 -24.03
CA ILE A 740 -13.19 -28.10 -25.06
C ILE A 740 -11.82 -27.41 -25.17
N ALA A 741 -11.14 -27.18 -24.05
CA ALA A 741 -9.84 -26.51 -24.02
C ALA A 741 -8.67 -27.38 -24.54
N SER A 742 -8.84 -28.71 -24.56
CA SER A 742 -7.89 -29.69 -25.09
C SER A 742 -8.14 -30.01 -26.57
N ASP A 743 -8.82 -31.12 -26.86
CA ASP A 743 -9.13 -31.61 -28.21
C ASP A 743 -10.32 -30.87 -28.88
N GLY A 744 -10.92 -29.91 -28.17
CA GLY A 744 -12.03 -29.11 -28.67
C GLY A 744 -11.62 -27.81 -29.35
N HIS A 745 -12.61 -27.18 -29.97
CA HIS A 745 -12.45 -25.85 -30.55
C HIS A 745 -13.76 -25.07 -30.51
N VAL A 746 -13.70 -23.83 -30.02
CA VAL A 746 -14.78 -22.84 -30.12
C VAL A 746 -14.58 -22.03 -31.39
N ARG A 747 -15.42 -22.22 -32.41
CA ARG A 747 -15.31 -21.47 -33.67
C ARG A 747 -16.32 -20.35 -33.72
N HIS A 748 -15.81 -19.15 -34.00
CA HIS A 748 -16.61 -17.95 -34.28
C HIS A 748 -16.72 -17.80 -35.79
N ARG A 749 -17.89 -18.04 -36.39
CA ARG A 749 -18.12 -17.88 -37.84
C ARG A 749 -19.24 -16.88 -38.07
N GLY A 750 -18.90 -15.70 -38.61
CA GLY A 750 -19.85 -14.60 -38.76
C GLY A 750 -20.41 -14.15 -37.41
N LYS A 751 -21.74 -14.17 -37.25
CA LYS A 751 -22.45 -13.82 -36.00
C LYS A 751 -22.85 -15.04 -35.14
N GLY A 752 -22.37 -16.24 -35.45
CA GLY A 752 -22.67 -17.48 -34.71
C GLY A 752 -21.43 -18.17 -34.12
N THR A 753 -21.61 -18.85 -32.98
CA THR A 753 -20.56 -19.62 -32.29
C THR A 753 -20.97 -21.10 -32.24
N TYR A 754 -20.05 -22.00 -32.58
CA TYR A 754 -20.25 -23.43 -32.41
C TYR A 754 -19.04 -24.07 -31.73
N VAL A 755 -19.31 -25.11 -30.95
CA VAL A 755 -18.30 -25.86 -30.20
C VAL A 755 -18.18 -27.23 -30.82
N GLN A 756 -16.96 -27.61 -31.17
CA GLN A 756 -16.65 -28.94 -31.69
C GLN A 756 -15.69 -29.64 -30.74
N PHE A 757 -15.95 -30.91 -30.45
CA PHE A 757 -15.02 -31.79 -29.74
C PHE A 757 -14.74 -33.01 -30.61
N THR A 758 -13.46 -33.36 -30.79
CA THR A 758 -13.05 -34.45 -31.69
C THR A 758 -12.13 -35.39 -30.96
N ASN A 759 -12.48 -36.67 -30.84
CA ASN A 759 -11.60 -37.64 -30.18
C ASN A 759 -11.76 -39.05 -30.79
N SER A 760 -10.70 -39.85 -30.68
CA SER A 760 -10.72 -41.25 -31.13
C SER A 760 -11.45 -42.20 -30.17
N GLU A 761 -11.59 -41.81 -28.90
CA GLU A 761 -12.28 -42.58 -27.87
C GLU A 761 -13.78 -42.24 -27.85
N LYS A 762 -14.63 -43.22 -28.14
CA LYS A 762 -16.08 -43.02 -28.22
C LYS A 762 -16.69 -42.69 -26.86
N ALA A 763 -16.16 -43.28 -25.77
CA ALA A 763 -16.66 -43.02 -24.43
C ALA A 763 -16.61 -41.52 -24.03
N LEU A 764 -15.58 -40.80 -24.48
CA LEU A 764 -15.46 -39.36 -24.23
C LEU A 764 -16.47 -38.54 -25.03
N ILE A 765 -16.78 -38.97 -26.27
CA ILE A 765 -17.78 -38.34 -27.13
C ILE A 765 -19.18 -38.54 -26.56
N ASP A 766 -19.47 -39.75 -26.08
CA ASP A 766 -20.73 -40.07 -25.43
C ASP A 766 -20.91 -39.25 -24.14
N LYS A 767 -19.87 -39.17 -23.29
CA LYS A 767 -19.89 -38.34 -22.07
C LYS A 767 -20.02 -36.85 -22.38
N PHE A 768 -19.30 -36.33 -23.37
CA PHE A 768 -19.47 -34.96 -23.88
C PHE A 768 -20.93 -34.70 -24.29
N GLY A 769 -21.52 -35.62 -25.06
CA GLY A 769 -22.91 -35.52 -25.48
C GLY A 769 -23.93 -35.59 -24.34
N GLN A 770 -23.69 -36.45 -23.35
CA GLN A 770 -24.52 -36.54 -22.14
C GLN A 770 -24.51 -35.24 -21.35
N ILE A 771 -23.34 -34.63 -21.13
CA ILE A 771 -23.23 -33.36 -20.39
C ILE A 771 -23.91 -32.24 -21.18
N VAL A 772 -23.70 -32.14 -22.49
CA VAL A 772 -24.37 -31.14 -23.34
C VAL A 772 -25.89 -31.32 -23.32
N LYS A 773 -26.39 -32.57 -23.39
CA LYS A 773 -27.82 -32.88 -23.26
C LYS A 773 -28.35 -32.49 -21.89
N SER A 774 -27.61 -32.76 -20.82
CA SER A 774 -27.97 -32.37 -19.45
C SER A 774 -28.01 -30.84 -19.29
N LEU A 775 -27.11 -30.11 -19.94
CA LEU A 775 -27.00 -28.65 -19.82
C LEU A 775 -28.03 -27.89 -20.69
N PHE A 776 -28.32 -28.36 -21.90
CA PHE A 776 -29.15 -27.65 -22.88
C PHE A 776 -30.40 -28.42 -23.35
N GLY A 777 -30.60 -29.66 -22.90
CA GLY A 777 -31.70 -30.53 -23.34
C GLY A 777 -31.54 -31.13 -24.73
N VAL A 778 -30.49 -30.78 -25.48
CA VAL A 778 -30.28 -31.19 -26.88
C VAL A 778 -29.00 -31.98 -27.03
N LEU A 779 -29.05 -33.09 -27.76
CA LEU A 779 -27.86 -33.89 -28.09
C LEU A 779 -27.04 -33.20 -29.19
N PRO A 780 -25.69 -33.19 -29.08
CA PRO A 780 -24.84 -32.73 -30.17
C PRO A 780 -24.95 -33.64 -31.40
N LYS A 781 -24.68 -33.08 -32.58
CA LYS A 781 -24.56 -33.87 -33.80
C LYS A 781 -23.24 -34.63 -33.76
N THR A 782 -23.31 -35.95 -33.84
CA THR A 782 -22.13 -36.82 -33.88
C THR A 782 -21.98 -37.47 -35.24
N TYR A 783 -20.74 -37.51 -35.75
CA TYR A 783 -20.42 -38.22 -36.99
C TYR A 783 -18.98 -38.73 -36.95
N VAL A 784 -18.72 -39.80 -37.69
CA VAL A 784 -17.40 -40.43 -37.78
C VAL A 784 -16.70 -39.94 -39.03
N VAL A 785 -15.48 -39.43 -38.88
CA VAL A 785 -14.63 -39.01 -39.98
C VAL A 785 -13.57 -40.09 -40.20
N ARG A 786 -13.46 -40.57 -41.45
CA ARG A 786 -12.40 -41.52 -41.83
C ARG A 786 -11.02 -40.84 -41.70
N PRO A 787 -9.95 -41.58 -41.36
CA PRO A 787 -8.65 -40.97 -41.15
C PRO A 787 -8.18 -40.21 -42.40
N LEU A 788 -8.01 -38.89 -42.27
CA LEU A 788 -7.52 -38.05 -43.36
C LEU A 788 -5.99 -38.08 -43.39
N LYS A 789 -5.41 -38.05 -44.59
CA LYS A 789 -3.99 -37.79 -44.82
C LYS A 789 -3.76 -36.29 -44.61
N SER A 790 -3.11 -35.92 -43.51
CA SER A 790 -2.79 -34.52 -43.20
C SER A 790 -1.34 -34.25 -43.55
N SER A 791 -1.10 -33.32 -44.47
CA SER A 791 0.25 -32.89 -44.87
C SER A 791 0.46 -31.44 -44.47
N ALA A 792 1.48 -31.18 -43.65
CA ALA A 792 1.88 -29.82 -43.30
C ALA A 792 3.40 -29.75 -43.07
N LYS A 793 4.06 -28.77 -43.70
CA LYS A 793 5.51 -28.49 -43.57
C LYS A 793 6.40 -29.75 -43.77
N GLY A 794 6.19 -30.47 -44.87
CA GLY A 794 7.00 -31.64 -45.24
C GLY A 794 6.71 -32.93 -44.46
N LEU A 795 5.72 -32.94 -43.56
CA LEU A 795 5.35 -34.12 -42.77
C LEU A 795 3.93 -34.58 -43.11
N THR A 796 3.80 -35.82 -43.55
CA THR A 796 2.51 -36.46 -43.83
C THR A 796 2.13 -37.38 -42.69
N ILE A 797 1.02 -37.06 -42.02
CA ILE A 797 0.43 -37.88 -40.97
C ILE A 797 -0.77 -38.61 -41.55
N ILE A 798 -0.69 -39.93 -41.59
CA ILE A 798 -1.81 -40.80 -41.95
C ILE A 798 -2.46 -41.26 -40.64
N GLY A 799 -3.68 -40.80 -40.39
CA GLY A 799 -4.45 -41.29 -39.25
C GLY A 799 -4.68 -42.80 -39.37
N ARG A 800 -4.49 -43.55 -38.28
CA ARG A 800 -4.69 -45.01 -38.27
C ARG A 800 -6.07 -45.43 -37.78
N LYS A 801 -6.83 -44.51 -37.18
CA LYS A 801 -8.13 -44.78 -36.55
C LYS A 801 -9.17 -43.75 -37.01
N PRO A 802 -10.44 -44.16 -37.14
CA PRO A 802 -11.55 -43.21 -37.29
C PRO A 802 -11.59 -42.25 -36.10
N ILE A 803 -11.93 -41.00 -36.38
CA ILE A 803 -12.12 -39.95 -35.37
C ILE A 803 -13.61 -39.63 -35.27
N ASN A 804 -14.11 -39.54 -34.06
CA ASN A 804 -15.48 -39.16 -33.78
C ASN A 804 -15.53 -37.66 -33.57
N VAL A 805 -16.45 -36.98 -34.24
CA VAL A 805 -16.67 -35.54 -34.08
C VAL A 805 -18.03 -35.32 -33.44
N SER A 806 -18.06 -34.53 -32.37
CA SER A 806 -19.25 -34.04 -31.70
C SER A 806 -19.38 -32.54 -31.89
N LEU A 807 -20.49 -32.09 -32.47
CA LEU A 807 -20.69 -30.70 -32.90
C LEU A 807 -21.94 -30.11 -32.24
N VAL A 808 -21.74 -29.03 -31.49
CA VAL A 808 -22.77 -28.28 -30.76
C VAL A 808 -23.01 -26.94 -31.46
N TYR A 809 -24.23 -26.76 -31.97
CA TYR A 809 -24.69 -25.49 -32.53
C TYR A 809 -25.46 -24.68 -31.48
N ASN A 810 -24.74 -24.19 -30.48
CA ASN A 810 -25.33 -23.34 -29.45
C ASN A 810 -24.37 -22.17 -29.13
N PRO A 811 -24.78 -20.91 -29.40
CA PRO A 811 -23.91 -19.78 -29.11
C PRO A 811 -23.68 -19.53 -27.61
N LEU A 812 -24.61 -19.95 -26.76
CA LEU A 812 -24.53 -19.75 -25.31
C LEU A 812 -23.39 -20.56 -24.68
N ILE A 813 -23.16 -21.81 -25.12
CA ILE A 813 -21.98 -22.57 -24.66
C ILE A 813 -20.69 -21.85 -25.05
N GLY A 814 -20.63 -21.22 -26.22
CA GLY A 814 -19.46 -20.45 -26.64
C GLY A 814 -19.21 -19.21 -25.78
N LYS A 815 -20.29 -18.55 -25.32
CA LYS A 815 -20.22 -17.41 -24.39
C LYS A 815 -19.80 -17.85 -22.98
N LEU A 816 -20.33 -18.96 -22.46
CA LEU A 816 -19.91 -19.55 -21.18
C LEU A 816 -18.42 -19.93 -21.20
N MET A 817 -17.96 -20.57 -22.29
CA MET A 817 -16.55 -20.91 -22.46
C MET A 817 -15.67 -19.66 -22.47
N LEU A 818 -16.10 -18.58 -23.13
CA LEU A 818 -15.36 -17.31 -23.12
C LEU A 818 -15.25 -16.70 -21.71
N GLY A 819 -16.31 -16.77 -20.89
CA GLY A 819 -16.28 -16.33 -19.49
C GLY A 819 -15.29 -17.12 -18.63
N LEU A 820 -15.10 -18.41 -18.93
CA LEU A 820 -14.07 -19.25 -18.33
C LEU A 820 -12.66 -19.04 -18.94
N GLY A 821 -12.50 -18.09 -19.87
CA GLY A 821 -11.24 -17.81 -20.55
C GLY A 821 -10.91 -18.77 -21.70
N ILE A 822 -11.89 -19.48 -22.28
CA ILE A 822 -11.72 -20.49 -23.33
C ILE A 822 -12.32 -19.99 -24.67
N GLY A 823 -11.56 -20.13 -25.75
CA GLY A 823 -12.05 -19.85 -27.11
C GLY A 823 -11.85 -18.41 -27.60
N HIS A 824 -10.85 -17.68 -27.09
CA HIS A 824 -10.52 -16.32 -27.53
C HIS A 824 -10.22 -16.24 -29.05
N LYS A 825 -10.62 -15.13 -29.69
CA LYS A 825 -10.38 -14.91 -31.13
C LYS A 825 -8.87 -14.78 -31.39
N ARG A 826 -8.35 -15.60 -32.31
CA ARG A 826 -6.96 -15.48 -32.78
C ARG A 826 -6.79 -14.20 -33.60
N LYS A 827 -5.90 -13.29 -33.19
CA LYS A 827 -5.42 -12.23 -34.09
C LYS A 827 -4.60 -12.85 -35.22
N ARG A 828 -4.79 -12.37 -36.45
CA ARG A 828 -4.13 -12.91 -37.64
C ARG A 828 -2.61 -12.70 -37.51
N GLY A 829 -1.84 -13.79 -37.43
CA GLY A 829 -0.37 -13.75 -37.31
C GLY A 829 0.18 -14.01 -35.89
N GLU A 830 -0.65 -13.97 -34.85
CA GLU A 830 -0.22 -14.25 -33.47
C GLU A 830 -0.58 -15.69 -33.05
N LYS A 831 0.35 -16.35 -32.33
CA LYS A 831 0.03 -17.57 -31.58
C LYS A 831 -0.74 -17.18 -30.32
N SER A 832 -2.01 -16.81 -30.44
CA SER A 832 -2.83 -16.55 -29.26
C SER A 832 -3.21 -17.86 -28.56
N GLU A 833 -3.30 -17.82 -27.24
CA GLU A 833 -3.74 -18.94 -26.43
C GLU A 833 -5.20 -19.30 -26.75
N SER A 834 -5.52 -20.59 -26.87
CA SER A 834 -6.91 -21.04 -27.02
C SER A 834 -7.68 -20.98 -25.71
N TRP A 835 -6.98 -20.96 -24.57
CA TRP A 835 -7.56 -20.84 -23.24
C TRP A 835 -6.57 -20.18 -22.26
N THR A 836 -7.08 -19.64 -21.15
CA THR A 836 -6.26 -19.10 -20.06
C THR A 836 -6.73 -19.63 -18.70
N GLY A 837 -5.85 -19.60 -17.70
CA GLY A 837 -6.01 -20.34 -16.44
C GLY A 837 -6.43 -19.47 -15.26
N GLU A 838 -6.37 -18.15 -15.41
CA GLU A 838 -6.59 -17.14 -14.37
C GLU A 838 -8.00 -17.30 -13.77
N LYS A 839 -9.07 -17.29 -14.59
CA LYS A 839 -10.46 -17.49 -14.13
C LYS A 839 -10.71 -18.88 -13.55
N ILE A 840 -10.10 -19.92 -14.12
CA ILE A 840 -10.23 -21.30 -13.63
C ILE A 840 -9.55 -21.45 -12.27
N SER A 841 -8.45 -20.72 -12.06
CA SER A 841 -7.71 -20.74 -10.81
C SER A 841 -8.47 -20.09 -9.65
N GLN A 842 -9.44 -19.21 -9.91
CA GLN A 842 -10.30 -18.58 -8.89
C GLN A 842 -11.43 -19.51 -8.40
N LEU A 843 -11.64 -20.64 -9.07
CA LEU A 843 -12.66 -21.63 -8.69
C LEU A 843 -12.18 -22.53 -7.54
N SER A 844 -13.14 -23.21 -6.89
CA SER A 844 -12.82 -24.16 -5.83
C SER A 844 -11.93 -25.30 -6.33
N PRO A 845 -11.09 -25.91 -5.47
CA PRO A 845 -10.21 -27.02 -5.86
C PRO A 845 -10.94 -28.16 -6.59
N LYS A 846 -12.20 -28.43 -6.20
CA LYS A 846 -13.09 -29.42 -6.81
C LYS A 846 -13.49 -29.08 -8.25
N LEU A 847 -13.86 -27.83 -8.53
CA LEU A 847 -14.17 -27.37 -9.88
C LEU A 847 -12.91 -27.28 -10.76
N THR A 848 -11.79 -26.83 -10.18
CA THR A 848 -10.49 -26.81 -10.87
C THR A 848 -10.02 -28.22 -11.23
N SER A 849 -10.16 -29.20 -10.33
CA SER A 849 -9.77 -30.59 -10.60
C SER A 849 -10.63 -31.21 -11.71
N ALA A 850 -11.94 -30.93 -11.73
CA ALA A 850 -12.83 -31.38 -12.80
C ALA A 850 -12.43 -30.81 -14.18
N PHE A 851 -12.04 -29.53 -14.24
CA PHE A 851 -11.48 -28.94 -15.46
C PHE A 851 -10.22 -29.66 -15.93
N ILE A 852 -9.24 -29.84 -15.04
CA ILE A 852 -7.99 -30.53 -15.38
C ILE A 852 -8.25 -31.98 -15.79
N LYS A 853 -9.21 -32.67 -15.18
CA LYS A 853 -9.64 -34.02 -15.57
C LYS A 853 -10.13 -34.06 -17.02
N GLY A 854 -10.97 -33.10 -17.42
CA GLY A 854 -11.44 -32.97 -18.80
C GLY A 854 -10.29 -32.70 -19.77
N PHE A 855 -9.40 -31.77 -19.40
CA PHE A 855 -8.22 -31.44 -20.20
C PHE A 855 -7.29 -32.65 -20.38
N PHE A 856 -7.05 -33.38 -19.29
CA PHE A 856 -6.25 -34.60 -19.26
C PHE A 856 -6.88 -35.73 -20.07
N ASP A 857 -8.19 -35.89 -20.06
CA ASP A 857 -8.87 -36.91 -20.85
C ASP A 857 -8.78 -36.67 -22.35
N GLY A 858 -8.71 -35.42 -22.81
CA GLY A 858 -8.31 -35.06 -24.17
C GLY A 858 -6.82 -35.27 -24.40
N ASP A 859 -5.99 -34.32 -23.98
CA ASP A 859 -4.57 -34.17 -24.36
C ASP A 859 -3.56 -34.86 -23.43
N GLY A 860 -4.05 -35.62 -22.44
CA GLY A 860 -3.21 -36.32 -21.47
C GLY A 860 -2.72 -37.69 -21.91
N HIS A 861 -1.67 -38.17 -21.24
CA HIS A 861 -1.07 -39.47 -21.45
C HIS A 861 -0.58 -40.07 -20.12
N VAL A 862 -0.78 -41.38 -19.95
CA VAL A 862 -0.28 -42.15 -18.79
C VAL A 862 0.86 -43.04 -19.25
N THR A 863 2.03 -42.81 -18.67
CA THR A 863 3.20 -43.69 -18.77
C THR A 863 3.30 -44.58 -17.53
N ASP A 864 4.27 -45.49 -17.51
CA ASP A 864 4.50 -46.41 -16.39
C ASP A 864 5.05 -45.72 -15.14
N THR A 865 5.40 -44.43 -15.22
CA THR A 865 6.02 -43.67 -14.11
C THR A 865 5.45 -42.27 -13.92
N HIS A 866 4.87 -41.68 -14.96
CA HIS A 866 4.43 -40.29 -14.97
C HIS A 866 3.09 -40.10 -15.66
N ILE A 867 2.34 -39.09 -15.20
CA ILE A 867 1.17 -38.54 -15.89
C ILE A 867 1.63 -37.29 -16.62
N LEU A 868 1.27 -37.18 -17.90
CA LEU A 868 1.72 -36.12 -18.78
C LEU A 868 0.52 -35.43 -19.46
N ILE A 869 0.49 -34.10 -19.52
CA ILE A 869 -0.51 -33.30 -20.24
C ILE A 869 0.19 -32.50 -21.33
N THR A 870 -0.30 -32.57 -22.57
CA THR A 870 0.30 -31.86 -23.71
C THR A 870 -0.45 -30.58 -24.02
N THR A 871 0.26 -29.53 -24.46
CA THR A 871 -0.36 -28.27 -24.91
C THR A 871 0.52 -27.54 -25.93
N GLY A 872 -0.07 -26.65 -26.73
CA GLY A 872 0.59 -26.03 -27.87
C GLY A 872 1.61 -24.94 -27.54
N THR A 873 1.51 -24.31 -26.38
CA THR A 873 2.25 -23.09 -26.00
C THR A 873 2.91 -23.23 -24.63
N TYR A 874 3.94 -22.42 -24.39
CA TYR A 874 4.61 -22.43 -23.09
C TYR A 874 3.70 -21.85 -22.00
N LYS A 875 2.94 -20.80 -22.32
CA LYS A 875 2.03 -20.15 -21.37
C LYS A 875 0.89 -21.08 -20.96
N GLY A 876 0.29 -21.80 -21.92
CA GLY A 876 -0.68 -22.86 -21.61
C GLY A 876 -0.09 -23.94 -20.70
N ALA A 877 1.17 -24.34 -20.93
CA ALA A 877 1.86 -25.31 -20.07
C ALA A 877 2.12 -24.74 -18.67
N GLN A 878 2.48 -23.46 -18.58
CA GLN A 878 2.66 -22.76 -17.31
C GLN A 878 1.35 -22.68 -16.53
N HIS A 879 0.22 -22.39 -17.19
CA HIS A 879 -1.08 -22.36 -16.51
C HIS A 879 -1.49 -23.74 -15.99
N ILE A 880 -1.27 -24.82 -16.76
CA ILE A 880 -1.49 -26.21 -16.26
C ILE A 880 -0.58 -26.48 -15.05
N PHE A 881 0.69 -26.09 -15.13
CA PHE A 881 1.64 -26.22 -14.02
C PHE A 881 1.16 -25.48 -12.77
N LEU A 882 0.69 -24.23 -12.89
CA LEU A 882 0.20 -23.41 -11.78
C LEU A 882 -1.11 -23.97 -11.18
N LEU A 883 -2.05 -24.43 -12.02
CA LEU A 883 -3.30 -25.05 -11.57
C LEU A 883 -3.05 -26.37 -10.82
N LEU A 884 -2.15 -27.22 -11.32
CA LEU A 884 -1.76 -28.46 -10.62
C LEU A 884 -1.06 -28.15 -9.30
N LYS A 885 -0.29 -27.06 -9.25
CA LYS A 885 0.36 -26.58 -8.03
C LYS A 885 -0.64 -26.06 -6.99
N LYS A 886 -1.70 -25.36 -7.40
CA LYS A 886 -2.85 -25.02 -6.54
C LYS A 886 -3.46 -26.28 -5.91
N LEU A 887 -3.55 -27.38 -6.67
CA LEU A 887 -4.05 -28.68 -6.19
C LEU A 887 -3.01 -29.50 -5.40
N GLY A 888 -1.85 -28.94 -5.07
CA GLY A 888 -0.80 -29.61 -4.30
C GLY A 888 -0.03 -30.71 -5.05
N ILE A 889 -0.10 -30.71 -6.39
CA ILE A 889 0.56 -31.66 -7.28
C ILE A 889 1.79 -30.98 -7.91
N SER A 890 2.99 -31.47 -7.57
CA SER A 890 4.22 -30.93 -8.14
C SER A 890 4.48 -31.49 -9.53
N THR A 891 4.78 -30.60 -10.47
CA THR A 891 4.99 -30.95 -11.88
C THR A 891 6.25 -30.32 -12.48
N TYR A 892 6.55 -30.66 -13.73
CA TYR A 892 7.59 -30.03 -14.54
C TYR A 892 7.07 -29.80 -15.96
N ILE A 893 7.58 -28.75 -16.62
CA ILE A 893 7.29 -28.43 -18.02
C ILE A 893 8.42 -28.96 -18.89
N THR A 894 8.15 -29.54 -20.05
CA THR A 894 9.16 -29.97 -21.03
C THR A 894 8.74 -29.56 -22.43
N LYS A 895 9.68 -29.04 -23.22
CA LYS A 895 9.46 -28.70 -24.63
C LYS A 895 9.52 -29.96 -25.49
N ILE A 896 8.54 -30.16 -26.37
CA ILE A 896 8.47 -31.28 -27.33
C ILE A 896 8.47 -30.76 -28.78
N LYS A 897 8.54 -31.66 -29.77
CA LYS A 897 8.57 -31.29 -31.21
C LYS A 897 7.41 -30.36 -31.62
N ARG A 898 6.22 -30.58 -31.08
CA ARG A 898 5.01 -29.77 -31.34
C ARG A 898 4.36 -29.34 -30.03
N GLY A 899 4.97 -28.37 -29.35
CA GLY A 899 4.41 -27.74 -28.14
C GLY A 899 5.21 -28.06 -26.87
N TYR A 900 4.49 -28.19 -25.76
CA TYR A 900 5.01 -28.40 -24.42
C TYR A 900 4.21 -29.48 -23.70
N GLN A 901 4.83 -30.12 -22.71
CA GLN A 901 4.23 -31.19 -21.93
C GLN A 901 4.47 -30.92 -20.44
N VAL A 902 3.44 -31.06 -19.62
CA VAL A 902 3.49 -30.93 -18.16
C VAL A 902 3.40 -32.32 -17.55
N GLY A 903 4.40 -32.71 -16.76
CA GLY A 903 4.49 -34.04 -16.15
C GLY A 903 4.53 -34.01 -14.64
N THR A 904 3.95 -35.02 -13.97
CA THR A 904 4.10 -35.23 -12.52
C THR A 904 5.57 -35.40 -12.13
N ARG A 905 6.02 -34.89 -11.00
CA ARG A 905 7.45 -34.91 -10.64
C ARG A 905 7.91 -36.15 -9.87
N SER A 906 6.99 -36.81 -9.16
CA SER A 906 7.27 -37.99 -8.35
C SER A 906 6.11 -38.98 -8.39
N PHE A 907 6.35 -40.19 -7.91
CA PHE A 907 5.31 -41.19 -7.71
C PHE A 907 4.25 -40.72 -6.69
N GLY A 908 4.64 -39.93 -5.69
CA GLY A 908 3.68 -39.29 -4.78
C GLY A 908 2.76 -38.31 -5.49
N ASP A 909 3.29 -37.50 -6.42
CA ASP A 909 2.49 -36.59 -7.23
C ASP A 909 1.58 -37.34 -8.22
N TYR A 910 2.05 -38.48 -8.74
CA TYR A 910 1.23 -39.40 -9.55
C TYR A 910 0.01 -39.89 -8.75
N ILE A 911 0.23 -40.37 -7.53
CA ILE A 911 -0.84 -40.86 -6.65
C ILE A 911 -1.83 -39.73 -6.34
N ARG A 912 -1.33 -38.54 -5.97
CA ARG A 912 -2.21 -37.38 -5.72
C ARG A 912 -3.02 -37.02 -6.96
N PHE A 913 -2.42 -37.05 -8.14
CA PHE A 913 -3.17 -36.80 -9.38
C PHE A 913 -4.27 -37.86 -9.58
N ARG A 914 -3.97 -39.14 -9.35
CA ARG A 914 -4.96 -40.22 -9.43
C ARG A 914 -6.12 -40.04 -8.45
N GLU A 915 -5.83 -39.60 -7.22
CA GLU A 915 -6.81 -39.41 -6.15
C GLU A 915 -7.64 -38.13 -6.33
N VAL A 916 -7.00 -37.01 -6.66
CA VAL A 916 -7.64 -35.67 -6.72
C VAL A 916 -8.31 -35.40 -8.07
N ILE A 917 -7.74 -35.90 -9.18
CA ILE A 917 -8.20 -35.57 -10.54
C ILE A 917 -8.78 -36.80 -11.24
N SER A 918 -8.06 -37.93 -11.22
CA SER A 918 -8.46 -39.18 -11.89
C SER A 918 -8.68 -39.02 -13.42
N SER A 919 -9.43 -39.94 -14.05
CA SER A 919 -9.71 -39.96 -15.50
C SER A 919 -11.04 -40.63 -15.79
N ASN A 920 -11.82 -40.11 -16.75
CA ASN A 920 -12.99 -40.81 -17.30
C ASN A 920 -12.65 -41.57 -18.59
N HIS A 921 -11.46 -41.36 -19.17
CA HIS A 921 -11.01 -42.14 -20.31
C HIS A 921 -10.70 -43.59 -19.87
N PRO A 922 -11.39 -44.62 -20.40
CA PRO A 922 -11.30 -45.99 -19.87
C PRO A 922 -9.87 -46.56 -19.88
N ARG A 923 -9.13 -46.35 -20.98
CA ARG A 923 -7.74 -46.82 -21.12
C ARG A 923 -6.77 -46.08 -20.20
N LYS A 924 -6.91 -44.77 -20.02
CA LYS A 924 -6.05 -43.97 -19.13
C LYS A 924 -6.31 -44.36 -17.67
N ARG A 925 -7.58 -44.47 -17.28
CA ARG A 925 -7.99 -44.97 -15.96
C ARG A 925 -7.47 -46.37 -15.67
N LYS A 926 -7.67 -47.34 -16.57
CA LYS A 926 -7.13 -48.71 -16.40
C LYS A 926 -5.61 -48.72 -16.21
N LYS A 927 -4.87 -47.88 -16.93
CA LYS A 927 -3.41 -47.74 -16.75
C LYS A 927 -3.05 -47.14 -15.39
N MET A 928 -3.80 -46.15 -14.92
CA MET A 928 -3.59 -45.53 -13.61
C MET A 928 -3.91 -46.46 -12.44
N ASP A 929 -4.99 -47.22 -12.57
CA ASP A 929 -5.46 -48.16 -11.55
C ASP A 929 -4.60 -49.43 -11.52
N GLY A 930 -4.12 -49.88 -12.69
CA GLY A 930 -3.24 -51.05 -12.81
C GLY A 930 -1.80 -50.82 -12.36
N MET A 931 -1.43 -49.59 -11.98
CA MET A 931 -0.09 -49.26 -11.50
C MET A 931 0.08 -49.78 -10.06
N LYS A 932 0.92 -50.81 -9.90
CA LYS A 932 1.24 -51.37 -8.58
C LYS A 932 2.07 -50.36 -7.78
N THR A 933 1.65 -50.12 -6.54
CA THR A 933 2.38 -49.36 -5.53
C THR A 933 3.66 -50.10 -5.15
N SER A 934 4.75 -49.89 -5.89
CA SER A 934 6.09 -50.16 -5.38
C SER A 934 6.47 -49.04 -4.40
N PHE A 935 5.78 -48.97 -3.27
CA PHE A 935 6.25 -48.18 -2.13
C PHE A 935 7.46 -48.91 -1.56
N ASP A 936 8.66 -48.54 -1.99
CA ASP A 936 9.76 -48.63 -1.04
C ASP A 936 9.40 -47.67 0.11
N LYS A 937 9.11 -48.22 1.29
CA LYS A 937 8.78 -47.43 2.50
C LYS A 937 9.89 -46.43 2.85
N ASN A 938 11.09 -46.60 2.28
CA ASN A 938 12.24 -45.71 2.42
C ASN A 938 12.42 -44.73 1.24
N HIS A 939 11.52 -44.73 0.24
CA HIS A 939 11.64 -43.89 -0.95
C HIS A 939 11.47 -42.40 -0.62
N VAL A 940 12.49 -41.62 -0.95
CA VAL A 940 12.60 -40.20 -0.56
C VAL A 940 12.16 -39.32 -1.71
N VAL A 941 11.12 -38.51 -1.50
CA VAL A 941 10.83 -37.39 -2.40
C VAL A 941 11.94 -36.33 -2.19
N ARG A 942 12.99 -36.40 -3.02
CA ARG A 942 14.17 -35.52 -2.96
C ARG A 942 13.88 -34.04 -3.22
N THR A 943 12.65 -33.74 -3.60
CA THR A 943 12.17 -32.40 -3.96
C THR A 943 11.35 -31.78 -2.84
N ASP A 944 10.94 -32.55 -1.83
CA ASP A 944 10.20 -32.09 -0.66
C ASP A 944 11.12 -32.09 0.56
N THR A 945 11.80 -30.97 0.76
CA THR A 945 12.94 -30.84 1.67
C THR A 945 12.80 -29.62 2.57
N VAL A 946 13.47 -29.67 3.72
CA VAL A 946 13.65 -28.51 4.63
C VAL A 946 14.89 -27.68 4.24
N PRO A 947 15.03 -26.43 4.71
CA PRO A 947 16.23 -25.61 4.48
C PRO A 947 17.52 -26.31 4.94
N LEU A 948 18.66 -25.96 4.35
CA LEU A 948 19.97 -26.55 4.71
C LEU A 948 20.32 -26.34 6.19
N LYS A 949 19.91 -25.21 6.78
CA LYS A 949 20.11 -24.89 8.20
C LYS A 949 19.55 -25.97 9.14
N CYS A 950 18.49 -26.69 8.74
CA CYS A 950 17.93 -27.78 9.54
C CYS A 950 18.92 -28.92 9.80
N GLY A 951 19.93 -29.11 8.92
CA GLY A 951 21.02 -30.05 9.17
C GLY A 951 21.85 -29.69 10.41
N LYS A 952 22.12 -28.39 10.62
CA LYS A 952 22.83 -27.88 11.81
C LYS A 952 21.98 -28.06 13.06
N ILE A 953 20.69 -27.70 12.99
CA ILE A 953 19.73 -27.84 14.10
C ILE A 953 19.61 -29.31 14.51
N LEU A 954 19.53 -30.22 13.54
CA LEU A 954 19.50 -31.66 13.80
C LEU A 954 20.79 -32.16 14.46
N LYS A 955 21.95 -31.65 14.03
CA LYS A 955 23.25 -31.99 14.63
C LYS A 955 23.29 -31.60 16.10
N GLU A 956 22.93 -30.36 16.42
CA GLU A 956 22.89 -29.84 17.79
C GLU A 956 21.93 -30.64 18.68
N LEU A 957 20.75 -31.00 18.16
CA LEU A 957 19.78 -31.83 18.88
C LEU A 957 20.36 -33.23 19.20
N LEU A 958 20.97 -33.89 18.21
CA LEU A 958 21.56 -35.22 18.40
C LEU A 958 22.75 -35.19 19.37
N GLU A 959 23.58 -34.15 19.32
CA GLU A 959 24.70 -33.96 20.25
C GLU A 959 24.23 -33.73 21.68
N LYS A 960 23.17 -32.93 21.87
CA LYS A 960 22.56 -32.67 23.18
C LYS A 960 22.06 -33.96 23.86
N TYR A 961 21.45 -34.86 23.08
CA TYR A 961 20.87 -36.11 23.59
C TYR A 961 21.72 -37.35 23.31
N LYS A 962 23.02 -37.19 22.99
CA LYS A 962 23.93 -38.28 22.63
C LYS A 962 24.01 -39.43 23.65
N LYS A 963 23.77 -39.16 24.94
CA LYS A 963 23.76 -40.17 26.02
C LYS A 963 22.47 -41.00 26.06
N LYS A 964 21.39 -40.52 25.45
CA LYS A 964 20.05 -41.14 25.44
C LYS A 964 19.67 -41.71 24.07
N ILE A 965 20.42 -41.37 23.02
CA ILE A 965 20.13 -41.75 21.64
C ILE A 965 21.29 -42.57 21.06
N GLU A 966 20.99 -43.77 20.61
CA GLU A 966 21.92 -44.58 19.81
C GLU A 966 21.61 -44.39 18.32
N ILE A 967 22.42 -43.60 17.61
CA ILE A 967 22.15 -43.14 16.23
C ILE A 967 21.98 -44.32 15.25
N THR A 968 22.70 -45.43 15.48
CA THR A 968 22.61 -46.67 14.66
C THR A 968 21.27 -47.39 14.80
N LYS A 969 20.48 -47.11 15.84
CA LYS A 969 19.16 -47.72 16.11
C LYS A 969 17.98 -46.79 15.76
N LEU A 970 18.22 -45.72 15.02
CA LEU A 970 17.17 -44.79 14.58
C LEU A 970 16.47 -45.28 13.30
N ALA A 971 15.27 -44.76 13.05
CA ALA A 971 14.45 -45.14 11.89
C ALA A 971 15.03 -44.71 10.52
N VAL A 972 16.11 -43.91 10.52
CA VAL A 972 16.80 -43.44 9.31
C VAL A 972 18.26 -43.88 9.38
N ASP A 973 18.80 -44.33 8.25
CA ASP A 973 20.17 -44.81 8.15
C ASP A 973 21.20 -43.75 8.56
N TYR A 974 22.26 -44.18 9.25
CA TYR A 974 23.34 -43.32 9.74
C TYR A 974 23.94 -42.45 8.63
N LYS A 975 24.13 -42.98 7.42
CA LYS A 975 24.71 -42.22 6.29
C LYS A 975 23.84 -41.04 5.88
N SER A 976 22.50 -41.18 5.89
CA SER A 976 21.57 -40.08 5.65
C SER A 976 21.63 -39.01 6.74
N ILE A 977 21.64 -39.42 8.01
CA ILE A 977 21.75 -38.49 9.16
C ILE A 977 23.08 -37.74 9.10
N GLU A 978 24.17 -38.45 8.82
CA GLU A 978 25.51 -37.87 8.65
C GLU A 978 25.55 -36.89 7.47
N ALA A 979 24.93 -37.23 6.33
CA ALA A 979 24.88 -36.34 5.17
C ALA A 979 24.11 -35.04 5.47
N TRP A 980 23.04 -35.09 6.26
CA TRP A 980 22.27 -33.91 6.64
C TRP A 980 23.02 -33.05 7.66
N THR A 981 23.58 -33.67 8.71
CA THR A 981 24.32 -32.96 9.77
C THR A 981 25.62 -32.34 9.26
N LYS A 982 26.25 -32.93 8.23
CA LYS A 982 27.38 -32.35 7.49
C LYS A 982 26.96 -31.42 6.33
N ILE A 983 25.67 -31.14 6.16
CA ILE A 983 25.11 -30.22 5.16
C ILE A 983 25.48 -30.62 3.71
N LYS A 984 25.74 -31.90 3.47
CA LYS A 984 26.02 -32.43 2.12
C LYS A 984 24.76 -32.45 1.26
N CYS A 985 23.60 -32.62 1.88
CA CYS A 985 22.30 -32.55 1.21
C CYS A 985 21.19 -32.08 2.17
N ARG A 986 20.05 -31.65 1.60
CA ARG A 986 18.89 -31.25 2.39
C ARG A 986 18.17 -32.49 2.91
N ALA A 987 17.70 -32.42 4.15
CA ALA A 987 16.81 -33.43 4.70
C ALA A 987 15.45 -33.38 3.99
N SER A 988 14.94 -34.56 3.62
CA SER A 988 13.56 -34.66 3.12
C SER A 988 12.59 -34.55 4.28
N LYS A 989 11.49 -33.81 4.09
CA LYS A 989 10.46 -33.66 5.12
C LYS A 989 9.93 -35.01 5.61
N GLY A 990 9.66 -35.94 4.69
CA GLY A 990 9.17 -37.28 5.01
C GLY A 990 10.13 -38.09 5.90
N LYS A 991 11.41 -38.20 5.51
CA LYS A 991 12.39 -38.94 6.33
C LYS A 991 12.74 -38.22 7.63
N LEU A 992 12.80 -36.88 7.61
CA LEU A 992 13.02 -36.12 8.84
C LEU A 992 11.85 -36.29 9.81
N LYS A 993 10.60 -36.35 9.32
CA LYS A 993 9.42 -36.67 10.13
C LYS A 993 9.53 -38.05 10.79
N LEU A 994 9.94 -39.08 10.03
CA LEU A 994 10.16 -40.42 10.58
C LEU A 994 11.25 -40.42 11.66
N LEU A 995 12.34 -39.69 11.42
CA LEU A 995 13.42 -39.53 12.39
C LEU A 995 12.90 -38.86 13.68
N LEU A 996 12.25 -37.71 13.58
CA LEU A 996 11.69 -36.97 14.72
C LEU A 996 10.66 -37.81 15.48
N HIS A 997 9.80 -38.55 14.78
CA HIS A 997 8.85 -39.47 15.41
C HIS A 997 9.56 -40.59 16.20
N SER A 998 10.66 -41.14 15.68
CA SER A 998 11.46 -42.16 16.38
C SER A 998 12.23 -41.64 17.60
N LEU A 999 12.36 -40.32 17.72
CA LEU A 999 12.95 -39.64 18.88
C LEU A 999 11.93 -39.38 19.98
N LYS A 1000 10.62 -39.45 19.70
CA LYS A 1000 9.56 -39.30 20.72
C LYS A 1000 9.77 -40.27 21.88
N GLY A 1001 9.60 -39.78 23.11
CA GLY A 1001 9.86 -40.53 24.35
C GLY A 1001 11.35 -40.74 24.70
N LYS A 1002 12.29 -40.40 23.81
CA LYS A 1002 13.75 -40.47 24.08
C LYS A 1002 14.38 -39.09 24.35
N ILE A 1003 13.72 -38.03 23.89
CA ILE A 1003 14.10 -36.63 24.09
C ILE A 1003 12.93 -35.86 24.74
N ASP A 1004 13.22 -34.67 25.25
CA ASP A 1004 12.17 -33.74 25.66
C ASP A 1004 11.43 -33.22 24.43
N GLU A 1005 10.11 -33.45 24.35
CA GLU A 1005 9.29 -32.99 23.24
C GLU A 1005 9.11 -31.47 23.23
N ASN A 1006 9.33 -30.76 24.35
CA ASN A 1006 9.30 -29.30 24.40
C ASN A 1006 10.65 -28.65 24.04
N ASP A 1007 11.67 -29.45 23.67
CA ASP A 1007 12.97 -28.93 23.26
C ASP A 1007 12.84 -27.99 22.06
N ARG A 1008 13.38 -26.78 22.20
CA ARG A 1008 13.33 -25.73 21.17
C ARG A 1008 13.82 -26.22 19.79
N LEU A 1009 14.90 -27.01 19.73
CA LEU A 1009 15.47 -27.49 18.47
C LEU A 1009 14.56 -28.55 17.81
N TYR A 1010 13.97 -29.43 18.62
CA TYR A 1010 13.01 -30.43 18.15
C TYR A 1010 11.74 -29.76 17.61
N GLN A 1011 11.21 -28.77 18.33
CA GLN A 1011 10.06 -27.99 17.90
C GLN A 1011 10.33 -27.16 16.63
N GLU A 1012 11.53 -26.57 16.49
CA GLU A 1012 11.92 -25.87 15.25
C GLU A 1012 11.97 -26.83 14.05
N LEU A 1013 12.55 -28.04 14.22
CA LEU A 1013 12.57 -29.05 13.17
C LEU A 1013 11.16 -29.54 12.79
N LEU A 1014 10.27 -29.72 13.77
CA LEU A 1014 8.87 -30.07 13.52
C LEU A 1014 8.16 -29.01 12.68
N LYS A 1015 8.27 -27.72 13.04
CA LYS A 1015 7.70 -26.61 12.26
C LYS A 1015 8.19 -26.61 10.81
N TRP A 1016 9.48 -26.84 10.57
CA TRP A 1016 10.02 -26.94 9.21
C TRP A 1016 9.50 -28.15 8.43
N VAL A 1017 9.32 -29.29 9.10
CA VAL A 1017 8.73 -30.51 8.51
C VAL A 1017 7.27 -30.30 8.14
N GLU A 1018 6.53 -29.51 8.91
CA GLU A 1018 5.10 -29.24 8.71
C GLU A 1018 4.82 -28.08 7.74
N SER A 1019 5.81 -27.21 7.48
CA SER A 1019 5.65 -26.05 6.62
C SER A 1019 5.16 -26.34 5.19
N GLU A 1020 4.54 -25.35 4.56
CA GLU A 1020 3.93 -25.41 3.22
C GLU A 1020 4.94 -25.07 2.11
N ILE A 1021 6.21 -24.93 2.45
CA ILE A 1021 7.27 -24.50 1.52
C ILE A 1021 8.07 -25.66 0.93
N THR A 1022 8.74 -25.39 -0.18
CA THR A 1022 9.69 -26.26 -0.89
C THR A 1022 10.76 -25.42 -1.60
N PHE A 1023 11.67 -26.07 -2.33
CA PHE A 1023 12.81 -25.41 -2.98
C PHE A 1023 12.94 -25.78 -4.45
N GLU A 1024 13.02 -24.76 -5.30
CA GLU A 1024 13.23 -24.92 -6.74
C GLU A 1024 14.64 -24.52 -7.15
N LYS A 1025 15.32 -25.41 -7.88
CA LYS A 1025 16.70 -25.17 -8.32
C LYS A 1025 16.69 -24.31 -9.58
N VAL A 1026 17.54 -23.29 -9.65
CA VAL A 1026 17.76 -22.46 -10.84
C VAL A 1026 18.47 -23.29 -11.92
N LYS A 1027 17.89 -23.36 -13.11
CA LYS A 1027 18.43 -24.02 -14.31
C LYS A 1027 19.25 -23.05 -15.16
N SER A 1028 18.72 -21.86 -15.41
CA SER A 1028 19.42 -20.78 -16.12
C SER A 1028 18.89 -19.41 -15.71
N VAL A 1029 19.71 -18.38 -15.90
CA VAL A 1029 19.36 -16.97 -15.73
C VAL A 1029 19.84 -16.22 -16.98
N GLU A 1030 18.92 -15.57 -17.68
CA GLU A 1030 19.21 -14.89 -18.95
C GLU A 1030 18.73 -13.43 -18.87
N LYS A 1031 19.48 -12.49 -19.46
CA LYS A 1031 19.05 -11.09 -19.57
C LYS A 1031 18.35 -10.87 -20.91
N VAL A 1032 17.04 -10.66 -20.90
CA VAL A 1032 16.22 -10.57 -22.12
C VAL A 1032 15.67 -9.16 -22.28
N ARG A 1033 15.64 -8.64 -23.51
CA ARG A 1033 15.07 -7.32 -23.82
C ARG A 1033 13.59 -7.29 -23.49
N TYR A 1034 13.13 -6.21 -22.86
CA TYR A 1034 11.73 -5.98 -22.54
C TYR A 1034 11.23 -4.73 -23.26
N ASN A 1035 10.07 -4.85 -23.90
CA ASN A 1035 9.55 -3.85 -24.85
C ASN A 1035 8.33 -3.09 -24.32
N GLU A 1036 7.79 -3.48 -23.16
CA GLU A 1036 6.71 -2.73 -22.52
C GLU A 1036 7.28 -1.50 -21.81
N LYS A 1037 6.43 -0.49 -21.59
CA LYS A 1037 6.84 0.78 -20.97
C LYS A 1037 6.95 0.70 -19.45
N GLU A 1038 6.26 -0.26 -18.82
CA GLU A 1038 5.99 -0.27 -17.39
C GLU A 1038 6.32 -1.62 -16.74
N VAL A 1039 6.67 -1.52 -15.46
CA VAL A 1039 6.80 -2.59 -14.46
C VAL A 1039 6.05 -2.15 -13.21
N TYR A 1040 5.54 -3.11 -12.47
CA TYR A 1040 4.58 -2.96 -11.39
C TYR A 1040 5.19 -3.42 -10.06
N ASN A 1041 4.72 -2.89 -8.95
CA ASN A 1041 4.98 -3.42 -7.61
C ASN A 1041 3.87 -3.01 -6.65
N PHE A 1042 3.79 -3.65 -5.50
CA PHE A 1042 2.84 -3.28 -4.46
C PHE A 1042 3.36 -3.64 -3.07
N SER A 1043 2.85 -2.97 -2.04
CA SER A 1043 3.29 -3.21 -0.66
C SER A 1043 2.49 -4.30 0.06
N VAL A 1044 3.22 -5.16 0.79
CA VAL A 1044 2.68 -6.19 1.68
C VAL A 1044 3.20 -5.93 3.10
N PRO A 1045 2.33 -5.53 4.05
CA PRO A 1045 2.74 -5.14 5.39
C PRO A 1045 3.12 -6.35 6.27
N GLY A 1046 4.08 -6.15 7.17
CA GLY A 1046 4.55 -7.14 8.15
C GLY A 1046 5.58 -8.12 7.59
N THR A 1047 5.26 -8.82 6.50
CA THR A 1047 6.15 -9.84 5.91
C THR A 1047 7.01 -9.31 4.76
N HIS A 1048 6.60 -8.22 4.11
CA HIS A 1048 7.34 -7.54 3.04
C HIS A 1048 7.72 -8.45 1.85
N ASN A 1049 6.90 -9.46 1.56
CA ASN A 1049 7.11 -10.37 0.45
C ASN A 1049 5.78 -10.95 -0.08
N TYR A 1050 5.82 -11.46 -1.31
CA TYR A 1050 4.70 -12.15 -1.97
C TYR A 1050 5.22 -13.20 -2.95
N LEU A 1051 4.31 -13.96 -3.57
CA LEU A 1051 4.67 -15.02 -4.50
C LEU A 1051 4.47 -14.60 -5.97
N VAL A 1052 5.54 -14.68 -6.76
CA VAL A 1052 5.54 -14.51 -8.22
C VAL A 1052 5.75 -15.89 -8.86
N ASN A 1053 4.78 -16.38 -9.63
CA ASN A 1053 4.77 -17.73 -10.20
C ASN A 1053 5.16 -18.81 -9.16
N TRP A 1054 4.66 -18.67 -7.92
CA TRP A 1054 4.95 -19.51 -6.75
C TRP A 1054 6.37 -19.43 -6.16
N ILE A 1055 7.19 -18.46 -6.56
CA ILE A 1055 8.49 -18.15 -5.96
C ILE A 1055 8.35 -16.92 -5.06
N VAL A 1056 8.97 -16.97 -3.87
CA VAL A 1056 8.92 -15.88 -2.90
C VAL A 1056 9.82 -14.72 -3.34
N ALA A 1057 9.23 -13.53 -3.50
CA ALA A 1057 9.86 -12.31 -3.99
C ALA A 1057 9.63 -11.11 -3.03
N LYS A 1058 10.53 -10.12 -3.02
CA LYS A 1058 10.59 -9.03 -2.03
C LYS A 1058 9.86 -7.75 -2.50
N ASN A 1059 9.27 -7.01 -1.55
CA ASN A 1059 8.57 -5.72 -1.72
C ASN A 1059 9.51 -4.46 -1.81
N CYS A 1060 9.04 -3.29 -2.32
CA CYS A 1060 9.72 -1.98 -2.51
C CYS A 1060 9.19 -0.84 -1.58
N GLN A 1061 9.99 0.21 -1.32
CA GLN A 1061 9.70 1.35 -0.40
C GLN A 1061 10.31 2.70 -0.90
N SER A 1062 9.57 3.58 -1.60
CA SER A 1062 9.94 4.99 -1.87
C SER A 1062 8.71 5.89 -2.08
N PHE A 1063 8.72 7.14 -1.57
CA PHE A 1063 7.55 8.03 -1.35
C PHE A 1063 7.28 9.13 -2.42
N ALA A 1064 8.17 9.39 -3.39
CA ALA A 1064 7.93 10.37 -4.46
C ALA A 1064 8.34 9.78 -5.84
N PRO A 1065 7.42 9.63 -6.82
CA PRO A 1065 7.68 8.84 -8.04
C PRO A 1065 8.77 9.39 -8.97
N ASN A 1066 8.98 10.72 -9.01
CA ASN A 1066 9.91 11.39 -9.93
C ASN A 1066 11.21 11.83 -9.27
N HIS A 1067 11.31 11.74 -7.94
CA HIS A 1067 12.47 12.21 -7.21
C HIS A 1067 13.61 11.19 -7.26
N LEU A 1068 14.83 11.69 -7.46
CA LEU A 1068 16.05 10.93 -7.26
C LEU A 1068 17.07 11.76 -6.49
N CYS A 1069 17.61 11.19 -5.42
CA CYS A 1069 18.74 11.75 -4.68
C CYS A 1069 20.05 11.09 -5.12
N ILE A 1070 21.05 11.90 -5.47
CA ILE A 1070 22.42 11.49 -5.80
C ILE A 1070 23.34 11.85 -4.65
N VAL A 1071 23.71 10.84 -3.86
CA VAL A 1071 24.61 11.01 -2.71
C VAL A 1071 26.07 10.93 -3.16
N LYS A 1072 26.88 11.94 -2.79
CA LYS A 1072 28.29 12.10 -3.17
C LYS A 1072 29.17 12.33 -1.93
N PRO A 1073 30.49 12.07 -1.98
CA PRO A 1073 31.38 12.31 -0.82
C PRO A 1073 31.27 13.73 -0.25
N GLU A 1074 31.24 14.74 -1.11
CA GLU A 1074 31.20 16.15 -0.70
C GLU A 1074 29.77 16.73 -0.68
N ARG A 1075 28.75 15.86 -0.83
CA ARG A 1075 27.32 16.21 -0.75
C ARG A 1075 26.50 15.02 -0.22
N LEU A 1076 26.21 15.05 1.06
CA LEU A 1076 25.30 14.10 1.70
C LEU A 1076 23.88 14.19 1.12
N GLY A 1077 23.10 13.12 1.33
CA GLY A 1077 21.69 13.09 0.96
C GLY A 1077 20.93 14.22 1.63
N LEU A 1078 19.92 14.74 0.93
CA LEU A 1078 19.20 15.97 1.31
C LEU A 1078 18.69 15.94 2.76
N CYS A 1079 18.30 14.75 3.25
CA CYS A 1079 17.80 14.52 4.60
C CYS A 1079 18.83 14.56 5.73
N GLY A 1080 20.10 14.80 5.41
CA GLY A 1080 21.17 14.74 6.37
C GLY A 1080 21.51 13.31 6.84
N ALA A 1081 20.77 12.29 6.38
CA ALA A 1081 20.77 10.94 6.97
C ALA A 1081 21.61 9.91 6.25
N TYR A 1082 21.98 10.17 4.99
CA TYR A 1082 22.81 9.28 4.22
C TYR A 1082 24.02 10.05 3.71
N SER A 1083 25.18 9.83 4.32
CA SER A 1083 26.46 10.17 3.71
C SER A 1083 26.77 9.20 2.57
N TYR A 1084 27.83 9.50 1.81
CA TYR A 1084 28.35 8.57 0.80
C TYR A 1084 28.69 7.19 1.39
N ILE A 1085 29.30 7.18 2.58
CA ILE A 1085 29.66 5.95 3.28
C ILE A 1085 28.40 5.23 3.76
N ASP A 1086 27.37 5.93 4.23
CA ASP A 1086 26.10 5.31 4.63
C ASP A 1086 25.35 4.71 3.44
N ALA A 1087 25.35 5.40 2.29
CA ALA A 1087 24.74 4.89 1.07
C ALA A 1087 25.50 3.66 0.53
N LYS A 1088 26.83 3.68 0.63
CA LYS A 1088 27.71 2.56 0.31
C LYS A 1088 27.52 1.40 1.29
N ALA A 1089 27.51 1.63 2.60
CA ALA A 1089 27.28 0.63 3.62
C ALA A 1089 25.87 0.05 3.49
N SER A 1090 24.84 0.88 3.33
CA SER A 1090 23.46 0.43 3.05
C SER A 1090 23.39 -0.46 1.80
N PHE A 1091 24.15 -0.12 0.74
CA PHE A 1091 24.33 -1.00 -0.41
C PHE A 1091 25.14 -2.27 -0.07
N GLU A 1092 26.18 -2.21 0.75
CA GLU A 1092 26.95 -3.40 1.16
C GLU A 1092 26.10 -4.37 2.02
N LEU A 1093 25.23 -3.83 2.88
CA LEU A 1093 24.27 -4.59 3.69
C LEU A 1093 23.12 -5.15 2.88
N ASN A 1094 22.67 -4.35 1.95
CA ASN A 1094 21.54 -4.66 1.11
C ASN A 1094 21.85 -4.14 -0.30
N PRO A 1095 22.55 -4.94 -1.14
CA PRO A 1095 22.93 -4.51 -2.51
C PRO A 1095 21.75 -4.18 -3.44
N THR A 1096 20.53 -4.48 -2.99
CA THR A 1096 19.27 -4.11 -3.67
C THR A 1096 18.44 -3.12 -2.89
N GLY A 1097 19.05 -2.50 -1.90
CA GLY A 1097 18.44 -1.46 -1.11
C GLY A 1097 18.17 -0.23 -1.97
N PRO A 1098 17.55 0.77 -1.38
CA PRO A 1098 17.35 2.07 -1.98
C PRO A 1098 18.66 2.85 -2.20
N ASN A 1099 19.83 2.23 -2.06
CA ASN A 1099 21.12 2.84 -2.35
C ASN A 1099 21.82 1.95 -3.38
N GLN A 1100 22.06 2.48 -4.59
CA GLN A 1100 22.39 1.78 -5.82
C GLN A 1100 23.46 2.60 -6.54
N PRO A 1101 24.60 2.00 -6.91
CA PRO A 1101 25.71 2.74 -7.46
C PRO A 1101 25.36 3.45 -8.78
N VAL A 1102 25.78 4.71 -8.92
CA VAL A 1102 25.63 5.57 -10.09
C VAL A 1102 27.02 5.91 -10.62
N LYS A 1103 27.42 5.35 -11.75
CA LYS A 1103 28.74 5.65 -12.34
C LYS A 1103 28.77 7.06 -12.93
N LYS A 1104 29.82 7.84 -12.64
CA LYS A 1104 29.96 9.20 -13.16
C LYS A 1104 29.99 9.24 -14.70
N GLY A 1105 30.84 8.41 -15.32
CA GLY A 1105 31.05 8.44 -16.76
C GLY A 1105 31.87 9.67 -17.20
N GLU A 1106 31.67 10.14 -18.44
CA GLU A 1106 32.32 11.34 -18.99
C GLU A 1106 31.87 12.61 -18.25
N CYS A 1107 32.82 13.44 -17.81
CA CYS A 1107 32.54 14.75 -17.23
C CYS A 1107 32.25 15.73 -18.36
N LEU A 1108 31.04 16.30 -18.37
CA LEU A 1108 30.57 17.23 -19.40
C LEU A 1108 30.84 18.68 -19.00
N ASP A 1109 30.66 18.99 -17.71
CA ASP A 1109 30.90 20.32 -17.15
C ASP A 1109 31.51 20.16 -15.74
N PRO A 1110 32.84 20.37 -15.57
CA PRO A 1110 33.49 20.23 -14.28
C PRO A 1110 33.14 21.35 -13.29
N VAL A 1111 32.71 22.51 -13.78
CA VAL A 1111 32.36 23.67 -12.96
C VAL A 1111 30.98 23.48 -12.34
N ARG A 1112 29.99 23.07 -13.13
CA ARG A 1112 28.63 22.78 -12.66
C ARG A 1112 28.47 21.38 -12.05
N GLY A 1113 29.43 20.50 -12.27
CA GLY A 1113 29.37 19.10 -11.82
C GLY A 1113 28.34 18.32 -12.62
N GLU A 1114 28.47 18.34 -13.95
CA GLU A 1114 27.65 17.58 -14.87
C GLU A 1114 28.44 16.37 -15.40
N TRP A 1115 27.85 15.18 -15.26
CA TRP A 1115 28.43 13.97 -15.81
C TRP A 1115 27.39 13.20 -16.62
N LYS A 1116 27.82 12.69 -17.77
CA LYS A 1116 26.97 11.96 -18.69
C LYS A 1116 26.31 10.74 -18.05
N GLY A 1117 27.05 9.97 -17.25
CA GLY A 1117 26.52 8.78 -16.59
C GLY A 1117 25.49 9.10 -15.50
N VAL A 1118 25.63 10.25 -14.83
CA VAL A 1118 24.66 10.72 -13.84
C VAL A 1118 23.39 11.23 -14.52
N ASN A 1119 23.50 12.02 -15.60
CA ASN A 1119 22.35 12.45 -16.41
C ASN A 1119 21.56 11.27 -16.98
N GLU A 1120 22.27 10.29 -17.56
CA GLU A 1120 21.65 9.06 -18.07
C GLU A 1120 20.92 8.29 -16.96
N PHE A 1121 21.47 8.27 -15.76
CA PHE A 1121 20.87 7.60 -14.61
C PHE A 1121 19.62 8.33 -14.11
N ILE A 1122 19.71 9.65 -13.93
CA ILE A 1122 18.60 10.51 -13.49
C ILE A 1122 17.47 10.45 -14.49
N TYR A 1123 17.73 10.66 -15.78
CA TYR A 1123 16.72 10.55 -16.83
C TYR A 1123 16.01 9.20 -16.84
N GLN A 1124 16.74 8.12 -16.56
CA GLN A 1124 16.14 6.79 -16.47
C GLN A 1124 15.28 6.58 -15.21
N LYS A 1125 15.61 7.23 -14.10
CA LYS A 1125 15.00 6.96 -12.79
C LYS A 1125 13.98 8.01 -12.32
N SER A 1126 13.97 9.20 -12.92
CA SER A 1126 13.00 10.27 -12.67
C SER A 1126 11.76 10.20 -13.56
N ASN A 1127 11.38 9.01 -14.05
CA ASN A 1127 10.32 8.87 -15.06
C ASN A 1127 10.53 9.71 -16.33
N LYS A 1128 11.80 10.02 -16.66
CA LYS A 1128 12.22 10.86 -17.79
C LYS A 1128 11.75 12.31 -17.70
N THR A 1129 11.39 12.78 -16.50
CA THR A 1129 11.01 14.18 -16.30
C THR A 1129 12.22 15.09 -16.15
N LEU A 1130 13.39 14.53 -15.83
CA LEU A 1130 14.65 15.27 -15.66
C LEU A 1130 15.69 14.76 -16.64
N ASP A 1131 16.20 15.63 -17.49
CA ASP A 1131 17.19 15.34 -18.52
C ASP A 1131 18.63 15.64 -18.06
N ARG A 1132 18.79 16.64 -17.20
CA ARG A 1132 20.09 17.14 -16.75
C ARG A 1132 20.16 17.33 -15.25
N PHE A 1133 21.39 17.23 -14.74
CA PHE A 1133 21.73 17.40 -13.34
C PHE A 1133 23.04 18.17 -13.22
N HIS A 1134 23.02 19.22 -12.41
CA HIS A 1134 24.21 19.96 -12.01
C HIS A 1134 24.43 19.78 -10.51
N GLY A 1135 25.54 19.12 -10.16
CA GLY A 1135 25.86 18.81 -8.77
C GLY A 1135 26.26 20.03 -7.93
N TYR A 1136 26.69 21.12 -8.58
CA TYR A 1136 27.28 22.31 -7.95
C TYR A 1136 26.59 23.63 -8.33
N SER A 1137 25.45 23.59 -9.03
CA SER A 1137 24.63 24.78 -9.34
C SER A 1137 23.22 24.61 -8.77
N ILE A 1138 22.70 25.67 -8.16
CA ILE A 1138 21.31 25.84 -7.77
C ILE A 1138 20.49 26.56 -8.86
N ILE A 1139 21.14 27.37 -9.70
CA ILE A 1139 20.48 28.15 -10.77
C ILE A 1139 20.18 27.29 -11.99
N SER A 1140 21.13 26.44 -12.40
CA SER A 1140 20.97 25.59 -13.59
C SER A 1140 20.76 24.14 -13.17
N CYS A 1141 19.66 23.53 -13.63
CA CYS A 1141 19.33 22.11 -13.44
C CYS A 1141 19.69 21.52 -12.04
N PRO A 1142 19.19 22.11 -10.93
CA PRO A 1142 19.51 21.65 -9.58
C PRO A 1142 19.01 20.22 -9.27
N GLU A 1143 19.52 19.62 -8.21
CA GLU A 1143 19.01 18.32 -7.75
C GLU A 1143 17.56 18.45 -7.22
N THR A 1144 16.70 17.50 -7.57
CA THR A 1144 15.31 17.48 -7.07
C THR A 1144 15.23 17.11 -5.61
N SER A 1145 14.17 17.55 -4.92
CA SER A 1145 13.99 17.29 -3.49
C SER A 1145 12.76 16.43 -3.17
N CYS A 1146 12.90 15.48 -2.23
CA CYS A 1146 11.82 14.60 -1.76
C CYS A 1146 10.95 15.19 -0.64
N GLY A 1147 11.33 16.34 -0.08
CA GLY A 1147 10.70 16.92 1.11
C GLY A 1147 11.35 16.50 2.44
N CYS A 1148 12.37 15.63 2.41
CA CYS A 1148 13.06 15.18 3.62
C CYS A 1148 14.24 16.07 4.06
N PHE A 1149 14.46 17.24 3.45
CA PHE A 1149 15.68 18.07 3.66
C PHE A 1149 15.76 18.77 5.03
N GLU A 1150 16.99 19.00 5.51
CA GLU A 1150 17.25 19.68 6.80
C GLU A 1150 17.26 21.21 6.67
N CYS A 1151 17.68 21.74 5.53
CA CYS A 1151 17.66 23.16 5.22
C CYS A 1151 17.16 23.40 3.80
N ILE A 1152 16.69 24.62 3.54
CA ILE A 1152 16.35 25.10 2.21
C ILE A 1152 17.25 26.28 1.87
N ILE A 1153 17.84 26.23 0.67
CA ILE A 1153 18.48 27.38 0.05
C ILE A 1153 17.46 28.02 -0.90
N ALA A 1154 17.34 29.34 -0.82
CA ALA A 1154 16.57 30.14 -1.75
C ALA A 1154 17.38 31.35 -2.22
N ILE A 1155 17.23 31.71 -3.49
CA ILE A 1155 17.79 32.95 -4.06
C ILE A 1155 17.00 34.17 -3.58
N LEU A 1156 17.73 35.26 -3.28
CA LEU A 1156 17.22 36.60 -3.01
C LEU A 1156 17.78 37.55 -4.09
N PRO A 1157 17.09 37.72 -5.23
CA PRO A 1157 17.60 38.47 -6.38
C PRO A 1157 18.06 39.89 -6.03
N GLU A 1158 17.33 40.58 -5.16
CA GLU A 1158 17.58 41.97 -4.76
C GLU A 1158 18.93 42.14 -4.02
N THR A 1159 19.44 41.05 -3.44
CA THR A 1159 20.70 41.03 -2.68
C THR A 1159 21.84 40.34 -3.43
N ASN A 1160 21.57 39.84 -4.65
CA ASN A 1160 22.50 39.03 -5.44
C ASN A 1160 23.07 37.82 -4.67
N GLY A 1161 22.29 37.28 -3.73
CA GLY A 1161 22.73 36.27 -2.77
C GLY A 1161 21.69 35.21 -2.46
N PHE A 1162 22.06 34.28 -1.59
CA PHE A 1162 21.24 33.18 -1.13
C PHE A 1162 20.95 33.31 0.36
N MET A 1163 19.73 32.96 0.74
CA MET A 1163 19.39 32.70 2.13
C MET A 1163 19.33 31.21 2.41
N ILE A 1164 19.69 30.81 3.63
CA ILE A 1164 19.59 29.43 4.09
C ILE A 1164 18.76 29.39 5.37
N VAL A 1165 17.69 28.61 5.34
CA VAL A 1165 16.81 28.42 6.50
C VAL A 1165 16.77 26.96 6.89
N ASN A 1166 17.00 26.67 8.18
CA ASN A 1166 16.88 25.32 8.73
C ASN A 1166 15.42 25.01 9.08
N ARG A 1167 15.08 23.72 9.09
CA ARG A 1167 13.72 23.21 9.30
C ARG A 1167 13.06 23.68 10.61
N GLU A 1168 13.86 23.91 11.64
CA GLU A 1168 13.42 24.24 12.98
C GLU A 1168 13.05 25.73 13.13
N PHE A 1169 13.41 26.56 12.14
CA PHE A 1169 13.08 27.97 12.14
C PHE A 1169 11.64 28.23 11.69
N ALA A 1170 10.79 28.58 12.65
CA ALA A 1170 9.38 28.89 12.43
C ALA A 1170 9.10 30.36 12.05
N GLY A 1171 10.13 31.21 12.06
CA GLY A 1171 10.00 32.65 11.78
C GLY A 1171 9.83 32.98 10.29
N MET A 1172 9.55 34.24 10.02
CA MET A 1172 9.55 34.76 8.64
C MET A 1172 10.99 34.93 8.15
N THR A 1173 11.25 34.51 6.91
CA THR A 1173 12.54 34.74 6.25
C THR A 1173 12.47 35.99 5.37
N PRO A 1174 13.62 36.58 4.97
CA PRO A 1174 13.63 37.77 4.11
C PRO A 1174 12.81 37.66 2.82
N ILE A 1175 12.66 36.45 2.23
CA ILE A 1175 11.83 36.23 1.03
C ILE A 1175 10.31 36.32 1.29
N GLY A 1176 9.89 36.57 2.54
CA GLY A 1176 8.48 36.63 2.93
C GLY A 1176 7.80 35.27 3.03
N MET A 1177 8.58 34.19 3.21
CA MET A 1177 8.06 32.83 3.40
C MET A 1177 8.62 32.19 4.67
N THR A 1178 7.82 31.34 5.32
CA THR A 1178 8.31 30.45 6.39
C THR A 1178 9.01 29.24 5.80
N PHE A 1179 9.76 28.49 6.61
CA PHE A 1179 10.35 27.21 6.16
C PHE A 1179 9.29 26.27 5.58
N SER A 1180 8.13 26.14 6.21
CA SER A 1180 7.03 25.27 5.76
C SER A 1180 6.53 25.63 4.36
N THR A 1181 6.38 26.93 4.09
CA THR A 1181 5.98 27.44 2.78
C THR A 1181 7.05 27.16 1.72
N LEU A 1182 8.32 27.43 2.05
CA LEU A 1182 9.45 27.13 1.16
C LEU A 1182 9.55 25.63 0.86
N ALA A 1183 9.31 24.77 1.87
CA ALA A 1183 9.37 23.33 1.70
C ALA A 1183 8.34 22.81 0.70
N GLY A 1184 7.16 23.42 0.66
CA GLY A 1184 6.11 23.15 -0.34
C GLY A 1184 6.55 23.49 -1.77
N SER A 1185 7.33 24.56 -1.94
CA SER A 1185 7.84 25.02 -3.24
C SER A 1185 9.05 24.21 -3.75
N VAL A 1186 9.80 23.57 -2.85
CA VAL A 1186 11.03 22.83 -3.16
C VAL A 1186 10.79 21.31 -3.27
N GLY A 1187 9.81 20.75 -2.56
CA GLY A 1187 9.52 19.31 -2.50
C GLY A 1187 8.84 18.71 -3.74
N GLY A 1188 8.52 17.42 -3.71
CA GLY A 1188 7.70 16.75 -4.75
C GLY A 1188 8.46 16.25 -5.98
N GLY A 1189 9.80 16.28 -5.98
CA GLY A 1189 10.61 15.80 -7.10
C GLY A 1189 10.66 16.77 -8.30
N ALA A 1190 10.33 18.04 -8.10
CA ALA A 1190 10.52 19.10 -9.09
C ALA A 1190 11.97 19.62 -9.07
N GLN A 1191 12.43 20.14 -10.22
CA GLN A 1191 13.70 20.83 -10.38
C GLN A 1191 13.41 22.32 -10.52
N THR A 1192 13.59 23.07 -9.43
CA THR A 1192 13.23 24.49 -9.35
C THR A 1192 14.50 25.35 -9.26
N PRO A 1193 14.91 26.03 -10.34
CA PRO A 1193 16.02 26.98 -10.31
C PRO A 1193 15.93 27.97 -9.14
N GLY A 1194 17.04 28.15 -8.42
CA GLY A 1194 17.12 29.07 -7.29
C GLY A 1194 16.55 28.54 -5.97
N PHE A 1195 15.94 27.35 -5.95
CA PHE A 1195 15.36 26.72 -4.77
C PHE A 1195 15.84 25.27 -4.64
N MET A 1196 16.48 24.92 -3.53
CA MET A 1196 17.01 23.56 -3.34
C MET A 1196 17.03 23.16 -1.88
N GLY A 1197 16.57 21.96 -1.59
CA GLY A 1197 16.71 21.34 -0.27
C GLY A 1197 18.12 20.79 -0.10
N ILE A 1198 18.68 20.90 1.09
CA ILE A 1198 20.05 20.45 1.40
C ILE A 1198 20.13 19.87 2.82
N GLY A 1199 21.18 19.08 3.08
CA GLY A 1199 21.60 18.74 4.45
C GLY A 1199 22.50 19.85 5.02
N ARG A 1200 22.51 20.03 6.35
CA ARG A 1200 23.26 21.10 7.05
C ARG A 1200 24.74 21.09 6.70
N LEU A 1201 25.36 19.90 6.70
CA LEU A 1201 26.80 19.74 6.46
C LEU A 1201 27.23 20.04 5.02
N TYR A 1202 26.31 20.12 4.06
CA TYR A 1202 26.66 20.51 2.70
C TYR A 1202 27.13 21.97 2.62
N ILE A 1203 26.68 22.84 3.54
CA ILE A 1203 26.99 24.27 3.56
C ILE A 1203 28.49 24.54 3.71
N VAL A 1204 29.18 23.72 4.51
CA VAL A 1204 30.63 23.84 4.75
C VAL A 1204 31.46 23.00 3.78
N SER A 1205 30.82 22.37 2.79
CA SER A 1205 31.51 21.61 1.75
C SER A 1205 32.28 22.54 0.80
N ARG A 1206 33.43 22.10 0.32
CA ARG A 1206 34.19 22.80 -0.74
C ARG A 1206 33.43 22.87 -2.07
N LYS A 1207 32.44 21.98 -2.26
CA LYS A 1207 31.56 21.92 -3.44
C LYS A 1207 30.20 22.59 -3.23
N PHE A 1208 30.01 23.29 -2.10
CA PHE A 1208 28.77 23.99 -1.82
C PHE A 1208 28.47 25.04 -2.89
N ILE A 1209 27.48 24.74 -3.76
CA ILE A 1209 27.02 25.58 -4.89
C ILE A 1209 28.15 26.36 -5.60
N SER A 1210 29.31 25.71 -5.78
CA SER A 1210 30.55 26.39 -6.18
C SER A 1210 30.46 27.02 -7.57
N ALA A 1211 29.56 26.54 -8.43
CA ALA A 1211 29.30 27.15 -9.73
C ALA A 1211 28.61 28.52 -9.63
N ASP A 1212 27.89 28.76 -8.54
CA ASP A 1212 27.06 29.95 -8.33
C ASP A 1212 27.63 30.87 -7.23
N GLY A 1213 28.93 30.77 -6.96
CA GLY A 1213 29.64 31.68 -6.04
C GLY A 1213 29.76 31.19 -4.58
N GLY A 1214 29.27 29.98 -4.27
CA GLY A 1214 29.56 29.30 -3.02
C GLY A 1214 29.16 30.06 -1.76
N ILE A 1215 29.95 29.91 -0.70
CA ILE A 1215 29.64 30.51 0.61
C ILE A 1215 29.69 32.04 0.61
N LYS A 1216 30.43 32.67 -0.31
CA LYS A 1216 30.50 34.14 -0.45
C LYS A 1216 29.18 34.79 -0.86
N ARG A 1217 28.24 33.99 -1.39
CA ARG A 1217 26.89 34.44 -1.73
C ARG A 1217 25.85 34.19 -0.65
N ILE A 1218 26.20 33.56 0.47
CA ILE A 1218 25.26 33.44 1.58
C ILE A 1218 25.13 34.83 2.18
N VAL A 1219 23.94 35.42 2.16
CA VAL A 1219 23.68 36.76 2.71
C VAL A 1219 22.87 36.72 3.99
N TRP A 1220 22.11 35.64 4.19
CA TRP A 1220 21.27 35.44 5.35
C TRP A 1220 21.25 33.97 5.74
N MET A 1221 21.41 33.70 7.03
CA MET A 1221 21.33 32.37 7.60
C MET A 1221 20.77 32.47 9.00
N THR A 1222 19.89 31.56 9.40
CA THR A 1222 19.36 31.57 10.77
C THR A 1222 20.48 31.50 11.79
N LYS A 1223 20.32 32.21 12.91
CA LYS A 1223 21.34 32.28 13.96
C LYS A 1223 21.71 30.90 14.48
N GLU A 1224 20.72 30.06 14.72
CA GLU A 1224 20.92 28.68 15.17
C GLU A 1224 21.80 27.88 14.18
N LEU A 1225 21.56 28.01 12.87
CA LEU A 1225 22.35 27.31 11.85
C LEU A 1225 23.78 27.86 11.77
N LYS A 1226 23.95 29.18 11.90
CA LYS A 1226 25.27 29.83 11.98
C LYS A 1226 26.08 29.35 13.18
N GLU A 1227 25.44 29.28 14.36
CA GLU A 1227 26.03 28.77 15.59
C GLU A 1227 26.36 27.27 15.48
N ALA A 1228 25.47 26.46 14.91
CA ALA A 1228 25.65 25.02 14.74
C ALA A 1228 26.81 24.66 13.79
N LEU A 1229 27.05 25.46 12.74
CA LEU A 1229 28.19 25.26 11.85
C LEU A 1229 29.48 25.89 12.40
N GLY A 1230 29.36 26.98 13.16
CA GLY A 1230 30.39 27.59 14.02
C GLY A 1230 31.81 27.52 13.45
N ASP A 1231 32.67 26.77 14.13
CA ASP A 1231 34.09 26.64 13.80
C ASP A 1231 34.34 26.01 12.41
N LYS A 1232 33.47 25.11 11.96
CA LYS A 1232 33.58 24.50 10.62
C LYS A 1232 33.31 25.54 9.53
N PHE A 1233 32.36 26.45 9.75
CA PHE A 1233 32.08 27.54 8.81
C PHE A 1233 33.19 28.59 8.81
N LYS A 1234 33.69 29.00 9.99
CA LYS A 1234 34.85 29.92 10.11
C LYS A 1234 36.08 29.39 9.39
N LYS A 1235 36.42 28.12 9.60
CA LYS A 1235 37.50 27.46 8.87
C LYS A 1235 37.27 27.51 7.35
N ARG A 1236 36.04 27.30 6.89
CA ARG A 1236 35.71 27.41 5.46
C ARG A 1236 35.83 28.85 4.93
N CYS A 1237 35.46 29.85 5.72
CA CYS A 1237 35.66 31.27 5.41
C CYS A 1237 37.14 31.62 5.26
N GLU A 1238 38.00 31.12 6.16
CA GLU A 1238 39.46 31.26 6.04
C GLU A 1238 39.99 30.60 4.76
N GLU A 1239 39.54 29.39 4.45
CA GLU A 1239 39.93 28.68 3.23
C GLU A 1239 39.46 29.38 1.93
N GLU A 1240 38.41 30.20 1.98
CA GLU A 1240 37.91 31.03 0.87
C GLU A 1240 38.56 32.42 0.79
N GLY A 1241 39.43 32.76 1.76
CA GLY A 1241 40.13 34.04 1.83
C GLY A 1241 39.28 35.21 2.34
N ASP A 1242 38.17 34.96 3.04
CA ASP A 1242 37.37 36.01 3.72
C ASP A 1242 37.00 35.53 5.14
N PRO A 1243 37.95 35.57 6.10
CA PRO A 1243 37.74 35.06 7.48
C PRO A 1243 36.56 35.73 8.21
N ASP A 1244 36.31 37.01 7.89
CA ASP A 1244 35.26 37.82 8.51
C ASP A 1244 33.88 37.62 7.85
N LEU A 1245 33.76 36.75 6.84
CA LEU A 1245 32.51 36.56 6.09
C LEU A 1245 31.34 36.16 6.99
N ILE A 1246 31.57 35.29 7.98
CA ILE A 1246 30.51 34.82 8.88
C ILE A 1246 29.83 35.97 9.65
N ASP A 1247 30.58 37.02 9.97
CA ASP A 1247 30.11 38.21 10.69
C ASP A 1247 29.39 39.20 9.77
N LYS A 1248 29.58 39.08 8.44
CA LYS A 1248 28.90 39.88 7.42
C LYS A 1248 27.56 39.26 7.00
N ILE A 1249 27.32 37.98 7.30
CA ILE A 1249 26.05 37.28 6.99
C ILE A 1249 24.99 37.71 8.00
N ALA A 1250 23.83 38.18 7.56
CA ALA A 1250 22.74 38.54 8.46
C ALA A 1250 22.04 37.29 9.02
N ASP A 1251 21.29 37.46 10.10
CA ASP A 1251 20.36 36.47 10.65
C ASP A 1251 19.06 37.17 11.06
N GLU A 1252 18.11 36.44 11.63
CA GLU A 1252 16.81 36.95 12.04
C GLU A 1252 16.87 38.08 13.09
N THR A 1253 18.00 38.26 13.78
CA THR A 1253 18.18 39.36 14.75
C THR A 1253 18.65 40.66 14.08
N VAL A 1254 19.11 40.56 12.84
CA VAL A 1254 19.65 41.67 12.05
C VAL A 1254 18.64 42.15 11.01
N ALA A 1255 18.00 41.23 10.28
CA ALA A 1255 17.05 41.54 9.23
C ALA A 1255 16.00 40.44 9.08
N THR A 1256 14.74 40.86 8.95
CA THR A 1256 13.60 39.97 8.72
C THR A 1256 12.92 40.21 7.37
N THR A 1257 13.21 41.33 6.72
CA THR A 1257 12.76 41.66 5.36
C THR A 1257 13.93 41.81 4.39
N THR A 1258 13.68 41.67 3.08
CA THR A 1258 14.71 41.90 2.05
C THR A 1258 15.28 43.32 2.07
N GLU A 1259 14.47 44.33 2.43
CA GLU A 1259 14.89 45.75 2.47
C GLU A 1259 15.86 46.03 3.64
N GLU A 1260 15.54 45.48 4.81
CA GLU A 1260 16.43 45.52 5.99
C GLU A 1260 17.74 44.80 5.68
N LEU A 1261 17.65 43.64 5.03
CA LEU A 1261 18.80 42.84 4.65
C LEU A 1261 19.71 43.59 3.68
N LEU A 1262 19.16 44.16 2.61
CA LEU A 1262 19.94 44.91 1.62
C LEU A 1262 20.68 46.10 2.27
N SER A 1263 20.01 46.83 3.16
CA SER A 1263 20.59 47.95 3.90
C SER A 1263 21.75 47.50 4.78
N TYR A 1264 21.62 46.35 5.45
CA TYR A 1264 22.69 45.77 6.26
C TYR A 1264 23.87 45.31 5.41
N LEU A 1265 23.63 44.61 4.30
CA LEU A 1265 24.69 44.11 3.40
C LEU A 1265 25.53 45.24 2.82
N GLN A 1266 24.92 46.38 2.47
CA GLN A 1266 25.64 47.59 2.02
C GLN A 1266 26.52 48.16 3.13
N LYS A 1267 26.00 48.21 4.37
CA LYS A 1267 26.74 48.72 5.53
C LYS A 1267 27.98 47.88 5.85
N VAL A 1268 27.87 46.56 5.76
CA VAL A 1268 28.98 45.62 6.05
C VAL A 1268 29.84 45.30 4.82
N LYS A 1269 29.52 45.89 3.66
CA LYS A 1269 30.19 45.64 2.37
C LYS A 1269 30.28 44.15 2.06
N HIS A 1270 29.12 43.48 2.05
CA HIS A 1270 29.05 42.05 1.80
C HIS A 1270 29.51 41.71 0.36
N PRO A 1271 30.37 40.69 0.15
CA PRO A 1271 30.96 40.38 -1.16
C PRO A 1271 29.92 40.07 -2.25
N ALA A 1272 28.78 39.47 -1.89
CA ALA A 1272 27.69 39.18 -2.82
C ALA A 1272 27.24 40.38 -3.68
N LEU A 1273 27.31 41.61 -3.15
CA LEU A 1273 26.90 42.83 -3.86
C LEU A 1273 27.89 43.25 -4.97
N GLU A 1274 29.14 42.81 -4.90
CA GLU A 1274 30.19 43.14 -5.87
C GLU A 1274 30.41 42.03 -6.91
N MET A 1275 29.81 40.85 -6.70
CA MET A 1275 29.88 39.73 -7.63
C MET A 1275 28.95 39.93 -8.83
N GLU A 1276 29.24 39.24 -9.93
CA GLU A 1276 28.37 39.22 -11.12
C GLU A 1276 26.90 38.88 -10.76
N PRO A 1277 25.89 39.45 -11.43
CA PRO A 1277 24.48 39.10 -11.19
C PRO A 1277 24.19 37.61 -11.41
N LEU A 1278 23.41 36.99 -10.51
CA LEU A 1278 22.96 35.59 -10.62
C LEU A 1278 21.89 35.35 -11.70
N ILE A 1279 21.16 36.39 -12.10
CA ILE A 1279 20.01 36.36 -13.03
C ILE A 1279 20.21 37.41 -14.13
#